data_AF-A0A8T4LN00-F1
#
_entry.id   AF-A0A8T4LN00-F1
#
_cell.length_a   1.000
_cell.length_b   1.000
_cell.length_c   1.000
_cell.angle_alpha   90.00
_cell.angle_beta   90.00
_cell.angle_gamma   90.00
#
_symmetry.space_group_name_H-M   'P 1'
#
loop_
_entity.id
_entity.type
_entity.pdbx_description
1 polymer ?
#
loop_
_entity_poly.entity_id
_entity_poly.type
_entity_poly.pdbx_seq_one_letter_code
_entity_poly.pdbx_strand_id
1 'polypeptide(L)'
;MKKAARCSLIACSFLVLISIFSIFMLVSVSASASASSVDSEIFGITSYAEDYEIGNIDYAQLVVYLSGSRQRLGALLGIVDKREGGLLTREQLLSAFGDPTDNTGRAWSEKYMREVRLKEKASAWQKIIFDGRKIQLWLNAWPSVFEKEGEQKIFYRIDMRIVSKAEEESFDIISDISEIGVLAENYAKNPGNNNANELAKKSVAIEKKFQDYLKESGNCESTMDSLLGSQQKKQSQKMFVQEIDFFSNENADAIMRLEMCDSCEWPWVNLNFWIQGPFSEKPSEFDRNSLQNLGVEEIKDGIRQTLDQIKALLEQSDFGGAMALRAKLESYNEAWNRKSDDIWKTVEKNFQFDESKMSESDRNDPYYWVRQDQQKQKQAKSLVKQGYEERKQFYMNLFSGYEKTEYWFDQLEYEKRLYTEYFNDKRELCSNQKDDNQDEQIDCADSQCLGQVCGSSEVDVIGEGNEIRKEKREMYCIAGTCQLKEESTKEAVCGNHVCEGNEANSCKTDCIECPSYGAIGCSGKVIFKGKDKKNCPLEPICIEEDNSCSVSSDCLQPLCGRAECTSGVCKVNSLEECRVADCADGEENILNCDSGEKFVGEKCIEKVWVKTGAECVVSSVDGNGIEIGEERVEGERGDQCNVKEDCGNLNDVCSNGRCIMIPEVAHSESETLNEKVGQEEEVVPESAPAESSSNSLTGQVISFVQDVGAKVTAFVISSFDVSEAPTSPEASSNQGSSDSSSSGSSSESTGSLPDSPLEGSEPLADSAQLSGENQNYDNEVEQRGEEERGENERIDDERREKERTEQCETMCTDNCERTLVVPCVQKCVYESASPDSEQSIEECKRTCGREVDLNECQTSCTENCKAGKDFGMQDQQENEAREKAVFKAGGNCRVSEERKEGGLWFDGWGGPFENLRYLKQQYYSSGSIDWCKRDFEQLTLQRRELEKSLNDEFLKWFFEKYMANSAEDWEEHISGIFELYWKDVELSKEMARARECLNQEGSLSDYNLIKMNYDSEFGKVEFWEEVQTARIQELNNKEMEIISPYMKIWIFPPEDFIKSEMKNAMKEHKFPGPKDEQAERENQEGPTEEEKEGIREDNSLMRLIGEMSEKHGGNTGVVVQFVDDGGNVVFNLYAQVNENDILKMEPMLPEEVPKKDITIQIDWNKVYKLISEMAKSEGQRIESPPWDRTPKPLEKIREIKNGIEGFFKVRSIINSAKIIPESEGKDVRKLINKFFSMIMREEMKGDKEQSNGMDKPEKPNSK
;
A
#
# COMPACT_ATOMS: atom_id res chain seq x y z
N MET A 1 -27.74 -37.56 69.78
CA MET A 1 -28.21 -36.35 69.05
C MET A 1 -27.07 -35.57 68.38
N LYS A 2 -26.14 -34.87 69.07
CA LYS A 2 -25.10 -34.01 68.41
C LYS A 2 -24.28 -34.64 67.26
N LYS A 3 -24.04 -35.97 67.24
CA LYS A 3 -23.41 -36.65 66.08
C LYS A 3 -24.30 -36.75 64.83
N ALA A 4 -25.62 -36.94 64.99
CA ALA A 4 -26.55 -37.07 63.86
C ALA A 4 -26.69 -35.74 63.08
N ALA A 5 -26.80 -34.61 63.80
CA ALA A 5 -26.84 -33.28 63.20
C ALA A 5 -25.59 -32.97 62.35
N ARG A 6 -24.40 -33.42 62.76
CA ARG A 6 -23.17 -33.25 61.97
C ARG A 6 -23.14 -34.09 60.69
N CYS A 7 -23.70 -35.30 60.70
CA CYS A 7 -23.79 -36.12 59.48
C CYS A 7 -24.73 -35.48 58.44
N SER A 8 -25.89 -34.97 58.88
CA SER A 8 -26.86 -34.31 57.99
C SER A 8 -26.28 -33.05 57.34
N LEU A 9 -25.51 -32.25 58.08
CA LEU A 9 -24.93 -31.01 57.56
C LEU A 9 -23.84 -31.29 56.51
N ILE A 10 -23.00 -32.31 56.75
CA ILE A 10 -21.99 -32.77 55.77
C ILE A 10 -22.67 -33.34 54.52
N ALA A 11 -23.73 -34.14 54.67
CA ALA A 11 -24.48 -34.70 53.54
C ALA A 11 -25.12 -33.62 52.65
N CYS A 12 -25.75 -32.60 53.25
CA CYS A 12 -26.28 -31.47 52.48
C CYS A 12 -25.15 -30.68 51.79
N SER A 13 -24.03 -30.41 52.47
CA SER A 13 -22.87 -29.74 51.85
C SER A 13 -22.29 -30.52 50.68
N PHE A 14 -22.25 -31.85 50.76
CA PHE A 14 -21.75 -32.72 49.69
C PHE A 14 -22.72 -32.79 48.50
N LEU A 15 -24.04 -32.83 48.74
CA LEU A 15 -25.06 -32.76 47.69
C LEU A 15 -25.08 -31.39 46.99
N VAL A 16 -24.89 -30.29 47.73
CA VAL A 16 -24.75 -28.95 47.14
C VAL A 16 -23.47 -28.85 46.31
N LEU A 17 -22.35 -29.41 46.77
CA LEU A 17 -21.12 -29.49 45.98
C LEU A 17 -21.28 -30.32 44.70
N ILE A 18 -21.94 -31.49 44.77
CA ILE A 18 -22.24 -32.30 43.58
C ILE A 18 -23.18 -31.56 42.63
N SER A 19 -24.19 -30.84 43.14
CA SER A 19 -25.09 -30.03 42.31
C SER A 19 -24.33 -28.91 41.59
N ILE A 20 -23.53 -28.12 42.31
CA ILE A 20 -22.69 -27.06 41.74
C ILE A 20 -21.71 -27.64 40.72
N PHE A 21 -21.05 -28.77 41.02
CA PHE A 21 -20.12 -29.41 40.08
C PHE A 21 -20.82 -29.97 38.84
N SER A 22 -22.05 -30.49 38.98
CA SER A 22 -22.85 -30.98 37.85
C SER A 22 -23.33 -29.83 36.97
N ILE A 23 -23.75 -28.71 37.57
CA ILE A 23 -24.10 -27.47 36.85
C ILE A 23 -22.85 -26.93 36.12
N PHE A 24 -21.70 -26.89 36.78
CA PHE A 24 -20.44 -26.43 36.18
C PHE A 24 -20.00 -27.30 35.00
N MET A 25 -20.11 -28.64 35.13
CA MET A 25 -19.84 -29.58 34.04
C MET A 25 -20.84 -29.42 32.88
N LEU A 26 -22.13 -29.22 33.16
CA LEU A 26 -23.14 -28.95 32.12
C LEU A 26 -22.84 -27.65 31.36
N VAL A 27 -22.54 -26.55 32.08
CA VAL A 27 -22.15 -25.27 31.46
C VAL A 27 -20.89 -25.42 30.60
N SER A 28 -19.87 -26.12 31.10
CA SER A 28 -18.60 -26.33 30.37
C SER A 28 -18.79 -27.18 29.10
N VAL A 29 -19.65 -28.21 29.15
CA VAL A 29 -19.96 -29.05 27.99
C VAL A 29 -20.78 -28.29 26.95
N SER A 30 -21.77 -27.50 27.36
CA SER A 30 -22.56 -26.67 26.43
C SER A 30 -21.68 -25.67 25.66
N ALA A 31 -20.78 -24.96 26.36
CA ALA A 31 -19.85 -24.02 25.73
C ALA A 31 -18.84 -24.68 24.77
N SER A 32 -18.56 -25.98 24.95
CA SER A 32 -17.68 -26.73 24.05
C SER A 32 -18.36 -27.14 22.75
N ALA A 33 -19.69 -27.31 22.76
CA ALA A 33 -20.46 -27.74 21.60
C ALA A 33 -20.78 -26.60 20.61
N SER A 34 -20.96 -25.37 21.10
CA SER A 34 -21.19 -24.21 20.23
C SER A 34 -19.95 -23.86 19.41
N ALA A 35 -18.75 -23.92 20.00
CA ALA A 35 -17.50 -23.65 19.29
C ALA A 35 -17.31 -24.55 18.05
N SER A 36 -17.51 -25.87 18.20
CA SER A 36 -17.36 -26.81 17.09
C SER A 36 -18.40 -26.65 15.97
N SER A 37 -19.51 -25.95 16.22
CA SER A 37 -20.48 -25.59 15.17
C SER A 37 -20.07 -24.35 14.37
N VAL A 38 -19.47 -23.35 15.03
CA VAL A 38 -18.96 -22.13 14.38
C VAL A 38 -17.82 -22.46 13.41
N ASP A 39 -16.84 -23.25 13.86
CA ASP A 39 -15.73 -23.70 13.00
C ASP A 39 -16.22 -24.49 11.79
N SER A 40 -17.32 -25.26 11.94
CA SER A 40 -17.90 -26.04 10.86
C SER A 40 -18.65 -25.21 9.81
N GLU A 41 -19.31 -24.11 10.21
CA GLU A 41 -19.94 -23.19 9.25
C GLU A 41 -18.87 -22.32 8.55
N ILE A 42 -17.81 -21.91 9.26
CA ILE A 42 -16.65 -21.25 8.63
C ILE A 42 -15.99 -22.18 7.61
N PHE A 43 -15.81 -23.47 7.92
CA PHE A 43 -15.30 -24.44 6.94
C PHE A 43 -16.25 -24.66 5.75
N GLY A 44 -17.58 -24.62 5.96
CA GLY A 44 -18.55 -24.62 4.87
C GLY A 44 -18.40 -23.39 3.97
N ILE A 45 -18.24 -22.21 4.57
CA ILE A 45 -17.98 -20.95 3.86
C ILE A 45 -16.72 -21.02 3.00
N THR A 46 -15.61 -21.55 3.52
CA THR A 46 -14.36 -21.67 2.73
C THR A 46 -14.48 -22.72 1.64
N SER A 47 -15.17 -23.84 1.88
CA SER A 47 -15.47 -24.84 0.84
C SER A 47 -16.25 -24.26 -0.34
N TYR A 48 -17.20 -23.34 -0.12
CA TYR A 48 -17.89 -22.66 -1.24
C TYR A 48 -16.97 -21.72 -2.01
N ALA A 49 -16.00 -21.08 -1.34
CA ALA A 49 -15.00 -20.26 -2.01
C ALA A 49 -14.01 -21.12 -2.83
N GLU A 50 -13.63 -22.30 -2.34
CA GLU A 50 -12.86 -23.31 -3.09
C GLU A 50 -13.63 -23.77 -4.34
N ASP A 51 -14.93 -24.08 -4.21
CA ASP A 51 -15.81 -24.45 -5.34
C ASP A 51 -15.90 -23.33 -6.40
N TYR A 52 -15.85 -22.05 -5.99
CA TYR A 52 -15.82 -20.91 -6.92
C TYR A 52 -14.44 -20.76 -7.60
N GLU A 53 -13.34 -21.00 -6.88
CA GLU A 53 -11.99 -20.99 -7.46
C GLU A 53 -11.82 -22.07 -8.55
N ILE A 54 -12.41 -23.25 -8.39
CA ILE A 54 -12.47 -24.27 -9.45
C ILE A 54 -13.64 -24.09 -10.44
N GLY A 55 -14.55 -23.14 -10.20
CA GLY A 55 -15.70 -22.91 -11.08
C GLY A 55 -16.72 -24.06 -11.08
N ASN A 56 -16.79 -24.84 -10.00
CA ASN A 56 -17.93 -25.73 -9.72
C ASN A 56 -19.20 -24.92 -9.46
N ILE A 57 -19.06 -23.70 -8.89
CA ILE A 57 -20.13 -22.72 -8.71
C ILE A 57 -19.75 -21.37 -9.33
N ASP A 58 -20.76 -20.57 -9.65
CA ASP A 58 -20.60 -19.20 -10.15
C ASP A 58 -20.68 -18.14 -9.02
N TYR A 59 -20.48 -16.86 -9.36
CA TYR A 59 -20.46 -15.76 -8.37
C TYR A 59 -21.83 -15.52 -7.70
N ALA A 60 -22.93 -15.64 -8.45
CA ALA A 60 -24.29 -15.51 -7.91
C ALA A 60 -24.62 -16.68 -6.95
N GLN A 61 -24.21 -17.90 -7.29
CA GLN A 61 -24.30 -19.07 -6.42
C GLN A 61 -23.48 -18.87 -5.15
N LEU A 62 -22.23 -18.40 -5.25
CA LEU A 62 -21.38 -18.10 -4.10
C LEU A 62 -22.05 -17.09 -3.14
N VAL A 63 -22.59 -15.98 -3.65
CA VAL A 63 -23.31 -14.98 -2.84
C VAL A 63 -24.55 -15.58 -2.15
N VAL A 64 -25.30 -16.45 -2.84
CA VAL A 64 -26.45 -17.16 -2.25
C VAL A 64 -26.02 -18.11 -1.12
N TYR A 65 -24.95 -18.90 -1.31
CA TYR A 65 -24.42 -19.80 -0.29
C TYR A 65 -23.90 -19.02 0.93
N LEU A 66 -23.12 -17.95 0.70
CA LEU A 66 -22.61 -17.08 1.76
C LEU A 66 -23.74 -16.41 2.56
N SER A 67 -24.86 -16.04 1.94
CA SER A 67 -26.04 -15.54 2.65
C SER A 67 -26.58 -16.55 3.67
N GLY A 68 -26.83 -17.79 3.23
CA GLY A 68 -27.32 -18.85 4.12
C GLY A 68 -26.33 -19.14 5.26
N SER A 69 -25.04 -19.23 4.94
CA SER A 69 -23.99 -19.40 5.96
C SER A 69 -23.89 -18.21 6.92
N ARG A 70 -24.10 -16.96 6.48
CA ARG A 70 -24.16 -15.79 7.36
C ARG A 70 -25.31 -15.88 8.36
N GLN A 71 -26.47 -16.39 7.92
CA GLN A 71 -27.63 -16.59 8.79
C GLN A 71 -27.41 -17.71 9.80
N ARG A 72 -26.90 -18.88 9.37
CA ARG A 72 -26.57 -19.98 10.31
C ARG A 72 -25.48 -19.60 11.28
N LEU A 73 -24.39 -18.97 10.83
CA LEU A 73 -23.33 -18.46 11.71
C LEU A 73 -23.91 -17.49 12.75
N GLY A 74 -24.83 -16.61 12.35
CA GLY A 74 -25.62 -15.79 13.27
C GLY A 74 -26.38 -16.62 14.30
N ALA A 75 -27.22 -17.56 13.85
CA ALA A 75 -28.04 -18.39 14.73
C ALA A 75 -27.22 -19.22 15.72
N LEU A 76 -26.10 -19.80 15.28
CA LEU A 76 -25.15 -20.55 16.11
C LEU A 76 -24.48 -19.68 17.18
N LEU A 77 -24.26 -18.40 16.88
CA LEU A 77 -23.72 -17.41 17.82
C LEU A 77 -24.79 -16.83 18.76
N GLY A 78 -26.08 -17.10 18.54
CA GLY A 78 -27.18 -16.67 19.41
C GLY A 78 -28.07 -15.55 18.84
N ILE A 79 -28.02 -15.30 17.53
CA ILE A 79 -29.01 -14.46 16.82
C ILE A 79 -30.33 -15.26 16.71
N VAL A 80 -31.18 -15.19 17.75
CA VAL A 80 -32.42 -16.00 17.85
C VAL A 80 -33.71 -15.21 17.60
N ASP A 81 -33.69 -13.87 17.61
CA ASP A 81 -34.91 -13.06 17.44
C ASP A 81 -34.68 -11.79 16.58
N LYS A 82 -35.56 -11.62 15.58
CA LYS A 82 -35.64 -10.45 14.68
C LYS A 82 -36.17 -9.18 15.39
N ARG A 83 -36.94 -9.30 16.49
CA ARG A 83 -37.58 -8.18 17.21
C ARG A 83 -36.66 -7.50 18.22
N GLU A 84 -35.91 -8.25 19.02
CA GLU A 84 -34.80 -7.70 19.81
C GLU A 84 -33.59 -7.34 18.93
N GLY A 85 -33.57 -7.75 17.66
CA GLY A 85 -32.63 -7.29 16.64
C GLY A 85 -31.40 -8.17 16.43
N GLY A 86 -31.40 -9.41 16.93
CA GLY A 86 -30.36 -10.38 16.59
C GLY A 86 -28.96 -10.01 17.08
N LEU A 87 -28.87 -9.47 18.29
CA LEU A 87 -27.74 -8.66 18.74
C LEU A 87 -26.58 -9.52 19.25
N LEU A 88 -25.50 -9.63 18.48
CA LEU A 88 -24.25 -10.24 18.96
C LEU A 88 -23.56 -9.32 19.97
N THR A 89 -23.09 -9.90 21.08
CA THR A 89 -22.27 -9.24 22.09
C THR A 89 -20.77 -9.47 21.85
N ARG A 90 -19.93 -8.71 22.56
CA ARG A 90 -18.47 -8.83 22.49
C ARG A 90 -17.99 -10.21 22.92
N GLU A 91 -18.65 -10.79 23.91
CA GLU A 91 -18.30 -12.08 24.53
C GLU A 91 -18.59 -13.26 23.59
N GLN A 92 -19.68 -13.19 22.81
CA GLN A 92 -20.00 -14.18 21.77
C GLN A 92 -18.93 -14.17 20.67
N LEU A 93 -18.51 -12.98 20.21
CA LEU A 93 -17.47 -12.85 19.19
C LEU A 93 -16.08 -13.24 19.69
N LEU A 94 -15.70 -12.86 20.91
CA LEU A 94 -14.43 -13.30 21.53
C LEU A 94 -14.34 -14.83 21.61
N SER A 95 -15.46 -15.51 21.90
CA SER A 95 -15.52 -16.97 21.95
C SER A 95 -15.53 -17.67 20.59
N ALA A 96 -15.67 -16.92 19.49
CA ALA A 96 -15.90 -17.45 18.14
C ALA A 96 -14.78 -17.11 17.15
N PHE A 97 -14.33 -15.86 17.16
CA PHE A 97 -13.31 -15.32 16.24
C PHE A 97 -11.98 -15.04 16.95
N GLY A 98 -11.93 -15.16 18.28
CA GLY A 98 -10.75 -14.83 19.10
C GLY A 98 -10.67 -13.35 19.45
N ASP A 99 -9.47 -12.90 19.81
CA ASP A 99 -9.22 -11.49 20.14
C ASP A 99 -9.52 -10.56 18.94
N PRO A 100 -10.02 -9.33 19.19
CA PRO A 100 -10.35 -8.39 18.13
C PRO A 100 -9.11 -7.86 17.44
N THR A 101 -9.23 -7.66 16.12
CA THR A 101 -8.13 -7.19 15.26
C THR A 101 -7.95 -5.67 15.30
N ASP A 102 -8.98 -4.92 15.72
CA ASP A 102 -8.95 -3.46 15.89
C ASP A 102 -9.93 -3.00 16.98
N ASN A 103 -9.89 -1.72 17.38
CA ASN A 103 -10.90 -1.09 18.22
C ASN A 103 -11.30 0.30 17.66
N THR A 104 -12.50 0.37 17.07
CA THR A 104 -13.04 1.57 16.40
C THR A 104 -13.79 2.52 17.35
N GLY A 105 -13.66 3.82 17.10
CA GLY A 105 -14.43 4.87 17.77
C GLY A 105 -15.84 5.11 17.20
N ARG A 106 -16.29 4.28 16.24
CA ARG A 106 -17.55 4.48 15.50
C ARG A 106 -18.38 3.20 15.42
N ALA A 107 -19.68 3.37 15.26
CA ALA A 107 -20.63 2.27 15.04
C ALA A 107 -21.76 2.71 14.09
N TRP A 108 -22.33 1.78 13.33
CA TRP A 108 -23.52 2.05 12.52
C TRP A 108 -24.76 2.23 13.42
N SER A 109 -25.53 3.31 13.25
CA SER A 109 -26.74 3.53 14.06
C SER A 109 -28.02 3.22 13.31
N GLU A 110 -28.75 2.22 13.78
CA GLU A 110 -30.05 1.80 13.25
C GLU A 110 -31.10 2.93 13.27
N LYS A 111 -31.02 3.82 14.28
CA LYS A 111 -31.94 4.96 14.45
C LYS A 111 -31.70 6.08 13.43
N TYR A 112 -30.46 6.27 12.99
CA TYR A 112 -30.07 7.40 12.13
C TYR A 112 -29.65 6.97 10.71
N MET A 113 -29.52 5.66 10.45
CA MET A 113 -29.04 5.08 9.19
C MET A 113 -27.72 5.71 8.70
N ARG A 114 -26.79 5.91 9.64
CA ARG A 114 -25.43 6.44 9.42
C ARG A 114 -24.48 5.94 10.51
N GLU A 115 -23.17 6.04 10.29
CA GLU A 115 -22.19 5.99 11.37
C GLU A 115 -22.47 7.05 12.44
N VAL A 116 -22.20 6.71 13.69
CA VAL A 116 -22.12 7.65 14.82
C VAL A 116 -20.90 7.36 15.68
N ARG A 117 -20.33 8.39 16.29
CA ARG A 117 -19.20 8.27 17.22
C ARG A 117 -19.66 7.63 18.53
N LEU A 118 -18.86 6.69 19.02
CA LEU A 118 -19.04 6.05 20.33
C LEU A 118 -18.39 6.89 21.45
N LYS A 119 -18.81 6.66 22.71
CA LYS A 119 -18.19 7.27 23.90
C LYS A 119 -16.91 6.56 24.32
N GLU A 120 -16.80 5.28 24.02
CA GLU A 120 -15.69 4.38 24.30
C GLU A 120 -15.44 3.57 23.02
N LYS A 121 -14.18 3.25 22.68
CA LYS A 121 -13.88 2.48 21.47
C LYS A 121 -14.43 1.06 21.60
N ALA A 122 -15.19 0.60 20.61
CA ALA A 122 -15.68 -0.77 20.53
C ALA A 122 -14.69 -1.64 19.75
N SER A 123 -14.58 -2.91 20.13
CA SER A 123 -13.77 -3.88 19.39
C SER A 123 -14.32 -4.13 17.99
N ALA A 124 -13.45 -4.49 17.05
CA ALA A 124 -13.81 -4.90 15.70
C ALA A 124 -12.98 -6.12 15.29
N TRP A 125 -13.55 -6.95 14.42
CA TRP A 125 -12.88 -8.12 13.84
C TRP A 125 -12.89 -8.01 12.32
N GLN A 126 -11.74 -8.26 11.71
CA GLN A 126 -11.53 -8.40 10.28
C GLN A 126 -10.61 -9.61 10.08
N LYS A 127 -11.18 -10.75 9.68
CA LYS A 127 -10.41 -11.98 9.49
C LYS A 127 -10.53 -12.46 8.05
N ILE A 128 -9.41 -12.61 7.35
CA ILE A 128 -9.35 -13.40 6.12
C ILE A 128 -9.65 -14.85 6.52
N ILE A 129 -10.73 -15.42 6.00
CA ILE A 129 -11.09 -16.83 6.21
C ILE A 129 -10.79 -17.68 4.98
N PHE A 130 -10.77 -17.08 3.78
CA PHE A 130 -10.30 -17.71 2.57
C PHE A 130 -9.45 -16.74 1.76
N ASP A 131 -8.32 -17.20 1.25
CA ASP A 131 -7.45 -16.44 0.36
C ASP A 131 -7.04 -17.27 -0.86
N GLY A 132 -7.70 -16.98 -1.99
CA GLY A 132 -7.59 -17.72 -3.23
C GLY A 132 -6.80 -17.00 -4.33
N ARG A 133 -7.17 -17.28 -5.58
CA ARG A 133 -6.58 -16.72 -6.81
C ARG A 133 -7.45 -15.64 -7.42
N LYS A 134 -8.75 -15.87 -7.53
CA LYS A 134 -9.77 -14.92 -8.01
C LYS A 134 -10.33 -14.06 -6.88
N ILE A 135 -10.46 -14.63 -5.67
CA ILE A 135 -11.11 -13.96 -4.54
C ILE A 135 -10.36 -14.14 -3.22
N GLN A 136 -10.60 -13.20 -2.33
CA GLN A 136 -10.28 -13.23 -0.91
C GLN A 136 -11.59 -12.96 -0.14
N LEU A 137 -11.86 -13.73 0.90
CA LEU A 137 -13.09 -13.63 1.68
C LEU A 137 -12.78 -13.20 3.11
N TRP A 138 -13.31 -12.02 3.46
CA TRP A 138 -13.18 -11.43 4.79
C TRP A 138 -14.45 -11.70 5.61
N LEU A 139 -14.27 -12.29 6.78
CA LEU A 139 -15.29 -12.34 7.83
C LEU A 139 -15.09 -11.13 8.75
N ASN A 140 -16.03 -10.21 8.70
CA ASN A 140 -16.01 -8.96 9.46
C ASN A 140 -17.04 -9.00 10.58
N ALA A 141 -16.73 -8.38 11.72
CA ALA A 141 -17.71 -8.09 12.76
C ALA A 141 -17.58 -6.64 13.23
N TRP A 142 -18.56 -5.82 12.85
CA TRP A 142 -18.54 -4.37 13.05
C TRP A 142 -19.56 -3.93 14.12
N PRO A 143 -19.20 -3.00 15.02
CA PRO A 143 -20.13 -2.48 16.00
C PRO A 143 -21.26 -1.67 15.36
N SER A 144 -22.45 -1.84 15.90
CA SER A 144 -23.67 -1.12 15.58
C SER A 144 -24.34 -0.67 16.89
N VAL A 145 -25.16 0.38 16.84
CA VAL A 145 -25.84 0.95 18.01
C VAL A 145 -27.32 1.21 17.77
N PHE A 146 -28.12 0.69 18.69
CA PHE A 146 -29.54 1.01 18.84
C PHE A 146 -29.75 1.76 20.17
N GLU A 147 -30.83 2.52 20.24
CA GLU A 147 -31.18 3.35 21.40
C GLU A 147 -32.40 2.75 22.11
N LYS A 148 -32.20 2.16 23.29
CA LYS A 148 -33.27 1.57 24.10
C LYS A 148 -33.35 2.33 25.42
N GLU A 149 -34.51 2.91 25.70
CA GLU A 149 -34.77 3.76 26.88
C GLU A 149 -33.86 5.01 27.00
N GLY A 150 -33.24 5.44 25.89
CA GLY A 150 -32.29 6.55 25.83
C GLY A 150 -30.83 6.15 26.08
N GLU A 151 -30.55 4.87 26.37
CA GLU A 151 -29.21 4.31 26.41
C GLU A 151 -28.82 3.76 25.03
N GLN A 152 -27.62 4.11 24.56
CA GLN A 152 -27.00 3.49 23.39
C GLN A 152 -26.45 2.12 23.78
N LYS A 153 -26.96 1.06 23.16
CA LYS A 153 -26.44 -0.31 23.34
C LYS A 153 -25.67 -0.72 22.09
N ILE A 154 -24.42 -1.12 22.30
CA ILE A 154 -23.54 -1.63 21.25
C ILE A 154 -23.84 -3.12 21.05
N PHE A 155 -23.97 -3.52 19.80
CA PHE A 155 -24.03 -4.89 19.33
C PHE A 155 -23.14 -5.02 18.09
N TYR A 156 -23.00 -6.23 17.56
CA TYR A 156 -22.18 -6.46 16.37
C TYR A 156 -23.00 -7.05 15.22
N ARG A 157 -22.73 -6.58 14.01
CA ARG A 157 -23.21 -7.16 12.76
C ARG A 157 -22.07 -7.96 12.12
N ILE A 158 -22.34 -9.21 11.76
CA ILE A 158 -21.43 -10.00 10.91
C ILE A 158 -21.65 -9.60 9.46
N ASP A 159 -20.55 -9.36 8.77
CA ASP A 159 -20.46 -9.10 7.34
C ASP A 159 -19.48 -10.12 6.71
N MET A 160 -19.70 -10.45 5.44
CA MET A 160 -18.80 -11.29 4.65
C MET A 160 -18.48 -10.62 3.32
N ARG A 161 -17.31 -9.97 3.27
CA ARG A 161 -16.87 -9.20 2.10
C ARG A 161 -16.04 -10.07 1.17
N ILE A 162 -16.59 -10.39 0.00
CA ILE A 162 -15.82 -10.89 -1.13
C ILE A 162 -15.00 -9.71 -1.69
N VAL A 163 -13.67 -9.86 -1.71
CA VAL A 163 -12.76 -8.98 -2.44
C VAL A 163 -12.28 -9.74 -3.67
N SER A 164 -12.42 -9.15 -4.85
CA SER A 164 -11.85 -9.76 -6.06
C SER A 164 -10.37 -9.40 -6.14
N LYS A 165 -9.52 -10.43 -6.11
CA LYS A 165 -8.15 -10.27 -6.59
C LYS A 165 -8.23 -9.98 -8.09
N ALA A 166 -7.45 -9.01 -8.56
CA ALA A 166 -7.18 -8.95 -9.99
C ALA A 166 -6.44 -10.24 -10.39
N GLU A 167 -6.56 -10.67 -11.65
CA GLU A 167 -5.61 -11.66 -12.18
C GLU A 167 -4.20 -11.19 -11.87
N GLU A 168 -3.33 -12.09 -11.40
CA GLU A 168 -2.02 -11.72 -10.86
C GLU A 168 -1.12 -11.14 -11.97
N GLU A 169 -1.23 -9.82 -12.19
CA GLU A 169 -0.17 -8.97 -12.75
C GLU A 169 1.04 -9.12 -11.85
N SER A 170 1.81 -10.19 -12.13
CA SER A 170 2.86 -10.76 -11.30
C SER A 170 3.63 -9.67 -10.61
N PHE A 171 3.48 -9.55 -9.29
CA PHE A 171 3.96 -8.39 -8.55
C PHE A 171 5.48 -8.48 -8.33
N ASP A 172 6.20 -8.36 -9.44
CA ASP A 172 7.64 -8.32 -9.50
C ASP A 172 8.12 -6.94 -9.03
N ILE A 173 8.07 -6.77 -7.70
CA ILE A 173 8.59 -5.61 -6.99
C ILE A 173 10.07 -5.36 -7.34
N ILE A 174 10.82 -6.40 -7.73
CA ILE A 174 12.24 -6.29 -8.10
C ILE A 174 12.36 -5.62 -9.48
N SER A 175 11.52 -6.00 -10.44
CA SER A 175 11.39 -5.32 -11.74
C SER A 175 10.87 -3.89 -11.58
N ASP A 176 9.82 -3.67 -10.78
CA ASP A 176 9.27 -2.33 -10.48
C ASP A 176 10.32 -1.40 -9.83
N ILE A 177 11.11 -1.89 -8.86
CA ILE A 177 12.25 -1.15 -8.26
C ILE A 177 13.34 -0.88 -9.32
N SER A 178 13.56 -1.78 -10.27
CA SER A 178 14.57 -1.63 -11.33
C SER A 178 14.13 -0.58 -12.37
N GLU A 179 12.86 -0.56 -12.75
CA GLU A 179 12.25 0.48 -13.58
C GLU A 179 12.38 1.86 -12.93
N ILE A 180 12.13 1.94 -11.62
CA ILE A 180 12.34 3.17 -10.83
C ILE A 180 13.81 3.62 -10.83
N GLY A 181 14.78 2.71 -10.79
CA GLY A 181 16.20 3.04 -10.95
C GLY A 181 16.51 3.70 -12.30
N VAL A 182 15.93 3.16 -13.39
CA VAL A 182 16.07 3.72 -14.74
C VAL A 182 15.37 5.09 -14.87
N LEU A 183 14.19 5.26 -14.28
CA LEU A 183 13.50 6.55 -14.24
C LEU A 183 14.29 7.60 -13.44
N ALA A 184 14.94 7.21 -12.34
CA ALA A 184 15.81 8.09 -11.55
C ALA A 184 17.07 8.50 -12.31
N GLU A 185 17.72 7.58 -13.01
CA GLU A 185 18.86 7.88 -13.89
C GLU A 185 18.46 8.82 -15.04
N ASN A 186 17.32 8.58 -15.69
CA ASN A 186 16.80 9.43 -16.76
C ASN A 186 16.45 10.85 -16.27
N TYR A 187 15.88 10.97 -15.07
CA TYR A 187 15.56 12.26 -14.45
C TYR A 187 16.82 13.01 -14.00
N ALA A 188 17.82 12.33 -13.43
CA ALA A 188 19.09 12.96 -13.06
C ALA A 188 19.84 13.52 -14.29
N LYS A 189 19.87 12.76 -15.39
CA LYS A 189 20.45 13.22 -16.67
C LYS A 189 19.65 14.33 -17.35
N ASN A 190 18.33 14.32 -17.21
CA ASN A 190 17.41 15.27 -17.83
C ASN A 190 16.33 15.72 -16.82
N PRO A 191 16.63 16.73 -15.97
CA PRO A 191 15.75 17.15 -14.88
C PRO A 191 14.56 18.01 -15.35
N GLY A 192 13.72 17.45 -16.21
CA GLY A 192 12.47 18.07 -16.69
C GLY A 192 11.23 17.58 -15.92
N ASN A 193 10.24 18.46 -15.78
CA ASN A 193 9.01 18.19 -15.01
C ASN A 193 8.28 16.89 -15.40
N ASN A 194 8.33 16.49 -16.67
CA ASN A 194 7.69 15.24 -17.13
C ASN A 194 8.35 14.01 -16.48
N ASN A 195 9.68 13.92 -16.57
CA ASN A 195 10.48 12.84 -15.99
C ASN A 195 10.33 12.84 -14.45
N ALA A 196 10.28 14.03 -13.83
CA ALA A 196 10.07 14.19 -12.40
C ALA A 196 8.69 13.65 -11.95
N ASN A 197 7.63 14.00 -12.70
CA ASN A 197 6.28 13.53 -12.44
C ASN A 197 6.13 12.02 -12.68
N GLU A 198 6.75 11.49 -13.74
CA GLU A 198 6.73 10.05 -14.07
C GLU A 198 7.40 9.22 -12.97
N LEU A 199 8.62 9.60 -12.57
CA LEU A 199 9.33 8.98 -11.45
C LEU A 199 8.55 9.06 -10.15
N ALA A 200 8.00 10.25 -9.80
CA ALA A 200 7.23 10.42 -8.57
C ALA A 200 5.94 9.59 -8.57
N LYS A 201 5.21 9.57 -9.70
CA LYS A 201 3.97 8.79 -9.86
C LYS A 201 4.22 7.29 -9.76
N LYS A 202 5.19 6.76 -10.52
CA LYS A 202 5.53 5.34 -10.48
C LYS A 202 6.04 4.94 -9.08
N SER A 203 6.87 5.78 -8.44
CA SER A 203 7.35 5.55 -7.07
C SER A 203 6.18 5.36 -6.11
N VAL A 204 5.26 6.33 -6.08
CA VAL A 204 4.12 6.32 -5.16
C VAL A 204 3.12 5.19 -5.47
N ALA A 205 2.96 4.80 -6.74
CA ALA A 205 2.14 3.66 -7.12
C ALA A 205 2.70 2.32 -6.58
N ILE A 206 4.02 2.10 -6.71
CA ILE A 206 4.69 0.90 -6.18
C ILE A 206 4.65 0.89 -4.65
N GLU A 207 4.94 2.02 -4.00
CA GLU A 207 4.89 2.15 -2.53
C GLU A 207 3.52 1.77 -1.96
N LYS A 208 2.43 2.25 -2.59
CA LYS A 208 1.05 1.86 -2.22
C LYS A 208 0.83 0.37 -2.44
N LYS A 209 1.09 -0.15 -3.65
CA LYS A 209 0.90 -1.58 -4.00
C LYS A 209 1.66 -2.50 -3.04
N PHE A 210 2.86 -2.10 -2.62
CA PHE A 210 3.67 -2.82 -1.65
C PHE A 210 3.20 -2.66 -0.19
N GLN A 211 2.75 -1.47 0.22
CA GLN A 211 2.17 -1.27 1.56
C GLN A 211 0.92 -2.14 1.75
N ASP A 212 0.13 -2.34 0.70
CA ASP A 212 -1.04 -3.23 0.73
C ASP A 212 -0.62 -4.70 0.85
N TYR A 213 0.32 -5.16 0.02
CA TYR A 213 0.93 -6.50 0.12
C TYR A 213 1.55 -6.80 1.49
N LEU A 214 2.10 -5.81 2.20
CA LEU A 214 2.60 -5.97 3.57
C LEU A 214 1.52 -6.10 4.65
N LYS A 215 0.30 -5.60 4.42
CA LYS A 215 -0.84 -5.85 5.33
C LYS A 215 -1.31 -7.29 5.24
N GLU A 216 -1.27 -7.85 4.02
CA GLU A 216 -1.66 -9.22 3.72
C GLU A 216 -0.60 -10.22 4.20
N SER A 217 0.64 -10.10 3.74
CA SER A 217 1.72 -11.06 4.01
C SER A 217 2.20 -11.15 5.47
N GLY A 218 1.99 -10.11 6.30
CA GLY A 218 2.28 -10.09 7.74
C GLY A 218 3.76 -10.24 8.17
N ASN A 219 4.65 -10.64 7.26
CA ASN A 219 6.06 -10.94 7.47
C ASN A 219 6.96 -9.94 6.73
N CYS A 220 6.95 -8.70 7.22
CA CYS A 220 7.69 -7.59 6.63
C CYS A 220 9.21 -7.85 6.56
N GLU A 221 9.80 -8.49 7.58
CA GLU A 221 11.25 -8.62 7.69
C GLU A 221 11.84 -9.52 6.58
N SER A 222 11.29 -10.72 6.38
CA SER A 222 11.73 -11.62 5.31
C SER A 222 11.44 -11.06 3.92
N THR A 223 10.33 -10.34 3.78
CA THR A 223 9.96 -9.62 2.54
C THR A 223 11.02 -8.58 2.18
N MET A 224 11.45 -7.75 3.14
CA MET A 224 12.49 -6.75 2.92
C MET A 224 13.88 -7.36 2.69
N ASP A 225 14.25 -8.39 3.47
CA ASP A 225 15.50 -9.13 3.27
C ASP A 225 15.59 -9.75 1.86
N SER A 226 14.45 -10.19 1.29
CA SER A 226 14.36 -10.73 -0.08
C SER A 226 14.47 -9.65 -1.17
N LEU A 227 13.79 -8.50 -1.01
CA LEU A 227 13.68 -7.47 -2.05
C LEU A 227 14.88 -6.51 -2.12
N LEU A 228 15.37 -6.10 -0.95
CA LEU A 228 16.46 -5.13 -0.83
C LEU A 228 17.80 -5.81 -0.53
N GLY A 229 17.77 -6.98 0.10
CA GLY A 229 18.94 -7.74 0.55
C GLY A 229 19.25 -7.45 2.02
N SER A 230 19.50 -8.50 2.80
CA SER A 230 19.82 -8.39 4.24
C SER A 230 21.09 -7.60 4.54
N GLN A 231 22.00 -7.46 3.56
CA GLN A 231 23.17 -6.58 3.64
C GLN A 231 22.83 -5.08 3.58
N GLN A 232 21.61 -4.70 3.20
CA GLN A 232 21.12 -3.31 3.19
C GLN A 232 20.37 -2.94 4.49
N LYS A 233 20.30 -3.87 5.45
CA LYS A 233 19.59 -3.76 6.72
C LYS A 233 20.39 -2.94 7.73
N LYS A 234 19.80 -1.84 8.22
CA LYS A 234 20.40 -0.99 9.26
C LYS A 234 20.14 -1.57 10.64
N GLN A 235 20.84 -1.01 11.64
CA GLN A 235 20.58 -1.33 13.05
C GLN A 235 19.15 -0.91 13.45
N SER A 236 18.50 -1.70 14.32
CA SER A 236 17.16 -1.38 14.80
C SER A 236 17.14 -0.07 15.60
N GLN A 237 16.20 0.81 15.27
CA GLN A 237 16.02 2.12 15.88
C GLN A 237 14.78 2.12 16.77
N LYS A 238 14.87 2.70 17.97
CA LYS A 238 13.69 2.96 18.82
C LYS A 238 13.07 4.30 18.46
N MET A 239 11.85 4.24 17.94
CA MET A 239 11.01 5.42 17.68
C MET A 239 9.92 5.56 18.74
N PHE A 240 9.60 6.80 19.06
CA PHE A 240 8.49 7.20 19.90
C PHE A 240 7.40 7.83 19.03
N VAL A 241 6.14 7.47 19.27
CA VAL A 241 4.99 7.97 18.51
C VAL A 241 3.88 8.41 19.45
N GLN A 242 3.26 9.56 19.14
CA GLN A 242 2.02 10.03 19.75
C GLN A 242 0.94 10.13 18.68
N GLU A 243 -0.14 9.37 18.81
CA GLU A 243 -1.41 9.64 18.13
C GLU A 243 -2.24 10.57 19.02
N ILE A 244 -2.67 11.71 18.47
CA ILE A 244 -3.28 12.83 19.17
C ILE A 244 -4.66 13.08 18.56
N ASP A 245 -5.70 13.02 19.40
CA ASP A 245 -7.08 13.30 19.01
C ASP A 245 -7.28 14.83 18.94
N PHE A 246 -6.88 15.42 17.81
CA PHE A 246 -6.83 16.88 17.63
C PHE A 246 -8.23 17.52 17.61
N PHE A 247 -9.21 16.83 17.01
CA PHE A 247 -10.61 17.26 16.99
C PHE A 247 -11.53 16.09 16.68
N SER A 248 -12.74 16.08 17.26
CA SER A 248 -13.82 15.16 16.85
C SER A 248 -15.19 15.83 16.94
N ASN A 249 -16.07 15.48 16.01
CA ASN A 249 -17.51 15.74 16.10
C ASN A 249 -18.32 14.49 15.70
N GLU A 250 -19.62 14.62 15.38
CA GLU A 250 -20.45 13.48 14.96
C GLU A 250 -20.09 12.89 13.59
N ASN A 251 -19.41 13.67 12.73
CA ASN A 251 -19.23 13.37 11.32
C ASN A 251 -17.76 13.08 10.94
N ALA A 252 -16.81 13.63 11.70
CA ALA A 252 -15.37 13.46 11.44
C ALA A 252 -14.52 13.45 12.72
N ASP A 253 -13.38 12.75 12.62
CA ASP A 253 -12.29 12.73 13.59
C ASP A 253 -11.02 13.21 12.89
N ALA A 254 -10.29 14.15 13.48
CA ALA A 254 -9.00 14.63 12.99
C ALA A 254 -7.90 14.16 13.93
N ILE A 255 -6.96 13.38 13.40
CA ILE A 255 -5.91 12.71 14.15
C ILE A 255 -4.56 13.26 13.68
N MET A 256 -3.70 13.54 14.64
CA MET A 256 -2.31 13.94 14.39
C MET A 256 -1.37 12.86 14.90
N ARG A 257 -0.31 12.59 14.15
CA ARG A 257 0.72 11.61 14.54
C ARG A 257 2.09 12.27 14.54
N LEU A 258 2.61 12.48 15.74
CA LEU A 258 3.96 12.96 15.98
C LEU A 258 4.89 11.74 16.08
N GLU A 259 5.80 11.58 15.14
CA GLU A 259 6.82 10.53 15.15
C GLU A 259 8.19 11.14 15.49
N MET A 260 8.97 10.46 16.35
CA MET A 260 10.23 10.94 16.89
C MET A 260 11.27 9.83 16.98
N CYS A 261 12.52 10.11 16.63
CA CYS A 261 13.62 9.16 16.82
C CYS A 261 14.75 9.75 17.69
N ASP A 262 14.67 9.53 19.01
CA ASP A 262 15.72 9.89 19.99
C ASP A 262 17.02 9.10 19.80
N SER A 263 16.93 7.90 19.19
CA SER A 263 18.03 6.94 19.10
C SER A 263 18.68 6.85 17.72
N CYS A 264 18.17 7.58 16.74
CA CYS A 264 18.75 7.65 15.39
C CYS A 264 20.09 8.41 15.40
N GLU A 265 20.98 8.07 14.46
CA GLU A 265 22.22 8.81 14.20
C GLU A 265 21.95 10.30 13.91
N TRP A 266 20.86 10.55 13.19
CA TRP A 266 20.32 11.87 12.88
C TRP A 266 18.92 12.01 13.49
N PRO A 267 18.77 12.56 14.71
CA PRO A 267 17.48 12.67 15.39
C PRO A 267 16.50 13.58 14.64
N TRP A 268 15.36 13.00 14.25
CA TRP A 268 14.34 13.65 13.42
C TRP A 268 12.97 13.69 14.12
N VAL A 269 12.13 14.62 13.68
CA VAL A 269 10.75 14.79 14.14
C VAL A 269 9.85 14.88 12.92
N ASN A 270 8.82 14.06 12.83
CA ASN A 270 7.81 14.15 11.78
C ASN A 270 6.41 14.38 12.38
N LEU A 271 5.58 15.13 11.65
CA LEU A 271 4.22 15.45 12.05
C LEU A 271 3.28 15.17 10.88
N ASN A 272 2.52 14.10 10.98
CA ASN A 272 1.47 13.75 10.05
C ASN A 272 0.11 14.23 10.59
N PHE A 273 -0.80 14.62 9.69
CA PHE A 273 -2.17 15.02 10.01
C PHE A 273 -3.12 14.36 9.00
N TRP A 274 -4.22 13.78 9.48
CA TRP A 274 -5.31 13.30 8.62
C TRP A 274 -6.67 13.50 9.28
N ILE A 275 -7.72 13.52 8.47
CA ILE A 275 -9.10 13.57 8.94
C ILE A 275 -9.80 12.30 8.42
N GLN A 276 -10.57 11.64 9.27
CA GLN A 276 -11.39 10.48 8.96
C GLN A 276 -12.86 10.91 8.88
N GLY A 277 -13.50 10.73 7.73
CA GLY A 277 -14.93 11.02 7.55
C GLY A 277 -15.37 11.04 6.08
N PRO A 278 -16.68 11.22 5.81
CA PRO A 278 -17.27 11.09 4.49
C PRO A 278 -17.15 12.39 3.67
N PHE A 279 -15.94 12.74 3.25
CA PHE A 279 -15.67 13.92 2.42
C PHE A 279 -14.58 13.64 1.37
N SER A 280 -14.64 14.35 0.25
CA SER A 280 -13.61 14.28 -0.80
C SER A 280 -12.47 15.26 -0.52
N GLU A 281 -11.23 14.79 -0.60
CA GLU A 281 -10.06 15.67 -0.63
C GLU A 281 -10.09 16.55 -1.89
N LYS A 282 -9.78 17.84 -1.74
CA LYS A 282 -9.47 18.74 -2.85
C LYS A 282 -8.01 19.17 -2.71
N PRO A 283 -7.15 18.88 -3.70
CA PRO A 283 -5.74 19.27 -3.62
C PRO A 283 -5.63 20.79 -3.58
N SER A 284 -4.78 21.30 -2.68
CA SER A 284 -4.47 22.72 -2.59
C SER A 284 -3.03 22.99 -3.04
N GLU A 285 -2.87 23.89 -4.00
CA GLU A 285 -1.56 24.40 -4.36
C GLU A 285 -1.11 25.44 -3.33
N PHE A 286 -0.10 25.09 -2.54
CA PHE A 286 0.56 26.01 -1.59
C PHE A 286 2.00 26.26 -2.05
N ASP A 287 2.36 27.54 -2.25
CA ASP A 287 3.73 27.90 -2.65
C ASP A 287 4.72 27.64 -1.51
N ARG A 288 5.52 26.60 -1.66
CA ARG A 288 6.56 26.21 -0.70
C ARG A 288 7.79 27.12 -0.75
N ASN A 289 8.03 27.85 -1.84
CA ASN A 289 9.21 28.71 -1.97
C ASN A 289 9.15 29.90 -1.01
N SER A 290 7.94 30.37 -0.68
CA SER A 290 7.74 31.39 0.36
C SER A 290 8.24 30.95 1.75
N LEU A 291 8.32 29.65 2.04
CA LEU A 291 8.74 29.13 3.36
C LEU A 291 10.26 29.05 3.54
N GLN A 292 11.02 28.91 2.45
CA GLN A 292 12.48 28.69 2.51
C GLN A 292 13.20 29.83 3.24
N ASN A 293 12.72 31.06 3.08
CA ASN A 293 13.33 32.26 3.65
C ASN A 293 12.89 32.58 5.10
N LEU A 294 11.91 31.86 5.65
CA LEU A 294 11.37 32.17 6.99
C LEU A 294 12.34 31.83 8.13
N GLY A 295 12.24 32.59 9.22
CA GLY A 295 12.86 32.27 10.50
C GLY A 295 12.17 31.12 11.23
N VAL A 296 12.86 30.51 12.19
CA VAL A 296 12.32 29.38 12.99
C VAL A 296 11.06 29.79 13.76
N GLU A 297 11.00 31.00 14.33
CA GLU A 297 9.78 31.49 15.01
C GLU A 297 8.62 31.73 14.03
N GLU A 298 8.89 32.21 12.81
CA GLU A 298 7.85 32.41 11.79
C GLU A 298 7.26 31.07 11.32
N ILE A 299 8.07 30.01 11.29
CA ILE A 299 7.60 28.63 11.03
C ILE A 299 6.78 28.09 12.21
N LYS A 300 7.24 28.28 13.46
CA LYS A 300 6.49 27.91 14.67
C LYS A 300 5.12 28.58 14.72
N ASP A 301 5.05 29.88 14.42
CA ASP A 301 3.78 30.62 14.37
C ASP A 301 2.94 30.24 13.15
N GLY A 302 3.55 29.94 12.00
CA GLY A 302 2.88 29.38 10.83
C GLY A 302 2.19 28.04 11.12
N ILE A 303 2.85 27.15 11.87
CA ILE A 303 2.28 25.88 12.36
C ILE A 303 1.07 26.15 13.27
N ARG A 304 1.24 26.99 14.30
CA ARG A 304 0.16 27.37 15.25
C ARG A 304 -1.06 27.90 14.51
N GLN A 305 -0.87 28.93 13.68
CA GLN A 305 -1.94 29.56 12.91
C GLN A 305 -2.63 28.60 11.93
N THR A 306 -1.88 27.67 11.33
CA THR A 306 -2.48 26.68 10.41
C THR A 306 -3.33 25.66 11.17
N LEU A 307 -2.90 25.23 12.37
CA LEU A 307 -3.70 24.37 13.24
C LEU A 307 -4.95 25.07 13.78
N ASP A 308 -4.84 26.33 14.22
CA ASP A 308 -6.01 27.13 14.62
C ASP A 308 -7.01 27.30 13.48
N GLN A 309 -6.52 27.49 12.24
CA GLN A 309 -7.35 27.57 11.03
C GLN A 309 -8.02 26.22 10.70
N ILE A 310 -7.28 25.11 10.74
CA ILE A 310 -7.81 23.75 10.57
C ILE A 310 -8.94 23.49 11.58
N LYS A 311 -8.68 23.78 12.86
CA LYS A 311 -9.66 23.59 13.94
C LYS A 311 -10.93 24.42 13.74
N ALA A 312 -10.78 25.70 13.38
CA ALA A 312 -11.93 26.56 13.10
C ALA A 312 -12.79 26.06 11.91
N LEU A 313 -12.18 25.43 10.89
CA LEU A 313 -12.91 24.84 9.75
C LEU A 313 -13.58 23.52 10.14
N LEU A 314 -12.93 22.69 10.96
CA LEU A 314 -13.53 21.48 11.55
C LEU A 314 -14.73 21.77 12.46
N GLU A 315 -14.65 22.83 13.27
CA GLU A 315 -15.76 23.36 14.08
C GLU A 315 -16.94 23.85 13.20
N GLN A 316 -16.67 24.29 11.97
CA GLN A 316 -17.67 24.65 10.95
C GLN A 316 -18.12 23.47 10.07
N SER A 317 -17.56 22.27 10.27
CA SER A 317 -17.72 21.09 9.40
C SER A 317 -17.26 21.29 7.93
N ASP A 318 -16.38 22.26 7.67
CA ASP A 318 -15.67 22.39 6.38
C ASP A 318 -14.43 21.49 6.36
N PHE A 319 -14.66 20.18 6.24
CA PHE A 319 -13.60 19.18 6.15
C PHE A 319 -12.72 19.37 4.91
N GLY A 320 -13.30 19.88 3.81
CA GLY A 320 -12.55 20.17 2.58
C GLY A 320 -11.56 21.32 2.77
N GLY A 321 -11.99 22.42 3.40
CA GLY A 321 -11.11 23.53 3.78
C GLY A 321 -10.05 23.11 4.80
N ALA A 322 -10.40 22.26 5.78
CA ALA A 322 -9.45 21.72 6.74
C ALA A 322 -8.36 20.85 6.06
N MET A 323 -8.75 19.95 5.15
CA MET A 323 -7.78 19.15 4.35
C MET A 323 -6.95 20.04 3.42
N ALA A 324 -7.51 21.10 2.84
CA ALA A 324 -6.74 22.07 2.04
C ALA A 324 -5.63 22.79 2.83
N LEU A 325 -5.70 22.82 4.16
CA LEU A 325 -4.64 23.37 5.03
C LEU A 325 -3.62 22.31 5.50
N ARG A 326 -3.90 21.01 5.35
CA ARG A 326 -2.96 19.92 5.66
C ARG A 326 -1.64 20.10 4.90
N ALA A 327 -1.70 20.31 3.58
CA ALA A 327 -0.51 20.47 2.74
C ALA A 327 0.36 21.68 3.18
N LYS A 328 -0.26 22.74 3.69
CA LYS A 328 0.43 23.92 4.27
C LYS A 328 1.11 23.58 5.59
N LEU A 329 0.46 22.84 6.48
CA LEU A 329 1.02 22.36 7.75
C LEU A 329 2.23 21.44 7.51
N GLU A 330 2.10 20.45 6.62
CA GLU A 330 3.17 19.55 6.20
C GLU A 330 4.35 20.34 5.61
N SER A 331 4.07 21.38 4.81
CA SER A 331 5.10 22.25 4.22
C SER A 331 5.89 23.05 5.27
N TYR A 332 5.25 23.52 6.35
CA TYR A 332 5.97 24.17 7.46
C TYR A 332 6.86 23.17 8.23
N ASN A 333 6.38 21.95 8.49
CA ASN A 333 7.18 20.93 9.17
C ASN A 333 8.40 20.52 8.31
N GLU A 334 8.22 20.33 7.00
CA GLU A 334 9.31 20.04 6.07
C GLU A 334 10.32 21.21 6.00
N ALA A 335 9.84 22.46 5.95
CA ALA A 335 10.72 23.64 5.96
C ALA A 335 11.55 23.78 7.24
N TRP A 336 11.03 23.34 8.41
CA TRP A 336 11.82 23.30 9.65
C TRP A 336 12.85 22.17 9.63
N ASN A 337 12.48 20.98 9.17
CA ASN A 337 13.42 19.87 9.06
C ASN A 337 14.55 20.19 8.08
N ARG A 338 14.28 20.70 6.87
CA ARG A 338 15.31 21.17 5.93
C ARG A 338 16.27 22.20 6.55
N LYS A 339 15.79 23.10 7.43
CA LYS A 339 16.65 24.06 8.17
C LYS A 339 17.49 23.42 9.29
N SER A 340 17.13 22.22 9.73
CA SER A 340 17.96 21.37 10.59
C SER A 340 19.03 20.62 9.79
N ASP A 341 18.69 20.20 8.58
CA ASP A 341 19.59 19.41 7.72
C ASP A 341 20.69 20.34 7.13
N ASP A 342 20.34 21.60 6.86
CA ASP A 342 21.24 22.69 6.45
C ASP A 342 22.26 23.13 7.52
N ILE A 343 22.33 22.47 8.68
CA ILE A 343 23.30 22.76 9.74
C ILE A 343 24.75 22.68 9.23
N TRP A 344 25.05 21.80 8.27
CA TRP A 344 26.37 21.74 7.64
C TRP A 344 26.82 23.06 6.99
N LYS A 345 25.90 23.79 6.33
CA LYS A 345 26.20 25.12 5.76
C LYS A 345 26.54 26.15 6.84
N THR A 346 25.96 25.99 8.04
CA THR A 346 26.25 26.83 9.21
C THR A 346 27.59 26.46 9.86
N VAL A 347 27.89 25.17 9.98
CA VAL A 347 29.17 24.66 10.46
C VAL A 347 30.30 25.12 9.55
N GLU A 348 30.21 24.88 8.25
CA GLU A 348 31.25 25.23 7.28
C GLU A 348 31.60 26.72 7.31
N LYS A 349 30.56 27.58 7.35
CA LYS A 349 30.71 29.04 7.46
C LYS A 349 31.41 29.49 8.75
N ASN A 350 31.28 28.74 9.84
CA ASN A 350 32.02 29.02 11.08
C ASN A 350 33.51 28.64 10.92
N PHE A 351 33.81 27.47 10.35
CA PHE A 351 35.19 27.01 10.19
C PHE A 351 36.00 27.82 9.17
N GLN A 352 35.38 28.26 8.05
CA GLN A 352 36.01 29.19 7.10
C GLN A 352 36.49 30.50 7.76
N PHE A 353 35.81 30.94 8.82
CA PHE A 353 36.21 32.13 9.60
C PHE A 353 37.35 31.85 10.58
N ASP A 354 37.60 30.60 10.97
CA ASP A 354 38.69 30.23 11.88
C ASP A 354 39.96 29.76 11.13
N GLU A 355 39.84 29.19 9.93
CA GLU A 355 40.97 28.97 8.99
C GLU A 355 41.74 30.28 8.69
N SER A 356 41.03 31.42 8.66
CA SER A 356 41.64 32.74 8.46
C SER A 356 42.39 33.27 9.69
N LYS A 357 42.33 32.59 10.85
CA LYS A 357 43.02 32.93 12.10
C LYS A 357 44.07 31.89 12.53
N MET A 358 44.03 30.73 11.88
CA MET A 358 44.86 29.55 12.12
C MET A 358 46.36 29.85 12.06
N SER A 359 47.16 29.27 12.97
CA SER A 359 48.59 29.57 13.01
C SER A 359 49.38 28.81 11.94
N GLU A 360 50.55 29.33 11.59
CA GLU A 360 51.49 28.68 10.65
C GLU A 360 51.96 27.31 11.17
N SER A 361 51.99 27.10 12.50
CA SER A 361 52.28 25.80 13.10
C SER A 361 51.15 24.79 12.89
N ASP A 362 49.89 25.23 12.91
CA ASP A 362 48.73 24.35 12.69
C ASP A 362 48.62 23.95 11.22
N ARG A 363 49.03 24.85 10.29
CA ARG A 363 48.98 24.61 8.83
C ARG A 363 49.98 23.57 8.35
N ASN A 364 51.02 23.31 9.14
CA ASN A 364 52.04 22.32 8.82
C ASN A 364 51.71 20.91 9.37
N ASP A 365 50.80 20.78 10.33
CA ASP A 365 50.39 19.49 10.91
C ASP A 365 49.54 18.69 9.89
N PRO A 366 50.03 17.54 9.37
CA PRO A 366 49.33 16.79 8.32
C PRO A 366 48.01 16.18 8.78
N TYR A 367 47.72 16.17 10.08
CA TYR A 367 46.46 15.70 10.68
C TYR A 367 45.51 16.85 11.08
N TYR A 368 45.85 18.10 10.76
CA TYR A 368 44.99 19.24 11.10
C TYR A 368 43.58 19.08 10.54
N TRP A 369 43.45 18.74 9.26
CA TRP A 369 42.15 18.61 8.59
C TRP A 369 41.31 17.45 9.17
N VAL A 370 41.93 16.36 9.64
CA VAL A 370 41.24 15.27 10.35
C VAL A 370 40.64 15.79 11.67
N ARG A 371 41.39 16.59 12.45
CA ARG A 371 40.86 17.25 13.66
C ARG A 371 39.78 18.28 13.32
N GLN A 372 39.96 19.02 12.23
CA GLN A 372 39.01 20.02 11.78
C GLN A 372 37.69 19.37 11.38
N ASP A 373 37.71 18.27 10.63
CA ASP A 373 36.50 17.51 10.30
C ASP A 373 35.86 16.91 11.55
N GLN A 374 36.62 16.25 12.45
CA GLN A 374 36.08 15.82 13.75
C GLN A 374 35.34 16.95 14.47
N GLN A 375 35.89 18.17 14.49
CA GLN A 375 35.25 19.33 15.10
C GLN A 375 34.02 19.81 14.31
N LYS A 376 34.05 19.78 12.97
CA LYS A 376 32.87 20.01 12.10
C LYS A 376 31.76 19.01 12.40
N GLN A 377 32.05 17.71 12.38
CA GLN A 377 31.09 16.64 12.69
C GLN A 377 30.51 16.76 14.11
N LYS A 378 31.35 17.04 15.10
CA LYS A 378 30.95 17.21 16.51
C LYS A 378 30.07 18.44 16.71
N GLN A 379 30.39 19.55 16.04
CA GLN A 379 29.53 20.73 16.03
C GLN A 379 28.21 20.46 15.28
N ALA A 380 28.24 19.77 14.14
CA ALA A 380 27.04 19.38 13.40
C ALA A 380 26.11 18.50 14.25
N LYS A 381 26.63 17.41 14.84
CA LYS A 381 25.90 16.50 15.75
C LYS A 381 25.33 17.25 16.97
N SER A 382 26.09 18.18 17.57
CA SER A 382 25.62 19.03 18.67
C SER A 382 24.49 19.97 18.26
N LEU A 383 24.61 20.64 17.10
CA LEU A 383 23.60 21.57 16.58
C LEU A 383 22.33 20.83 16.14
N VAL A 384 22.45 19.66 15.48
CA VAL A 384 21.31 18.81 15.10
C VAL A 384 20.58 18.35 16.35
N LYS A 385 21.28 17.88 17.38
CA LYS A 385 20.67 17.51 18.66
C LYS A 385 19.96 18.70 19.33
N GLN A 386 20.54 19.89 19.28
CA GLN A 386 19.90 21.11 19.79
C GLN A 386 18.61 21.45 19.02
N GLY A 387 18.65 21.46 17.68
CA GLY A 387 17.47 21.74 16.84
C GLY A 387 16.39 20.67 16.95
N TYR A 388 16.78 19.41 17.13
CA TYR A 388 15.89 18.30 17.43
C TYR A 388 15.18 18.49 18.78
N GLU A 389 15.91 18.76 19.86
CA GLU A 389 15.30 19.03 21.18
C GLU A 389 14.40 20.28 21.14
N GLU A 390 14.76 21.30 20.35
CA GLU A 390 13.90 22.47 20.15
C GLU A 390 12.57 22.12 19.46
N ARG A 391 12.60 21.29 18.39
CA ARG A 391 11.39 20.75 17.75
C ARG A 391 10.58 19.88 18.70
N LYS A 392 11.24 18.98 19.44
CA LYS A 392 10.64 18.10 20.45
C LYS A 392 9.88 18.89 21.50
N GLN A 393 10.55 19.86 22.14
CA GLN A 393 9.93 20.71 23.15
C GLN A 393 8.80 21.57 22.57
N PHE A 394 8.93 22.08 21.34
CA PHE A 394 7.83 22.81 20.70
C PHE A 394 6.58 21.95 20.54
N TYR A 395 6.68 20.77 19.91
CA TYR A 395 5.52 19.92 19.65
C TYR A 395 4.94 19.31 20.93
N MET A 396 5.78 18.88 21.88
CA MET A 396 5.34 18.39 23.19
C MET A 396 4.54 19.43 23.97
N ASN A 397 4.94 20.71 23.91
CA ASN A 397 4.18 21.80 24.54
C ASN A 397 2.91 22.14 23.74
N LEU A 398 2.97 22.15 22.41
CA LEU A 398 1.85 22.45 21.52
C LEU A 398 0.67 21.47 21.70
N PHE A 399 0.96 20.19 21.88
CA PHE A 399 -0.04 19.13 22.04
C PHE A 399 -0.30 18.73 23.51
N SER A 400 0.30 19.42 24.49
CA SER A 400 0.20 19.09 25.93
C SER A 400 -1.21 19.12 26.52
N GLY A 401 -2.18 19.76 25.85
CA GLY A 401 -3.58 19.86 26.29
C GLY A 401 -4.57 18.96 25.54
N TYR A 402 -4.10 18.06 24.66
CA TYR A 402 -4.94 17.15 23.88
C TYR A 402 -4.92 15.73 24.45
N GLU A 403 -5.97 14.96 24.17
CA GLU A 403 -5.97 13.52 24.42
C GLU A 403 -5.06 12.82 23.40
N LYS A 404 -4.29 11.83 23.87
CA LYS A 404 -3.29 11.15 23.04
C LYS A 404 -2.98 9.74 23.54
N THR A 405 -2.68 8.85 22.59
CA THR A 405 -2.10 7.53 22.83
C THR A 405 -0.60 7.58 22.52
N GLU A 406 0.24 7.08 23.42
CA GLU A 406 1.70 7.05 23.25
C GLU A 406 2.18 5.61 23.13
N TYR A 407 3.01 5.32 22.13
CA TYR A 407 3.60 3.99 21.96
C TYR A 407 5.00 4.06 21.35
N TRP A 408 5.73 2.94 21.44
CA TRP A 408 7.09 2.81 20.93
C TRP A 408 7.14 1.74 19.84
N PHE A 409 7.91 2.01 18.78
CA PHE A 409 8.25 1.02 17.76
C PHE A 409 9.74 0.69 17.85
N ASP A 410 10.05 -0.60 17.76
CA ASP A 410 11.34 -1.05 17.23
C ASP A 410 11.23 -1.07 15.69
N GLN A 411 12.02 -0.21 15.02
CA GLN A 411 12.05 -0.08 13.57
C GLN A 411 13.33 -0.69 12.99
N LEU A 412 13.17 -1.74 12.19
CA LEU A 412 14.19 -2.17 11.23
C LEU A 412 14.04 -1.32 9.96
N GLU A 413 15.16 -0.82 9.44
CA GLU A 413 15.21 0.02 8.25
C GLU A 413 16.15 -0.61 7.21
N TYR A 414 15.82 -0.48 5.93
CA TYR A 414 16.60 -0.98 4.80
C TYR A 414 16.91 0.15 3.83
N GLU A 415 18.09 0.19 3.22
CA GLU A 415 18.48 1.22 2.24
C GLU A 415 19.32 0.66 1.09
N LYS A 416 18.77 0.63 -0.12
CA LYS A 416 19.41 0.19 -1.36
C LYS A 416 19.51 1.36 -2.34
N ARG A 417 20.74 1.83 -2.60
CA ARG A 417 20.99 2.84 -3.65
C ARG A 417 20.61 2.26 -5.02
N LEU A 418 19.87 3.03 -5.82
CA LEU A 418 19.47 2.70 -7.18
C LEU A 418 20.24 3.53 -8.22
N TYR A 419 20.56 4.78 -7.88
CA TYR A 419 21.35 5.68 -8.71
C TYR A 419 22.30 6.50 -7.82
N THR A 420 23.49 6.79 -8.31
CA THR A 420 24.46 7.67 -7.65
C THR A 420 25.31 8.36 -8.72
N GLU A 421 25.24 9.68 -8.77
CA GLU A 421 26.11 10.56 -9.52
C GLU A 421 27.09 11.24 -8.55
N TYR A 422 28.36 11.28 -8.94
CA TYR A 422 29.41 11.96 -8.19
C TYR A 422 29.85 13.23 -8.93
N PHE A 423 30.25 14.24 -8.17
CA PHE A 423 31.03 15.37 -8.67
C PHE A 423 32.39 14.85 -9.13
N ASN A 424 32.60 14.81 -10.45
CA ASN A 424 33.93 14.72 -11.03
C ASN A 424 34.59 16.10 -10.98
N ASP A 425 34.80 16.62 -9.76
CA ASP A 425 35.51 17.88 -9.48
C ASP A 425 37.01 17.70 -9.76
N LYS A 426 37.35 17.46 -11.04
CA LYS A 426 38.70 17.63 -11.54
C LYS A 426 39.11 19.08 -11.26
N ARG A 427 40.27 19.26 -10.64
CA ARG A 427 40.84 20.60 -10.47
C ARG A 427 41.52 21.02 -11.77
N GLU A 428 41.35 22.27 -12.15
CA GLU A 428 42.04 22.86 -13.29
C GLU A 428 43.56 22.89 -13.04
N LEU A 429 44.37 22.35 -13.96
CA LEU A 429 45.83 22.42 -13.85
C LEU A 429 46.33 23.73 -14.47
N CYS A 430 46.17 24.81 -13.70
CA CYS A 430 46.34 26.25 -13.96
C CYS A 430 47.55 26.76 -14.77
N SER A 431 48.42 25.89 -15.26
CA SER A 431 49.69 26.16 -15.95
C SER A 431 49.86 25.39 -17.26
N ASN A 432 48.81 24.72 -17.76
CA ASN A 432 48.93 23.76 -18.86
C ASN A 432 48.22 24.17 -20.17
N GLN A 433 47.46 25.27 -20.14
CA GLN A 433 46.70 25.84 -21.26
C GLN A 433 45.60 24.91 -21.81
N LYS A 434 44.95 24.17 -20.93
CA LYS A 434 43.73 23.40 -21.19
C LYS A 434 42.76 23.52 -20.03
N ASP A 435 41.50 23.70 -20.42
CA ASP A 435 40.32 23.38 -19.64
C ASP A 435 40.31 21.85 -19.36
N ASP A 436 40.92 21.46 -18.24
CA ASP A 436 40.98 20.07 -17.76
C ASP A 436 39.71 19.72 -16.97
N ASN A 437 39.13 20.72 -16.28
CA ASN A 437 37.90 20.58 -15.49
C ASN A 437 36.62 20.44 -16.36
N GLN A 438 36.64 20.99 -17.58
CA GLN A 438 35.60 21.02 -18.61
C GLN A 438 34.45 22.04 -18.35
N ASP A 439 34.77 23.21 -17.79
CA ASP A 439 33.86 24.32 -17.51
C ASP A 439 33.95 25.51 -18.50
N GLU A 440 34.74 25.35 -19.57
CA GLU A 440 35.06 26.34 -20.61
C GLU A 440 36.04 27.47 -20.19
N GLN A 441 36.61 27.44 -18.96
CA GLN A 441 37.58 28.43 -18.47
C GLN A 441 39.00 27.85 -18.36
N ILE A 442 39.91 28.26 -19.26
CA ILE A 442 41.30 27.75 -19.33
C ILE A 442 42.24 28.49 -18.36
N ASP A 443 43.04 27.74 -17.59
CA ASP A 443 44.06 28.22 -16.65
C ASP A 443 43.53 29.39 -15.79
N CYS A 444 44.09 30.59 -15.95
CA CYS A 444 43.76 31.78 -15.17
C CYS A 444 42.41 32.41 -15.48
N ALA A 445 41.66 31.90 -16.47
CA ALA A 445 40.26 32.24 -16.62
C ALA A 445 39.44 31.63 -15.48
N ASP A 446 39.77 30.41 -15.02
CA ASP A 446 39.07 29.78 -13.91
C ASP A 446 39.37 30.48 -12.57
N SER A 447 38.28 30.75 -11.86
CA SER A 447 38.22 31.09 -10.45
C SER A 447 39.07 30.19 -9.52
N GLN A 448 39.14 28.87 -9.75
CA GLN A 448 39.93 27.94 -8.93
C GLN A 448 41.43 28.25 -9.00
N CYS A 449 41.88 28.77 -10.14
CA CYS A 449 43.28 29.05 -10.39
C CYS A 449 43.75 30.39 -9.82
N LEU A 450 42.87 31.23 -9.28
CA LEU A 450 43.20 32.58 -8.87
C LEU A 450 44.21 32.60 -7.69
N GLY A 451 45.45 33.01 -7.99
CA GLY A 451 46.60 32.99 -7.10
C GLY A 451 47.58 31.82 -7.31
N GLN A 452 47.26 30.84 -8.15
CA GLN A 452 48.12 29.69 -8.50
C GLN A 452 49.18 30.05 -9.55
N VAL A 453 50.25 29.26 -9.63
CA VAL A 453 51.28 29.38 -10.68
C VAL A 453 50.71 28.93 -12.02
N CYS A 454 50.94 29.74 -13.06
CA CYS A 454 50.37 29.54 -14.40
C CYS A 454 51.40 29.53 -15.53
N GLY A 455 52.67 29.63 -15.19
CA GLY A 455 53.76 29.71 -16.14
C GLY A 455 54.94 30.45 -15.54
N SER A 456 55.87 30.86 -16.39
CA SER A 456 57.03 31.63 -15.98
C SER A 456 57.50 32.55 -17.09
N SER A 457 57.93 33.75 -16.72
CA SER A 457 58.44 34.78 -17.64
C SER A 457 59.85 35.17 -17.24
N GLU A 458 60.68 35.50 -18.23
CA GLU A 458 61.94 36.19 -17.98
C GLU A 458 61.66 37.66 -17.66
N VAL A 459 62.36 38.19 -16.66
CA VAL A 459 62.42 39.62 -16.35
C VAL A 459 63.87 40.10 -16.24
N ASP A 460 64.11 41.30 -16.75
CA ASP A 460 65.39 41.98 -16.68
C ASP A 460 65.62 42.56 -15.26
N VAL A 461 66.32 41.82 -14.41
CA VAL A 461 66.69 42.25 -13.06
C VAL A 461 68.01 43.01 -13.10
N ILE A 462 68.01 44.26 -12.64
CA ILE A 462 69.21 45.09 -12.56
C ILE A 462 69.94 44.78 -11.25
N GLY A 463 71.11 44.13 -11.34
CA GLY A 463 71.94 43.82 -10.18
C GLY A 463 72.70 45.03 -9.63
N GLU A 464 73.24 44.89 -8.40
CA GLU A 464 74.13 45.89 -7.77
C GLU A 464 75.46 46.03 -8.54
N GLY A 465 75.41 46.81 -9.63
CA GLY A 465 76.50 46.96 -10.60
C GLY A 465 76.07 47.49 -11.97
N ASN A 466 74.76 47.69 -12.22
CA ASN A 466 74.16 48.00 -13.53
C ASN A 466 74.28 46.86 -14.58
N GLU A 467 74.66 45.65 -14.18
CA GLU A 467 74.41 44.47 -15.02
C GLU A 467 72.92 44.14 -15.03
N ILE A 468 72.34 44.02 -16.22
CA ILE A 468 71.00 43.46 -16.42
C ILE A 468 71.14 41.95 -16.54
N ARG A 469 70.41 41.19 -15.72
CA ARG A 469 70.35 39.73 -15.80
C ARG A 469 68.89 39.30 -15.95
N LYS A 470 68.61 38.52 -17.00
CA LYS A 470 67.34 37.82 -17.15
C LYS A 470 67.18 36.83 -16.01
N GLU A 471 66.16 37.00 -15.18
CA GLU A 471 65.73 36.04 -14.17
C GLU A 471 64.37 35.48 -14.57
N LYS A 472 64.24 34.15 -14.60
CA LYS A 472 63.00 33.47 -14.94
C LYS A 472 62.14 33.32 -13.67
N ARG A 473 61.07 34.10 -13.57
CA ARG A 473 60.16 34.14 -12.41
C ARG A 473 58.83 33.48 -12.71
N GLU A 474 58.20 32.92 -11.68
CA GLU A 474 56.85 32.37 -11.75
C GLU A 474 55.82 33.47 -12.02
N MET A 475 54.90 33.20 -12.94
CA MET A 475 53.69 33.99 -13.13
C MET A 475 52.55 33.32 -12.36
N TYR A 476 51.66 34.15 -11.80
CA TYR A 476 50.50 33.70 -11.05
C TYR A 476 49.22 34.23 -11.69
N CYS A 477 48.12 33.49 -11.57
CA CYS A 477 46.82 33.96 -12.03
C CYS A 477 46.29 35.08 -11.15
N ILE A 478 46.44 36.33 -11.59
CA ILE A 478 45.99 37.52 -10.86
C ILE A 478 44.94 38.22 -11.71
N ALA A 479 43.71 38.32 -11.18
CA ALA A 479 42.56 38.98 -11.81
C ALA A 479 42.28 38.51 -13.26
N GLY A 480 42.17 37.20 -13.47
CA GLY A 480 41.82 36.61 -14.78
C GLY A 480 42.98 36.49 -15.77
N THR A 481 44.23 36.78 -15.35
CA THR A 481 45.39 36.81 -16.26
C THR A 481 46.64 36.21 -15.61
N CYS A 482 47.44 35.49 -16.40
CA CYS A 482 48.73 34.97 -15.96
C CYS A 482 49.77 36.09 -15.96
N GLN A 483 50.19 36.57 -14.79
CA GLN A 483 51.10 37.72 -14.68
C GLN A 483 52.02 37.62 -13.46
N LEU A 484 53.11 38.40 -13.49
CA LEU A 484 54.09 38.45 -12.40
C LEU A 484 53.49 39.11 -11.16
N LYS A 485 53.75 38.52 -9.99
CA LYS A 485 53.32 39.02 -8.69
C LYS A 485 54.21 40.17 -8.24
N GLU A 486 53.64 41.32 -7.89
CA GLU A 486 54.42 42.45 -7.37
C GLU A 486 55.10 42.07 -6.04
N GLU A 487 56.41 41.88 -6.06
CA GLU A 487 57.18 41.49 -4.88
C GLU A 487 57.39 42.66 -3.91
N SER A 488 56.72 42.59 -2.76
CA SER A 488 57.16 43.33 -1.57
C SER A 488 58.48 42.73 -1.07
N THR A 489 59.58 43.45 -1.26
CA THR A 489 60.96 42.98 -1.06
C THR A 489 61.20 42.19 0.23
N LYS A 490 61.56 40.90 0.07
CA LYS A 490 62.36 40.12 1.01
C LYS A 490 63.43 39.37 0.24
N GLU A 491 64.58 39.16 0.86
CA GLU A 491 65.77 38.59 0.21
C GLU A 491 65.58 37.11 -0.13
N ALA A 492 66.07 36.70 -1.30
CA ALA A 492 66.25 35.31 -1.70
C ALA A 492 67.60 35.14 -2.38
N VAL A 493 68.20 33.96 -2.23
CA VAL A 493 69.44 33.56 -2.91
C VAL A 493 69.13 32.37 -3.81
N CYS A 494 69.40 32.52 -5.09
CA CYS A 494 69.77 31.39 -5.93
C CYS A 494 70.56 31.85 -7.16
N GLY A 495 71.05 30.90 -7.92
CA GLY A 495 71.36 31.07 -9.35
C GLY A 495 70.97 29.79 -10.07
N ASN A 496 71.05 29.75 -11.40
CA ASN A 496 71.43 28.56 -12.16
C ASN A 496 71.57 28.90 -13.65
N HIS A 497 72.41 28.12 -14.35
CA HIS A 497 72.81 28.40 -15.73
C HIS A 497 71.88 27.76 -16.76
N VAL A 498 71.43 28.55 -17.74
CA VAL A 498 71.08 28.09 -19.09
C VAL A 498 71.72 29.07 -20.09
N CYS A 499 72.17 28.58 -21.25
CA CYS A 499 72.97 29.36 -22.20
C CYS A 499 72.20 29.77 -23.47
N GLU A 500 72.25 31.05 -23.80
CA GLU A 500 71.97 31.65 -25.13
C GLU A 500 73.22 32.47 -25.54
N GLY A 501 73.57 32.68 -26.81
CA GLY A 501 73.04 32.15 -28.08
C GLY A 501 73.69 32.87 -29.28
N ASN A 502 74.08 32.11 -30.32
CA ASN A 502 74.89 32.54 -31.50
C ASN A 502 76.36 32.88 -31.16
N GLU A 503 77.41 32.39 -31.84
CA GLU A 503 77.58 31.53 -33.03
C GLU A 503 78.70 30.49 -32.76
N ALA A 504 79.04 29.49 -33.57
CA ALA A 504 78.30 28.55 -34.44
C ALA A 504 79.34 27.54 -35.02
N ASN A 505 78.95 26.28 -35.25
CA ASN A 505 79.76 25.20 -35.88
C ASN A 505 80.94 24.64 -35.03
N SER A 506 81.28 23.34 -35.05
CA SER A 506 80.74 22.20 -35.82
C SER A 506 80.83 20.85 -35.09
N CYS A 507 79.80 20.03 -35.33
CA CYS A 507 79.53 18.61 -35.05
C CYS A 507 80.67 17.58 -34.83
N LYS A 508 80.24 16.44 -34.24
CA LYS A 508 80.81 15.07 -34.18
C LYS A 508 81.57 14.71 -32.89
N THR A 509 81.46 13.48 -32.34
CA THR A 509 80.77 12.25 -32.81
C THR A 509 80.19 11.44 -31.64
N ASP A 510 79.29 10.50 -31.97
CA ASP A 510 78.61 9.59 -31.05
C ASP A 510 79.54 8.61 -30.31
N CYS A 511 79.14 8.19 -29.11
CA CYS A 511 79.13 6.78 -28.71
C CYS A 511 78.25 6.58 -27.46
N ILE A 512 77.33 5.61 -27.50
CA ILE A 512 76.56 5.14 -26.34
C ILE A 512 77.06 3.74 -25.99
N GLU A 513 77.66 3.58 -24.82
CA GLU A 513 78.00 2.25 -24.28
C GLU A 513 76.81 1.69 -23.48
N CYS A 514 76.09 0.72 -24.05
CA CYS A 514 75.19 -0.13 -23.27
C CYS A 514 76.02 -1.09 -22.39
N PRO A 515 75.57 -1.44 -21.17
CA PRO A 515 76.29 -2.37 -20.29
C PRO A 515 76.43 -3.77 -20.91
N SER A 516 77.60 -4.40 -20.68
CA SER A 516 77.92 -5.74 -21.18
C SER A 516 77.75 -6.79 -20.08
N TYR A 517 76.65 -7.54 -20.14
CA TYR A 517 76.37 -8.65 -19.22
C TYR A 517 77.36 -9.82 -19.39
N GLY A 518 77.73 -10.46 -18.28
CA GLY A 518 78.59 -11.65 -18.27
C GLY A 518 77.86 -12.92 -18.75
N ALA A 519 78.62 -13.96 -19.05
CA ALA A 519 78.04 -15.26 -19.44
C ALA A 519 77.39 -15.96 -18.24
N ILE A 520 76.06 -16.00 -18.20
CA ILE A 520 75.29 -16.76 -17.20
C ILE A 520 75.48 -18.26 -17.45
N GLY A 521 75.84 -19.00 -16.40
CA GLY A 521 75.83 -20.46 -16.40
C GLY A 521 74.40 -20.99 -16.29
N CYS A 522 73.76 -21.27 -17.43
CA CYS A 522 72.39 -21.77 -17.51
C CYS A 522 72.35 -23.18 -18.10
N SER A 523 71.63 -24.10 -17.45
CA SER A 523 71.40 -25.48 -17.90
C SER A 523 70.38 -25.56 -19.04
N GLY A 524 69.37 -24.67 -18.99
CA GLY A 524 68.24 -24.64 -19.91
C GLY A 524 68.29 -23.47 -20.90
N LYS A 525 67.12 -22.95 -21.25
CA LYS A 525 66.96 -22.02 -22.36
C LYS A 525 67.00 -20.56 -21.90
N VAL A 526 68.09 -19.89 -22.23
CA VAL A 526 68.25 -18.44 -21.99
C VAL A 526 67.32 -17.66 -22.91
N ILE A 527 66.53 -16.74 -22.33
CA ILE A 527 65.66 -15.82 -23.07
C ILE A 527 66.08 -14.38 -22.78
N PHE A 528 66.35 -13.62 -23.84
CA PHE A 528 66.65 -12.19 -23.77
C PHE A 528 65.32 -11.41 -23.78
N LYS A 529 64.97 -10.72 -22.68
CA LYS A 529 63.73 -9.95 -22.55
C LYS A 529 63.77 -8.62 -23.33
N GLY A 530 63.96 -8.69 -24.64
CA GLY A 530 63.89 -7.54 -25.53
C GLY A 530 64.90 -6.45 -25.20
N LYS A 531 64.42 -5.20 -25.14
CA LYS A 531 65.21 -3.99 -24.96
C LYS A 531 64.45 -2.96 -24.12
N ASP A 532 65.19 -2.07 -23.49
CA ASP A 532 64.62 -0.94 -22.75
C ASP A 532 64.12 0.18 -23.69
N LYS A 533 63.52 1.23 -23.11
CA LYS A 533 63.07 2.43 -23.84
C LYS A 533 64.22 3.25 -24.47
N LYS A 534 65.49 2.87 -24.25
CA LYS A 534 66.70 3.46 -24.86
C LYS A 534 67.36 2.52 -25.88
N ASN A 535 66.72 1.40 -26.24
CA ASN A 535 67.18 0.44 -27.25
C ASN A 535 68.44 -0.36 -26.83
N CYS A 536 68.81 -0.37 -25.54
CA CYS A 536 69.85 -1.25 -24.97
C CYS A 536 69.28 -2.64 -24.62
N PRO A 537 70.11 -3.71 -24.61
CA PRO A 537 69.66 -5.05 -24.22
C PRO A 537 69.31 -5.11 -22.72
N LEU A 538 68.24 -5.82 -22.36
CA LEU A 538 67.93 -6.14 -20.97
C LEU A 538 68.61 -7.46 -20.54
N GLU A 539 68.78 -7.63 -19.23
CA GLU A 539 69.52 -8.75 -18.63
C GLU A 539 68.89 -10.12 -19.00
N PRO A 540 69.69 -11.11 -19.45
CA PRO A 540 69.18 -12.42 -19.85
C PRO A 540 68.68 -13.25 -18.66
N ILE A 541 67.55 -13.93 -18.84
CA ILE A 541 66.97 -14.82 -17.82
C ILE A 541 67.15 -16.29 -18.25
N CYS A 542 67.59 -17.12 -17.31
CA CYS A 542 67.65 -18.57 -17.46
C CYS A 542 66.29 -19.19 -17.09
N ILE A 543 65.77 -20.10 -17.92
CA ILE A 543 64.65 -20.98 -17.57
C ILE A 543 65.16 -22.42 -17.69
N GLU A 544 65.05 -23.19 -16.62
CA GLU A 544 65.42 -24.61 -16.62
C GLU A 544 64.27 -25.47 -17.19
N GLU A 545 64.57 -26.27 -18.21
CA GLU A 545 63.57 -27.10 -18.92
C GLU A 545 63.51 -28.51 -18.32
N ASP A 546 62.75 -28.71 -17.24
CA ASP A 546 62.44 -30.04 -16.70
C ASP A 546 60.94 -30.16 -16.33
N ASN A 547 60.09 -30.25 -17.37
CA ASN A 547 58.67 -30.61 -17.23
C ASN A 547 58.21 -31.39 -18.48
N SER A 548 58.33 -32.72 -18.42
CA SER A 548 57.83 -33.61 -19.46
C SER A 548 56.33 -33.88 -19.29
N CYS A 549 55.54 -33.61 -20.32
CA CYS A 549 54.09 -33.79 -20.32
C CYS A 549 53.67 -34.93 -21.26
N SER A 550 52.51 -35.53 -20.98
CA SER A 550 51.84 -36.50 -21.86
C SER A 550 50.68 -35.86 -22.63
N VAL A 551 49.96 -34.94 -21.99
CA VAL A 551 48.82 -34.16 -22.50
C VAL A 551 48.87 -32.71 -22.00
N SER A 552 48.15 -31.79 -22.64
CA SER A 552 48.21 -30.35 -22.30
C SER A 552 47.73 -29.99 -20.90
N SER A 553 46.96 -30.85 -20.24
CA SER A 553 46.58 -30.68 -18.82
C SER A 553 47.73 -30.88 -17.84
N ASP A 554 48.82 -31.53 -18.26
CA ASP A 554 50.00 -31.75 -17.42
C ASP A 554 50.90 -30.50 -17.36
N CYS A 555 50.51 -29.42 -18.05
CA CYS A 555 51.24 -28.17 -18.13
C CYS A 555 50.66 -27.13 -17.19
N LEU A 556 51.45 -26.70 -16.19
CA LEU A 556 51.16 -25.51 -15.39
C LEU A 556 50.96 -24.31 -16.32
N GLN A 557 49.86 -23.59 -16.12
CA GLN A 557 49.49 -22.44 -16.94
C GLN A 557 50.13 -21.18 -16.35
N PRO A 558 50.92 -20.41 -17.12
CA PRO A 558 51.50 -19.17 -16.62
C PRO A 558 50.42 -18.10 -16.41
N LEU A 559 50.70 -17.12 -15.54
CA LEU A 559 49.80 -15.98 -15.25
C LEU A 559 49.45 -15.12 -16.48
N CYS A 560 50.20 -15.27 -17.59
CA CYS A 560 49.88 -14.68 -18.90
C CYS A 560 50.02 -15.75 -19.99
N GLY A 561 48.91 -16.10 -20.67
CA GLY A 561 48.90 -17.04 -21.80
C GLY A 561 48.70 -18.52 -21.46
N ARG A 562 48.53 -19.35 -22.50
CA ARG A 562 48.15 -20.77 -22.39
C ARG A 562 49.30 -21.72 -22.74
N ALA A 563 49.61 -22.64 -21.83
CA ALA A 563 50.63 -23.67 -22.01
C ALA A 563 50.00 -24.99 -22.53
N GLU A 564 50.54 -25.53 -23.62
CA GLU A 564 50.08 -26.77 -24.25
C GLU A 564 51.23 -27.77 -24.40
N CYS A 565 50.91 -29.07 -24.28
CA CYS A 565 51.90 -30.13 -24.40
C CYS A 565 52.19 -30.41 -25.88
N THR A 566 53.33 -29.96 -26.39
CA THR A 566 53.68 -30.12 -27.81
C THR A 566 54.94 -30.97 -27.97
N SER A 567 54.76 -32.24 -28.33
CA SER A 567 55.83 -33.25 -28.46
C SER A 567 56.54 -33.58 -27.13
N GLY A 568 55.77 -33.79 -26.06
CA GLY A 568 56.29 -34.26 -24.76
C GLY A 568 56.84 -33.18 -23.83
N VAL A 569 56.79 -31.91 -24.23
CA VAL A 569 57.26 -30.75 -23.44
C VAL A 569 56.24 -29.61 -23.55
N CYS A 570 55.94 -28.98 -22.41
CA CYS A 570 55.02 -27.85 -22.30
C CYS A 570 55.55 -26.59 -23.01
N LYS A 571 54.72 -25.92 -23.81
CA LYS A 571 55.05 -24.66 -24.48
C LYS A 571 53.86 -23.71 -24.47
N VAL A 572 54.13 -22.42 -24.23
CA VAL A 572 53.10 -21.38 -24.28
C VAL A 572 52.81 -21.04 -25.74
N ASN A 573 51.58 -21.32 -26.21
CA ASN A 573 51.19 -21.19 -27.61
C ASN A 573 50.45 -19.87 -27.93
N SER A 574 49.80 -19.25 -26.94
CA SER A 574 49.21 -17.90 -27.05
C SER A 574 49.47 -17.09 -25.79
N LEU A 575 49.54 -15.77 -25.93
CA LEU A 575 49.53 -14.80 -24.84
C LEU A 575 48.17 -14.10 -24.84
N GLU A 576 47.39 -14.34 -23.79
CA GLU A 576 46.12 -13.67 -23.48
C GLU A 576 46.30 -12.91 -22.15
N GLU A 577 45.32 -12.09 -21.77
CA GLU A 577 45.46 -11.10 -20.70
C GLU A 577 45.99 -11.67 -19.37
N CYS A 578 46.97 -10.97 -18.80
CA CYS A 578 47.62 -11.37 -17.55
C CYS A 578 46.66 -11.24 -16.36
N ARG A 579 46.57 -12.29 -15.54
CA ARG A 579 45.84 -12.23 -14.27
C ARG A 579 46.71 -11.67 -13.16
N VAL A 580 46.08 -10.91 -12.27
CA VAL A 580 46.68 -10.47 -10.99
C VAL A 580 46.63 -11.64 -10.00
N ALA A 581 47.44 -11.59 -8.95
CA ALA A 581 47.41 -12.55 -7.85
C ALA A 581 46.15 -12.35 -6.99
N ASP A 582 45.34 -13.40 -6.83
CA ASP A 582 44.04 -13.33 -6.12
C ASP A 582 44.16 -13.64 -4.61
N CYS A 583 45.31 -14.15 -4.16
CA CYS A 583 45.56 -14.55 -2.76
C CYS A 583 47.06 -14.72 -2.45
N ALA A 584 47.40 -14.92 -1.16
CA ALA A 584 48.76 -15.23 -0.70
C ALA A 584 48.97 -16.74 -0.49
N ASP A 585 50.12 -17.26 -0.96
CA ASP A 585 50.42 -18.70 -0.94
C ASP A 585 50.30 -19.33 0.45
N GLY A 586 49.41 -20.31 0.57
CA GLY A 586 49.11 -21.02 1.81
C GLY A 586 47.86 -20.56 2.56
N GLU A 587 47.18 -19.48 2.15
CA GLU A 587 45.86 -19.10 2.66
C GLU A 587 44.81 -20.19 2.39
N GLU A 588 43.82 -20.34 3.28
CA GLU A 588 42.81 -21.39 3.25
C GLU A 588 41.40 -20.80 3.41
N ASN A 589 40.55 -21.00 2.40
CA ASN A 589 39.17 -20.55 2.39
C ASN A 589 38.27 -21.63 3.01
N ILE A 590 37.66 -21.33 4.17
CA ILE A 590 36.93 -22.32 4.99
C ILE A 590 35.43 -22.23 4.74
N LEU A 591 34.89 -23.23 4.03
CA LEU A 591 33.47 -23.47 3.93
C LEU A 591 32.95 -24.10 5.24
N ASN A 592 31.92 -23.47 5.80
CA ASN A 592 31.12 -24.02 6.88
C ASN A 592 29.86 -24.60 6.24
N CYS A 593 29.61 -25.90 6.38
CA CYS A 593 28.38 -26.52 5.89
C CYS A 593 27.26 -26.40 6.94
N ASP A 594 26.00 -26.49 6.53
CA ASP A 594 24.84 -26.40 7.44
C ASP A 594 24.78 -27.51 8.50
N SER A 595 25.54 -28.60 8.30
CA SER A 595 25.80 -29.64 9.29
C SER A 595 26.64 -29.20 10.50
N GLY A 596 27.24 -28.00 10.44
CA GLY A 596 28.20 -27.48 11.42
C GLY A 596 29.64 -27.95 11.19
N GLU A 597 29.88 -28.77 10.18
CA GLU A 597 31.24 -29.18 9.78
C GLU A 597 31.97 -28.08 9.00
N LYS A 598 33.31 -28.06 9.09
CA LYS A 598 34.17 -27.06 8.46
C LYS A 598 35.21 -27.72 7.57
N PHE A 599 35.25 -27.31 6.31
CA PHE A 599 36.20 -27.82 5.32
C PHE A 599 36.98 -26.67 4.69
N VAL A 600 38.28 -26.87 4.46
CA VAL A 600 39.05 -25.99 3.57
C VAL A 600 38.61 -26.32 2.14
N GLY A 601 37.70 -25.54 1.57
CA GLY A 601 37.16 -25.78 0.22
C GLY A 601 38.07 -25.26 -0.88
N GLU A 602 38.86 -24.23 -0.58
CA GLU A 602 39.87 -23.65 -1.49
C GLU A 602 41.15 -23.34 -0.73
N LYS A 603 42.30 -23.52 -1.39
CA LYS A 603 43.61 -23.19 -0.84
C LYS A 603 44.40 -22.39 -1.86
N CYS A 604 45.03 -21.32 -1.43
CA CYS A 604 45.86 -20.51 -2.30
C CYS A 604 47.18 -21.24 -2.62
N ILE A 605 47.41 -21.51 -3.91
CA ILE A 605 48.60 -22.18 -4.43
C ILE A 605 49.04 -21.48 -5.72
N GLU A 606 50.31 -21.07 -5.76
CA GLU A 606 50.89 -20.21 -6.80
C GLU A 606 50.08 -18.92 -7.04
N LYS A 607 49.59 -18.35 -5.92
CA LYS A 607 48.78 -17.11 -5.83
C LYS A 607 47.40 -17.14 -6.51
N VAL A 608 46.85 -18.33 -6.72
CA VAL A 608 45.49 -18.54 -7.22
C VAL A 608 44.73 -19.46 -6.27
N TRP A 609 43.43 -19.22 -6.08
CA TRP A 609 42.57 -20.11 -5.30
C TRP A 609 42.36 -21.44 -6.02
N VAL A 610 42.99 -22.50 -5.49
CA VAL A 610 42.83 -23.87 -5.98
C VAL A 610 41.79 -24.58 -5.12
N LYS A 611 40.66 -24.94 -5.71
CA LYS A 611 39.64 -25.76 -5.05
C LYS A 611 40.23 -27.10 -4.60
N THR A 612 40.03 -27.46 -3.34
CA THR A 612 40.57 -28.69 -2.73
C THR A 612 39.78 -29.94 -3.13
N GLY A 613 38.60 -29.76 -3.73
CA GLY A 613 37.61 -30.82 -3.95
C GLY A 613 36.75 -31.14 -2.72
N ALA A 614 36.92 -30.41 -1.62
CA ALA A 614 36.06 -30.53 -0.44
C ALA A 614 34.79 -29.67 -0.60
N GLU A 615 33.82 -30.19 -1.34
CA GLU A 615 32.48 -29.62 -1.46
C GLU A 615 31.59 -30.12 -0.30
N CYS A 616 30.69 -29.28 0.21
CA CYS A 616 29.65 -29.74 1.14
C CYS A 616 28.75 -30.73 0.40
N VAL A 617 28.80 -32.01 0.76
CA VAL A 617 28.13 -33.09 0.00
C VAL A 617 26.62 -33.05 0.23
N VAL A 618 25.94 -32.23 -0.57
CA VAL A 618 24.48 -32.27 -0.72
C VAL A 618 24.14 -33.49 -1.58
N SER A 619 23.73 -34.57 -0.91
CA SER A 619 23.47 -35.89 -1.49
C SER A 619 22.34 -35.88 -2.54
N SER A 620 22.70 -35.54 -3.78
CA SER A 620 21.85 -35.67 -4.96
C SER A 620 22.14 -37.02 -5.64
N VAL A 621 21.11 -37.86 -5.78
CA VAL A 621 21.23 -39.20 -6.36
C VAL A 621 20.11 -39.41 -7.38
N ASP A 622 20.49 -39.34 -8.65
CA ASP A 622 19.58 -39.65 -9.77
C ASP A 622 19.68 -41.12 -10.19
N GLY A 623 18.53 -41.79 -10.17
CA GLY A 623 18.12 -42.77 -11.19
C GLY A 623 19.01 -43.98 -11.48
N ASN A 624 18.81 -45.07 -10.73
CA ASN A 624 18.25 -46.30 -11.34
C ASN A 624 17.61 -47.22 -10.28
N GLY A 625 16.43 -47.75 -10.60
CA GLY A 625 15.47 -48.19 -9.58
C GLY A 625 15.70 -49.56 -8.95
N ILE A 626 15.31 -49.66 -7.68
CA ILE A 626 14.81 -50.86 -6.97
C ILE A 626 13.71 -50.37 -6.01
N GLU A 627 12.61 -51.09 -5.91
CA GLU A 627 11.52 -50.79 -4.96
C GLU A 627 11.87 -51.23 -3.53
N ILE A 628 12.28 -50.30 -2.67
CA ILE A 628 12.08 -50.33 -1.22
C ILE A 628 11.81 -48.88 -0.79
N GLY A 629 10.81 -48.66 0.07
CA GLY A 629 10.46 -47.31 0.53
C GLY A 629 11.39 -46.82 1.64
N GLU A 630 11.77 -45.55 1.57
CA GLU A 630 12.34 -44.81 2.70
C GLU A 630 11.47 -43.59 3.03
N GLU A 631 11.50 -43.22 4.30
CA GLU A 631 10.61 -42.27 4.95
C GLU A 631 11.19 -40.86 4.81
N ARG A 632 10.55 -39.99 4.01
CA ARG A 632 10.98 -38.60 3.88
C ARG A 632 10.78 -37.90 5.22
N VAL A 633 11.86 -37.42 5.82
CA VAL A 633 11.79 -36.31 6.78
C VAL A 633 11.63 -35.03 5.96
N GLU A 634 10.40 -34.79 5.52
CA GLU A 634 10.00 -33.45 5.12
C GLU A 634 10.08 -32.56 6.36
N GLY A 635 10.81 -31.45 6.26
CA GLY A 635 10.74 -30.39 7.26
C GLY A 635 9.38 -29.74 7.11
N GLU A 636 8.41 -30.20 7.90
CA GLU A 636 7.03 -29.72 7.91
C GLU A 636 7.00 -28.18 8.03
N ARG A 637 6.88 -27.48 6.90
CA ARG A 637 6.07 -26.26 6.85
C ARG A 637 4.66 -26.75 7.20
N GLY A 638 4.30 -26.65 8.48
CA GLY A 638 3.03 -27.17 8.96
C GLY A 638 1.87 -26.56 8.20
N ASP A 639 0.73 -27.26 8.19
CA ASP A 639 -0.50 -26.90 7.46
C ASP A 639 -1.20 -25.62 7.99
N GLN A 640 -0.45 -24.56 8.33
CA GLN A 640 -0.92 -23.31 8.90
C GLN A 640 -0.51 -22.13 8.02
N CYS A 641 -1.47 -21.27 7.71
CA CYS A 641 -1.30 -20.04 6.95
C CYS A 641 -2.19 -18.93 7.52
N ASN A 642 -1.97 -17.71 7.07
CA ASN A 642 -2.87 -16.56 7.23
C ASN A 642 -3.29 -16.02 5.86
N VAL A 643 -2.42 -16.12 4.85
CA VAL A 643 -2.66 -15.78 3.44
C VAL A 643 -2.09 -16.84 2.50
N LYS A 644 -2.43 -16.79 1.21
CA LYS A 644 -1.97 -17.73 0.17
C LYS A 644 -0.44 -17.86 0.12
N GLU A 645 0.28 -16.78 0.36
CA GLU A 645 1.75 -16.68 0.22
C GLU A 645 2.53 -17.48 1.28
N ASP A 646 1.88 -17.90 2.37
CA ASP A 646 2.45 -18.87 3.33
C ASP A 646 2.58 -20.28 2.71
N CYS A 647 1.72 -20.60 1.73
CA CYS A 647 1.60 -21.91 1.11
C CYS A 647 2.68 -22.20 0.06
N GLY A 648 2.99 -23.49 -0.14
CA GLY A 648 4.20 -23.91 -0.85
C GLY A 648 4.09 -23.92 -2.38
N ASN A 649 2.89 -24.15 -2.92
CA ASN A 649 2.68 -24.34 -4.36
C ASN A 649 1.78 -23.25 -4.94
N LEU A 650 1.97 -22.93 -6.22
CA LEU A 650 1.16 -21.94 -6.95
C LEU A 650 -0.34 -22.27 -6.98
N ASN A 651 -0.71 -23.54 -6.86
CA ASN A 651 -2.08 -24.07 -6.83
C ASN A 651 -2.68 -24.17 -5.41
N ASP A 652 -1.92 -23.84 -4.38
CA ASP A 652 -2.44 -23.83 -3.01
C ASP A 652 -3.23 -22.53 -2.73
N VAL A 653 -4.20 -22.62 -1.82
CA VAL A 653 -4.93 -21.49 -1.25
C VAL A 653 -4.90 -21.57 0.27
N CYS A 654 -5.08 -20.44 0.96
CA CYS A 654 -5.24 -20.45 2.41
C CYS A 654 -6.74 -20.53 2.78
N SER A 655 -7.17 -21.64 3.37
CA SER A 655 -8.56 -21.95 3.72
C SER A 655 -8.69 -22.22 5.22
N ASN A 656 -9.43 -21.36 5.92
CA ASN A 656 -9.54 -21.29 7.38
C ASN A 656 -8.18 -21.44 8.11
N GLY A 657 -7.17 -20.75 7.59
CA GLY A 657 -5.80 -20.78 8.12
C GLY A 657 -5.03 -22.07 7.86
N ARG A 658 -5.40 -22.86 6.84
CA ARG A 658 -4.63 -24.01 6.35
C ARG A 658 -4.38 -23.97 4.84
N CYS A 659 -3.23 -24.47 4.41
CA CYS A 659 -2.92 -24.61 3.00
C CYS A 659 -3.67 -25.80 2.39
N ILE A 660 -4.47 -25.54 1.35
CA ILE A 660 -5.22 -26.57 0.61
C ILE A 660 -4.84 -26.47 -0.87
N MET A 661 -4.39 -27.58 -1.45
CA MET A 661 -4.06 -27.66 -2.87
C MET A 661 -5.34 -27.77 -3.70
N ILE A 662 -5.62 -26.74 -4.50
CA ILE A 662 -6.75 -26.75 -5.42
C ILE A 662 -6.40 -27.57 -6.67
N PRO A 663 -7.28 -28.50 -7.13
CA PRO A 663 -7.08 -29.20 -8.40
C PRO A 663 -7.04 -28.24 -9.59
N GLU A 664 -6.05 -28.39 -10.48
CA GLU A 664 -6.05 -27.69 -11.76
C GLU A 664 -7.27 -28.12 -12.59
N VAL A 665 -8.18 -27.19 -12.80
CA VAL A 665 -9.30 -27.34 -13.73
C VAL A 665 -8.72 -27.46 -15.12
N ALA A 666 -8.88 -28.62 -15.74
CA ALA A 666 -8.49 -28.82 -17.14
C ALA A 666 -9.38 -27.93 -18.03
N HIS A 667 -8.91 -26.71 -18.31
CA HIS A 667 -9.56 -25.77 -19.21
C HIS A 667 -9.71 -26.40 -20.60
N SER A 668 -10.89 -26.96 -20.88
CA SER A 668 -11.31 -27.22 -22.24
C SER A 668 -11.38 -25.88 -22.96
N GLU A 669 -10.50 -25.67 -23.94
CA GLU A 669 -10.43 -24.47 -24.76
C GLU A 669 -11.79 -24.23 -25.41
N SER A 670 -12.52 -23.21 -24.96
CA SER A 670 -13.80 -22.84 -25.56
C SER A 670 -13.53 -22.14 -26.89
N GLU A 671 -13.64 -22.90 -27.99
CA GLU A 671 -13.49 -22.37 -29.35
C GLU A 671 -14.39 -21.14 -29.52
N THR A 672 -13.77 -19.98 -29.71
CA THR A 672 -14.46 -18.70 -29.95
C THR A 672 -15.02 -18.68 -31.37
N LEU A 673 -16.14 -19.38 -31.56
CA LEU A 673 -16.89 -19.49 -32.80
C LEU A 673 -17.34 -18.11 -33.31
N ASN A 674 -16.48 -17.50 -34.12
CA ASN A 674 -16.80 -16.34 -34.93
C ASN A 674 -17.82 -16.73 -36.01
N GLU A 675 -19.11 -16.73 -35.66
CA GLU A 675 -20.20 -17.07 -36.57
C GLU A 675 -20.38 -16.00 -37.65
N LYS A 676 -19.64 -16.15 -38.75
CA LYS A 676 -19.86 -15.38 -39.98
C LYS A 676 -21.07 -15.94 -40.72
N VAL A 677 -22.19 -15.24 -40.59
CA VAL A 677 -23.40 -15.44 -41.40
C VAL A 677 -23.05 -15.49 -42.88
N GLY A 678 -23.23 -16.67 -43.49
CA GLY A 678 -23.13 -16.90 -44.92
C GLY A 678 -24.48 -17.37 -45.48
N GLN A 679 -24.96 -16.73 -46.55
CA GLN A 679 -26.17 -17.14 -47.25
C GLN A 679 -25.83 -18.23 -48.28
N GLU A 680 -26.66 -19.27 -48.38
CA GLU A 680 -26.76 -20.08 -49.60
C GLU A 680 -28.20 -20.60 -49.79
N GLU A 681 -28.65 -20.76 -51.03
CA GLU A 681 -30.06 -20.91 -51.39
C GLU A 681 -30.48 -22.36 -51.73
N GLU A 682 -31.70 -22.70 -51.28
CA GLU A 682 -32.72 -23.50 -51.98
C GLU A 682 -32.32 -24.75 -52.82
N VAL A 683 -32.72 -25.94 -52.33
CA VAL A 683 -33.32 -26.99 -53.19
C VAL A 683 -34.51 -27.65 -52.48
N VAL A 684 -35.60 -27.85 -53.21
CA VAL A 684 -36.93 -28.34 -52.75
C VAL A 684 -37.32 -29.56 -53.62
N PRO A 685 -37.87 -30.68 -53.07
CA PRO A 685 -39.34 -30.87 -53.11
C PRO A 685 -40.02 -31.78 -52.06
N GLU A 686 -41.32 -31.50 -51.86
CA GLU A 686 -42.44 -32.41 -51.46
C GLU A 686 -42.40 -33.13 -50.08
N SER A 687 -43.49 -33.23 -49.30
CA SER A 687 -44.91 -32.86 -49.52
C SER A 687 -45.66 -32.45 -48.23
N ALA A 688 -46.52 -31.44 -48.33
CA ALA A 688 -47.51 -31.00 -47.31
C ALA A 688 -48.81 -31.87 -47.37
N PRO A 689 -49.90 -31.65 -46.57
CA PRO A 689 -50.25 -30.58 -45.60
C PRO A 689 -50.48 -31.15 -44.17
N ALA A 690 -50.98 -30.48 -43.11
CA ALA A 690 -51.69 -29.21 -42.81
C ALA A 690 -51.48 -28.91 -41.29
N GLU A 691 -51.78 -27.78 -40.62
CA GLU A 691 -52.08 -26.34 -40.84
C GLU A 691 -52.08 -25.69 -39.43
N SER A 692 -51.88 -24.39 -39.14
CA SER A 692 -51.63 -23.19 -39.96
C SER A 692 -50.88 -22.10 -39.13
N SER A 693 -50.03 -21.31 -39.78
CA SER A 693 -49.41 -20.03 -39.29
C SER A 693 -50.46 -19.04 -38.72
N SER A 694 -50.26 -18.34 -37.60
CA SER A 694 -49.26 -17.29 -37.27
C SER A 694 -49.39 -16.00 -38.09
N ASN A 695 -49.46 -14.85 -37.40
CA ASN A 695 -48.51 -13.72 -37.51
C ASN A 695 -48.96 -12.47 -36.72
N SER A 696 -48.01 -11.57 -36.48
CA SER A 696 -48.17 -10.28 -35.79
C SER A 696 -48.51 -9.13 -36.76
N LEU A 697 -48.99 -7.99 -36.22
CA LEU A 697 -48.57 -6.64 -36.62
C LEU A 697 -49.14 -5.54 -35.69
N THR A 698 -48.52 -4.36 -35.76
CA THR A 698 -48.88 -3.13 -35.03
C THR A 698 -49.81 -2.23 -35.83
N GLY A 699 -50.65 -1.41 -35.17
CA GLY A 699 -51.42 -0.33 -35.83
C GLY A 699 -52.67 0.14 -35.09
N GLN A 700 -52.90 1.45 -35.06
CA GLN A 700 -54.07 2.11 -34.43
C GLN A 700 -55.37 1.96 -35.25
N VAL A 701 -56.54 2.08 -34.60
CA VAL A 701 -57.67 3.03 -34.93
C VAL A 701 -59.08 2.55 -34.43
N ILE A 702 -59.57 3.24 -33.38
CA ILE A 702 -60.94 3.78 -33.16
C ILE A 702 -62.24 2.91 -33.32
N SER A 703 -62.94 2.74 -32.17
CA SER A 703 -64.42 2.73 -31.93
C SER A 703 -65.31 1.48 -32.12
N PHE A 704 -66.49 1.54 -31.44
CA PHE A 704 -67.66 0.63 -31.45
C PHE A 704 -67.39 -0.76 -30.80
N VAL A 705 -68.20 -1.34 -29.89
CA VAL A 705 -69.60 -1.20 -29.37
C VAL A 705 -69.54 -1.53 -27.85
N GLN A 706 -70.10 -0.84 -26.84
CA GLN A 706 -71.42 -0.24 -26.50
C GLN A 706 -72.53 -1.25 -26.09
N ASP A 707 -73.19 -1.04 -24.93
CA ASP A 707 -74.27 -1.86 -24.32
C ASP A 707 -73.96 -3.37 -24.11
N VAL A 708 -73.90 -3.91 -22.89
CA VAL A 708 -74.91 -3.96 -21.81
C VAL A 708 -74.23 -3.71 -20.44
N GLY A 709 -74.84 -3.13 -19.40
CA GLY A 709 -76.22 -2.66 -19.24
C GLY A 709 -76.64 -2.58 -17.76
N ALA A 710 -75.91 -1.76 -16.99
CA ALA A 710 -76.32 -1.00 -15.79
C ALA A 710 -77.18 -1.63 -14.67
N LYS A 711 -76.73 -1.46 -13.41
CA LYS A 711 -77.59 -1.00 -12.29
C LYS A 711 -76.86 -0.51 -11.02
N VAL A 712 -77.47 0.51 -10.38
CA VAL A 712 -77.26 1.01 -9.00
C VAL A 712 -75.96 1.80 -8.70
N THR A 713 -76.05 3.11 -8.97
CA THR A 713 -75.68 4.27 -8.12
C THR A 713 -74.60 4.11 -7.03
N ALA A 714 -73.48 4.85 -6.97
CA ALA A 714 -73.19 6.30 -7.16
C ALA A 714 -73.10 7.12 -5.85
N PHE A 715 -71.98 7.82 -5.68
CA PHE A 715 -71.82 9.01 -4.83
C PHE A 715 -70.78 9.95 -5.48
N VAL A 716 -71.00 11.27 -5.43
CA VAL A 716 -70.20 12.26 -6.19
C VAL A 716 -69.92 13.51 -5.35
N ILE A 717 -68.68 13.65 -4.85
CA ILE A 717 -68.05 14.87 -4.31
C ILE A 717 -66.53 14.71 -4.51
N SER A 718 -65.76 15.61 -5.13
CA SER A 718 -66.10 16.74 -6.01
C SER A 718 -64.87 17.12 -6.87
N SER A 719 -65.11 17.62 -8.08
CA SER A 719 -64.12 18.19 -9.01
C SER A 719 -63.46 19.49 -8.51
N PHE A 720 -62.25 19.78 -8.98
CA PHE A 720 -61.78 21.16 -9.18
C PHE A 720 -60.89 21.23 -10.45
N ASP A 721 -61.36 21.94 -11.47
CA ASP A 721 -60.59 22.28 -12.67
C ASP A 721 -59.78 23.55 -12.42
N VAL A 722 -58.56 23.60 -12.97
CA VAL A 722 -57.96 24.85 -13.48
C VAL A 722 -57.26 24.52 -14.81
N SER A 723 -57.70 25.18 -15.87
CA SER A 723 -57.15 25.06 -17.22
C SER A 723 -56.65 26.42 -17.72
N GLU A 724 -55.38 26.50 -18.11
CA GLU A 724 -54.82 27.46 -19.08
C GLU A 724 -53.37 27.01 -19.38
N ALA A 725 -53.02 26.59 -20.59
CA ALA A 725 -52.82 27.36 -21.84
C ALA A 725 -51.35 27.83 -21.99
N PRO A 726 -50.62 27.43 -23.06
CA PRO A 726 -49.20 27.76 -23.22
C PRO A 726 -48.98 29.12 -23.89
N THR A 727 -48.03 29.90 -23.37
CA THR A 727 -47.56 31.15 -23.99
C THR A 727 -46.05 31.12 -24.24
N SER A 728 -45.69 30.98 -25.52
CA SER A 728 -44.43 31.54 -26.03
C SER A 728 -44.57 33.06 -26.15
N PRO A 729 -43.45 33.80 -26.07
CA PRO A 729 -43.28 34.93 -26.97
C PRO A 729 -41.95 34.90 -27.73
N GLU A 730 -41.99 35.35 -28.98
CA GLU A 730 -40.81 35.63 -29.80
C GLU A 730 -40.16 36.99 -29.45
N ALA A 731 -39.02 37.22 -30.09
CA ALA A 731 -38.17 38.40 -30.07
C ALA A 731 -38.86 39.79 -29.93
N SER A 732 -38.18 40.68 -29.20
CA SER A 732 -38.32 42.13 -29.35
C SER A 732 -36.95 42.79 -29.41
N SER A 733 -36.62 43.38 -30.56
CA SER A 733 -35.38 44.11 -30.81
C SER A 733 -35.44 45.54 -30.26
N ASN A 734 -34.30 46.11 -29.84
CA ASN A 734 -34.16 47.56 -29.80
C ASN A 734 -32.73 47.99 -30.19
N GLN A 735 -32.62 49.00 -31.06
CA GLN A 735 -31.36 49.58 -31.53
C GLN A 735 -31.19 51.02 -31.00
N GLY A 736 -29.93 51.42 -30.77
CA GLY A 736 -29.54 52.76 -30.29
C GLY A 736 -28.25 52.65 -29.47
N SER A 737 -27.04 52.81 -30.01
CA SER A 737 -26.47 53.88 -30.86
C SER A 737 -26.26 55.22 -30.16
N SER A 738 -25.17 55.33 -29.40
CA SER A 738 -24.47 56.60 -29.14
C SER A 738 -23.02 56.37 -28.69
N ASP A 739 -22.11 57.16 -29.24
CA ASP A 739 -20.63 57.09 -29.20
C ASP A 739 -19.93 57.30 -27.83
N SER A 740 -18.59 57.29 -27.88
CA SER A 740 -17.58 57.63 -26.85
C SER A 740 -17.34 56.57 -25.75
N SER A 741 -16.11 56.32 -25.27
CA SER A 741 -14.73 56.75 -25.66
C SER A 741 -13.75 55.67 -25.16
N SER A 742 -12.59 55.34 -25.75
CA SER A 742 -11.56 56.11 -26.48
C SER A 742 -10.65 57.02 -25.63
N SER A 743 -10.03 56.44 -24.60
CA SER A 743 -8.79 56.94 -23.95
C SER A 743 -8.09 55.77 -23.23
N GLY A 744 -6.78 55.53 -23.33
CA GLY A 744 -5.75 56.28 -24.08
C GLY A 744 -5.20 57.45 -23.29
N SER A 745 -4.12 57.21 -22.53
CA SER A 745 -3.30 58.28 -21.93
C SER A 745 -1.83 57.85 -21.85
N SER A 746 -1.10 58.12 -22.92
CA SER A 746 0.36 58.11 -22.96
C SER A 746 0.87 59.55 -22.96
N SER A 747 1.69 59.93 -21.98
CA SER A 747 2.45 61.19 -21.96
C SER A 747 3.70 60.96 -21.08
N GLU A 748 4.87 60.72 -21.65
CA GLU A 748 5.78 61.71 -22.27
C GLU A 748 6.48 62.63 -21.24
N SER A 749 7.81 62.52 -21.16
CA SER A 749 8.73 63.65 -21.40
C SER A 749 10.17 63.16 -21.62
N THR A 750 10.74 63.42 -22.80
CA THR A 750 12.18 63.77 -23.08
C THR A 750 13.32 63.02 -22.35
N GLY A 751 14.37 62.47 -22.97
CA GLY A 751 14.94 62.51 -24.33
C GLY A 751 16.43 62.04 -24.24
N SER A 752 17.26 61.89 -25.29
CA SER A 752 17.15 62.17 -26.74
C SER A 752 18.13 61.29 -27.56
N LEU A 753 17.98 61.31 -28.89
CA LEU A 753 18.88 60.79 -29.95
C LEU A 753 20.31 61.43 -29.93
N PRO A 754 21.31 60.98 -30.73
CA PRO A 754 21.32 59.96 -31.82
C PRO A 754 22.36 58.82 -31.54
N ASP A 755 22.93 57.99 -32.44
CA ASP A 755 22.93 57.85 -33.93
C ASP A 755 23.28 56.39 -34.39
N SER A 756 23.79 56.17 -35.59
CA SER A 756 24.42 54.92 -36.14
C SER A 756 25.58 55.31 -37.10
N PRO A 757 26.16 54.49 -38.04
CA PRO A 757 26.14 53.02 -38.28
C PRO A 757 27.52 52.37 -38.66
N LEU A 758 27.53 51.03 -38.88
CA LEU A 758 28.23 50.22 -39.93
C LEU A 758 29.77 50.22 -40.19
N GLU A 759 30.22 49.08 -40.78
CA GLU A 759 31.45 48.79 -41.58
C GLU A 759 32.85 49.10 -40.95
N GLY A 760 33.87 48.23 -40.89
CA GLY A 760 34.29 47.10 -41.74
C GLY A 760 35.82 47.12 -41.94
N SER A 761 36.37 46.14 -42.67
CA SER A 761 37.75 46.03 -43.23
C SER A 761 38.94 45.53 -42.37
N GLU A 762 39.85 44.83 -43.06
CA GLU A 762 41.11 44.19 -42.59
C GLU A 762 42.36 45.09 -42.86
N PRO A 763 43.59 44.58 -43.11
CA PRO A 763 44.73 44.75 -42.20
C PRO A 763 45.83 45.65 -42.80
N LEU A 764 46.97 45.81 -42.09
CA LEU A 764 48.32 45.96 -42.69
C LEU A 764 49.44 45.91 -41.62
N ALA A 765 50.70 45.94 -42.06
CA ALA A 765 51.90 45.72 -41.24
C ALA A 765 52.95 46.85 -41.38
N ASP A 766 54.05 46.71 -40.61
CA ASP A 766 55.47 46.80 -41.07
C ASP A 766 56.41 47.79 -40.33
N SER A 767 57.70 47.40 -40.17
CA SER A 767 58.89 48.20 -39.83
C SER A 767 59.04 48.74 -38.36
N ALA A 768 60.23 49.07 -37.80
CA ALA A 768 61.64 48.97 -38.27
C ALA A 768 62.74 49.12 -37.16
N GLN A 769 63.84 48.35 -37.29
CA GLN A 769 65.30 48.70 -37.26
C GLN A 769 66.10 49.30 -36.04
N LEU A 770 67.44 49.05 -36.10
CA LEU A 770 68.62 49.63 -35.38
C LEU A 770 68.87 49.12 -33.94
N SER A 771 70.10 48.92 -33.40
CA SER A 771 71.52 48.84 -33.87
C SER A 771 72.42 48.38 -32.67
N GLY A 772 73.69 47.91 -32.74
CA GLY A 772 74.74 47.87 -33.78
C GLY A 772 75.99 47.04 -33.36
N GLU A 773 77.23 47.50 -33.65
CA GLU A 773 78.54 46.80 -33.39
C GLU A 773 79.23 47.31 -32.07
N ASN A 774 80.39 46.84 -31.53
CA ASN A 774 81.62 46.21 -32.08
C ASN A 774 82.62 45.76 -30.96
N GLN A 775 83.63 44.90 -31.28
CA GLN A 775 84.90 44.56 -30.54
C GLN A 775 84.80 43.91 -29.11
N ASN A 776 85.56 42.89 -28.69
CA ASN A 776 86.86 42.24 -29.02
C ASN A 776 88.11 42.83 -28.29
N TYR A 777 89.08 41.96 -27.94
CA TYR A 777 90.05 42.03 -26.80
C TYR A 777 89.38 41.77 -25.43
N ASP A 778 89.98 41.11 -24.44
CA ASP A 778 91.38 40.65 -24.27
C ASP A 778 91.48 39.17 -23.82
N ASN A 779 92.69 38.59 -23.88
CA ASN A 779 93.00 37.22 -23.44
C ASN A 779 94.25 37.21 -22.53
N GLU A 780 94.64 36.06 -21.96
CA GLU A 780 95.93 35.84 -21.23
C GLU A 780 96.11 36.35 -19.77
N VAL A 781 95.17 36.15 -18.82
CA VAL A 781 95.50 36.24 -17.36
C VAL A 781 94.91 35.12 -16.48
N GLU A 782 94.46 34.01 -17.05
CA GLU A 782 93.69 32.98 -16.33
C GLU A 782 94.36 31.60 -16.38
N GLN A 783 95.41 31.40 -15.56
CA GLN A 783 96.09 30.10 -15.43
C GLN A 783 96.91 29.94 -14.13
N ARG A 784 96.48 30.57 -13.02
CA ARG A 784 97.19 30.48 -11.72
C ARG A 784 96.36 30.70 -10.46
N GLY A 785 95.03 30.67 -10.55
CA GLY A 785 94.12 30.72 -9.40
C GLY A 785 93.22 29.48 -9.26
N GLU A 786 93.38 28.50 -10.15
CA GLU A 786 92.43 27.38 -10.29
C GLU A 786 92.61 26.30 -9.21
N GLU A 787 93.84 26.08 -8.72
CA GLU A 787 94.12 25.02 -7.72
C GLU A 787 93.51 25.32 -6.34
N GLU A 788 93.51 26.57 -5.86
CA GLU A 788 92.85 26.95 -4.59
C GLU A 788 91.32 27.13 -4.74
N ARG A 789 90.82 27.25 -5.99
CA ARG A 789 89.40 27.39 -6.29
C ARG A 789 88.68 26.04 -6.31
N GLY A 790 89.27 25.04 -6.97
CA GLY A 790 88.70 23.71 -7.10
C GLY A 790 88.55 22.93 -5.79
N GLU A 791 89.36 23.23 -4.75
CA GLU A 791 89.20 22.61 -3.42
C GLU A 791 88.01 23.22 -2.65
N ASN A 792 87.72 24.51 -2.83
CA ASN A 792 86.54 25.16 -2.24
C ASN A 792 85.24 24.79 -2.98
N GLU A 793 85.24 24.78 -4.31
CA GLU A 793 84.07 24.39 -5.12
C GLU A 793 83.64 22.95 -4.80
N ARG A 794 84.60 22.04 -4.61
CA ARG A 794 84.34 20.64 -4.20
C ARG A 794 83.71 20.52 -2.81
N ILE A 795 84.14 21.33 -1.83
CA ILE A 795 83.54 21.35 -0.49
C ILE A 795 82.11 21.90 -0.54
N ASP A 796 81.86 22.91 -1.39
CA ASP A 796 80.53 23.51 -1.53
C ASP A 796 79.56 22.57 -2.27
N ASP A 797 80.03 21.79 -3.26
CA ASP A 797 79.23 20.76 -3.93
C ASP A 797 78.93 19.55 -3.01
N GLU A 798 79.91 19.05 -2.24
CA GLU A 798 79.66 18.03 -1.21
C GLU A 798 78.65 18.54 -0.16
N ARG A 799 78.62 19.86 0.13
CA ARG A 799 77.61 20.47 1.01
C ARG A 799 76.23 20.54 0.35
N ARG A 800 76.13 20.94 -0.92
CA ARG A 800 74.85 21.03 -1.67
C ARG A 800 74.22 19.66 -1.91
N GLU A 801 75.01 18.63 -2.23
CA GLU A 801 74.50 17.26 -2.40
C GLU A 801 73.96 16.71 -1.07
N LYS A 802 74.60 17.05 0.05
CA LYS A 802 74.09 16.75 1.40
C LYS A 802 72.83 17.55 1.74
N GLU A 803 72.81 18.86 1.51
CA GLU A 803 71.65 19.73 1.76
C GLU A 803 70.42 19.26 0.95
N ARG A 804 70.60 18.94 -0.35
CA ARG A 804 69.56 18.32 -1.18
C ARG A 804 69.12 16.95 -0.65
N THR A 805 70.06 16.13 -0.17
CA THR A 805 69.77 14.82 0.40
C THR A 805 68.89 14.93 1.65
N GLU A 806 69.27 15.78 2.60
CA GLU A 806 68.53 16.03 3.84
C GLU A 806 67.16 16.67 3.56
N GLN A 807 67.06 17.56 2.55
CA GLN A 807 65.80 18.13 2.10
C GLN A 807 64.87 17.08 1.45
N CYS A 808 65.39 16.24 0.55
CA CYS A 808 64.62 15.15 -0.06
C CYS A 808 64.11 14.16 0.98
N GLU A 809 64.94 13.74 1.93
CA GLU A 809 64.56 12.80 2.99
C GLU A 809 63.48 13.38 3.92
N THR A 810 63.56 14.68 4.21
CA THR A 810 62.53 15.39 4.99
C THR A 810 61.21 15.47 4.22
N MET A 811 61.22 16.01 2.99
CA MET A 811 60.01 16.14 2.15
C MET A 811 59.36 14.79 1.85
N CYS A 812 60.15 13.73 1.68
CA CYS A 812 59.65 12.37 1.46
C CYS A 812 59.06 11.73 2.72
N THR A 813 59.58 12.05 3.91
CA THR A 813 58.96 11.64 5.17
C THR A 813 57.55 12.22 5.27
N ASP A 814 57.43 13.55 5.14
CA ASP A 814 56.16 14.28 5.24
C ASP A 814 55.15 13.85 4.17
N ASN A 815 55.59 13.64 2.92
CA ASN A 815 54.71 13.27 1.81
C ASN A 815 54.19 11.82 1.90
N CYS A 816 55.05 10.87 2.31
CA CYS A 816 54.63 9.49 2.54
C CYS A 816 53.70 9.36 3.75
N GLU A 817 53.91 10.14 4.82
CA GLU A 817 52.97 10.19 5.94
C GLU A 817 51.60 10.75 5.48
N ARG A 818 51.60 11.88 4.75
CA ARG A 818 50.39 12.50 4.18
C ARG A 818 49.60 11.57 3.26
N THR A 819 50.28 10.81 2.39
CA THR A 819 49.62 9.99 1.36
C THR A 819 49.13 8.64 1.90
N LEU A 820 49.87 8.00 2.81
CA LEU A 820 49.58 6.62 3.23
C LEU A 820 49.05 6.52 4.66
N VAL A 821 49.56 7.33 5.59
CA VAL A 821 49.20 7.24 7.01
C VAL A 821 47.95 8.07 7.30
N VAL A 822 47.84 9.30 6.78
CA VAL A 822 46.68 10.15 7.13
C VAL A 822 45.33 9.60 6.63
N PRO A 823 45.17 9.04 5.40
CA PRO A 823 43.91 8.41 4.99
C PRO A 823 43.55 7.18 5.85
N CYS A 824 44.54 6.36 6.21
CA CYS A 824 44.35 5.28 7.18
C CYS A 824 43.88 5.82 8.54
N VAL A 825 44.51 6.90 9.05
CA VAL A 825 44.14 7.52 10.33
C VAL A 825 42.74 8.13 10.28
N GLN A 826 42.36 8.78 9.18
CA GLN A 826 41.00 9.28 8.96
C GLN A 826 39.97 8.14 9.01
N LYS A 827 40.20 7.05 8.28
CA LYS A 827 39.33 5.88 8.27
C LYS A 827 39.22 5.25 9.67
N CYS A 828 40.35 4.97 10.31
CA CYS A 828 40.41 4.46 11.67
C CYS A 828 39.70 5.38 12.68
N VAL A 829 39.81 6.70 12.51
CA VAL A 829 39.09 7.68 13.35
C VAL A 829 37.58 7.55 13.18
N TYR A 830 37.06 7.48 11.94
CA TYR A 830 35.63 7.32 11.70
C TYR A 830 35.09 5.96 12.17
N GLU A 831 35.87 4.89 12.03
CA GLU A 831 35.52 3.54 12.48
C GLU A 831 35.67 3.37 14.02
N SER A 832 36.33 4.30 14.71
CA SER A 832 36.50 4.24 16.17
C SER A 832 35.18 4.49 16.93
N ALA A 833 35.00 3.80 18.06
CA ALA A 833 33.84 3.95 18.94
C ALA A 833 33.77 5.32 19.68
N SER A 834 34.67 6.25 19.37
CA SER A 834 34.72 7.61 19.92
C SER A 834 35.52 8.52 18.98
N PRO A 835 34.97 8.88 17.80
CA PRO A 835 35.69 9.68 16.80
C PRO A 835 36.03 11.09 17.33
N ASP A 836 35.26 11.58 18.30
CA ASP A 836 35.31 12.90 18.91
C ASP A 836 36.52 13.18 19.84
N SER A 837 37.54 12.31 19.88
CA SER A 837 38.61 12.31 20.90
C SER A 837 40.02 12.43 20.29
N GLU A 838 40.86 13.28 20.90
CA GLU A 838 42.28 13.41 20.54
C GLU A 838 43.07 12.11 20.77
N GLN A 839 42.64 11.30 21.75
CA GLN A 839 43.25 9.99 22.02
C GLN A 839 43.02 9.03 20.86
N SER A 840 41.90 9.14 20.15
CA SER A 840 41.55 8.31 18.99
C SER A 840 42.48 8.59 17.80
N ILE A 841 42.84 9.85 17.56
CA ILE A 841 43.86 10.20 16.55
C ILE A 841 45.23 9.62 16.96
N GLU A 842 45.66 9.82 18.20
CA GLU A 842 46.97 9.33 18.66
C GLU A 842 47.06 7.80 18.79
N GLU A 843 45.93 7.10 18.92
CA GLU A 843 45.84 5.65 18.82
C GLU A 843 45.86 5.19 17.36
N CYS A 844 45.02 5.77 16.49
CA CYS A 844 45.00 5.48 15.06
C CYS A 844 46.34 5.76 14.38
N LYS A 845 47.03 6.87 14.69
CA LYS A 845 48.40 7.15 14.24
C LYS A 845 49.36 6.01 14.60
N ARG A 846 49.29 5.49 15.82
CA ARG A 846 50.11 4.36 16.25
C ARG A 846 49.71 3.05 15.59
N THR A 847 48.48 2.87 15.12
CA THR A 847 48.03 1.66 14.43
C THR A 847 48.41 1.72 12.95
N CYS A 848 47.97 2.75 12.22
CA CYS A 848 48.35 2.99 10.83
C CYS A 848 49.86 3.09 10.63
N GLY A 849 50.59 3.79 11.51
CA GLY A 849 52.06 3.86 11.49
C GLY A 849 52.78 2.55 11.88
N ARG A 850 52.06 1.45 12.11
CA ARG A 850 52.59 0.07 12.20
C ARG A 850 52.10 -0.84 11.08
N GLU A 851 51.00 -0.51 10.41
CA GLU A 851 50.38 -1.30 9.35
C GLU A 851 50.83 -0.85 7.94
N VAL A 852 51.20 0.42 7.80
CA VAL A 852 51.74 1.03 6.57
C VAL A 852 53.28 0.96 6.59
N ASP A 853 53.91 0.35 5.58
CA ASP A 853 55.37 0.40 5.42
C ASP A 853 55.82 1.73 4.81
N LEU A 854 56.07 2.71 5.68
CA LEU A 854 56.66 3.99 5.32
C LEU A 854 58.04 3.86 4.65
N ASN A 855 58.81 2.79 4.89
CA ASN A 855 60.18 2.68 4.41
C ASN A 855 60.24 2.48 2.89
N GLU A 856 59.34 1.67 2.32
CA GLU A 856 59.26 1.47 0.86
C GLU A 856 58.88 2.77 0.15
N CYS A 857 57.87 3.47 0.68
CA CYS A 857 57.49 4.80 0.18
C CYS A 857 58.64 5.81 0.31
N GLN A 858 59.24 5.96 1.49
CA GLN A 858 60.30 6.94 1.74
C GLN A 858 61.55 6.66 0.91
N THR A 859 61.92 5.39 0.69
CA THR A 859 63.08 5.02 -0.14
C THR A 859 62.79 5.34 -1.61
N SER A 860 61.68 4.85 -2.16
CA SER A 860 61.25 5.15 -3.54
C SER A 860 61.14 6.65 -3.78
N CYS A 861 60.56 7.38 -2.82
CA CYS A 861 60.42 8.82 -2.87
C CYS A 861 61.79 9.52 -2.89
N THR A 862 62.66 9.17 -1.94
CA THR A 862 63.98 9.80 -1.78
C THR A 862 64.88 9.55 -2.99
N GLU A 863 64.85 8.35 -3.58
CA GLU A 863 65.59 8.05 -4.81
C GLU A 863 65.08 8.87 -6.00
N ASN A 864 63.76 9.00 -6.17
CA ASN A 864 63.17 9.80 -7.25
C ASN A 864 63.46 11.31 -7.08
N CYS A 865 63.48 11.82 -5.84
CA CYS A 865 63.82 13.20 -5.51
C CYS A 865 65.30 13.49 -5.77
N LYS A 866 66.21 12.61 -5.31
CA LYS A 866 67.66 12.69 -5.61
C LYS A 866 67.93 12.58 -7.12
N ALA A 867 67.13 11.81 -7.86
CA ALA A 867 67.21 11.72 -9.32
C ALA A 867 66.64 12.93 -10.08
N GLY A 868 66.06 13.92 -9.40
CA GLY A 868 65.55 15.15 -10.03
C GLY A 868 64.38 14.93 -10.99
N LYS A 869 63.56 13.90 -10.77
CA LYS A 869 62.28 13.72 -11.48
C LYS A 869 61.23 14.62 -10.84
N ASP A 870 60.28 15.12 -11.65
CA ASP A 870 59.17 15.92 -11.12
C ASP A 870 58.42 15.18 -10.02
N PHE A 871 58.23 15.88 -8.89
CA PHE A 871 57.76 15.27 -7.65
C PHE A 871 56.26 15.41 -7.40
N GLY A 872 55.51 15.83 -8.42
CA GLY A 872 54.08 15.60 -8.45
C GLY A 872 53.83 14.10 -8.58
N MET A 873 53.32 13.46 -7.51
CA MET A 873 52.54 12.23 -7.72
C MET A 873 51.39 12.62 -8.66
N GLN A 874 51.32 12.02 -9.84
CA GLN A 874 50.23 12.30 -10.79
C GLN A 874 48.91 11.79 -10.19
N ASP A 875 48.22 12.69 -9.53
CA ASP A 875 46.83 12.62 -9.08
C ASP A 875 46.39 11.26 -8.56
N GLN A 876 47.05 10.81 -7.49
CA GLN A 876 46.35 10.23 -6.34
C GLN A 876 45.75 11.33 -5.44
N GLN A 877 45.31 12.43 -6.04
CA GLN A 877 43.97 12.90 -5.75
C GLN A 877 43.00 11.78 -6.14
N GLU A 878 42.81 10.81 -5.24
CA GLU A 878 41.51 10.14 -5.19
C GLU A 878 40.48 11.26 -5.03
N ASN A 879 39.77 11.56 -6.12
CA ASN A 879 38.77 12.63 -6.11
C ASN A 879 37.85 12.33 -4.92
N GLU A 880 37.73 13.27 -3.99
CA GLU A 880 36.69 13.22 -2.96
C GLU A 880 35.35 13.23 -3.71
N ALA A 881 34.84 12.02 -4.01
CA ALA A 881 33.71 11.80 -4.88
C ALA A 881 32.45 12.24 -4.15
N ARG A 882 32.24 13.56 -4.11
CA ARG A 882 31.12 14.21 -3.44
C ARG A 882 29.86 13.82 -4.20
N GLU A 883 28.85 13.40 -3.46
CA GLU A 883 27.60 12.95 -4.05
C GLU A 883 26.87 14.13 -4.67
N LYS A 884 26.74 14.14 -6.00
CA LYS A 884 26.06 15.19 -6.77
C LYS A 884 24.56 14.95 -6.81
N ALA A 885 24.16 13.69 -6.97
CA ALA A 885 22.77 13.26 -6.95
C ALA A 885 22.68 11.78 -6.57
N VAL A 886 21.84 11.42 -5.60
CA VAL A 886 21.65 10.03 -5.18
C VAL A 886 20.17 9.71 -5.12
N PHE A 887 19.80 8.51 -5.56
CA PHE A 887 18.44 8.00 -5.45
C PHE A 887 18.46 6.57 -4.87
N LYS A 888 17.52 6.29 -3.97
CA LYS A 888 17.45 5.03 -3.22
C LYS A 888 16.03 4.50 -3.12
N ALA A 889 15.92 3.18 -3.12
CA ALA A 889 14.83 2.47 -2.47
C ALA A 889 15.22 2.23 -1.02
N GLY A 890 14.27 2.37 -0.11
CA GLY A 890 14.40 1.94 1.26
C GLY A 890 13.13 1.27 1.75
N GLY A 891 13.22 0.62 2.89
CA GLY A 891 12.11 -0.07 3.51
C GLY A 891 12.12 0.17 5.02
N ASN A 892 10.97 0.05 5.66
CA ASN A 892 10.91 -0.11 7.10
C ASN A 892 9.94 -1.22 7.50
N CYS A 893 10.26 -1.86 8.62
CA CYS A 893 9.39 -2.77 9.38
C CYS A 893 9.39 -2.30 10.83
N ARG A 894 8.21 -1.95 11.34
CA ARG A 894 7.99 -1.33 12.65
C ARG A 894 7.15 -2.28 13.51
N VAL A 895 7.61 -2.60 14.71
CA VAL A 895 6.90 -3.52 15.63
C VAL A 895 6.75 -2.88 17.00
N SER A 896 5.51 -2.85 17.51
CA SER A 896 5.16 -2.50 18.89
C SER A 896 4.41 -3.67 19.56
N GLU A 897 4.00 -3.51 20.81
CA GLU A 897 3.23 -4.53 21.53
C GLU A 897 1.82 -4.74 20.93
N GLU A 898 1.26 -3.73 20.24
CA GLU A 898 -0.10 -3.75 19.69
C GLU A 898 -0.16 -3.77 18.16
N ARG A 899 0.88 -3.28 17.45
CA ARG A 899 0.84 -3.06 16.00
C ARG A 899 2.11 -3.51 15.29
N LYS A 900 1.94 -3.99 14.06
CA LYS A 900 3.00 -4.12 13.07
C LYS A 900 2.70 -3.16 11.91
N GLU A 901 3.68 -2.38 11.49
CA GLU A 901 3.61 -1.55 10.28
C GLU A 901 4.81 -1.87 9.39
N GLY A 902 4.68 -1.61 8.09
CA GLY A 902 5.82 -1.64 7.19
C GLY A 902 5.50 -0.96 5.87
N GLY A 903 6.55 -0.61 5.12
CA GLY A 903 6.41 0.03 3.83
C GLY A 903 7.74 0.21 3.11
N LEU A 904 7.68 0.15 1.78
CA LEU A 904 8.74 0.58 0.87
C LEU A 904 8.63 2.10 0.69
N TRP A 905 9.75 2.76 0.45
CA TRP A 905 9.82 4.17 0.10
C TRP A 905 10.97 4.42 -0.87
N PHE A 906 10.81 5.40 -1.75
CA PHE A 906 11.87 5.90 -2.64
C PHE A 906 12.17 7.37 -2.34
N ASP A 907 13.44 7.72 -2.19
CA ASP A 907 13.86 9.10 -1.90
C ASP A 907 15.23 9.42 -2.52
N GLY A 908 15.58 10.70 -2.60
CA GLY A 908 16.86 11.13 -3.16
C GLY A 908 17.30 12.54 -2.75
N TRP A 909 18.60 12.78 -2.85
CA TRP A 909 19.24 14.05 -2.51
C TRP A 909 20.16 14.53 -3.63
N GLY A 910 20.56 15.80 -3.56
CA GLY A 910 21.26 16.49 -4.64
C GLY A 910 20.32 17.12 -5.67
N GLY A 911 20.86 18.04 -6.48
CA GLY A 911 20.11 19.05 -7.22
C GLY A 911 18.88 18.56 -8.01
N PRO A 912 18.93 17.44 -8.76
CA PRO A 912 17.76 16.91 -9.45
C PRO A 912 16.63 16.51 -8.49
N PHE A 913 16.95 15.85 -7.37
CA PHE A 913 15.97 15.15 -6.55
C PHE A 913 15.29 16.02 -5.48
N GLU A 914 15.79 17.23 -5.18
CA GLU A 914 15.24 18.12 -4.14
C GLU A 914 13.74 18.45 -4.27
N ASN A 915 13.22 18.44 -5.50
CA ASN A 915 11.82 18.67 -5.85
C ASN A 915 10.97 17.40 -5.92
N LEU A 916 11.59 16.21 -6.02
CA LEU A 916 10.84 14.96 -6.26
C LEU A 916 9.92 14.61 -5.08
N ARG A 917 10.39 14.82 -3.84
CA ARG A 917 9.59 14.62 -2.62
C ARG A 917 8.29 15.43 -2.61
N TYR A 918 8.30 16.64 -3.20
CA TYR A 918 7.08 17.45 -3.36
C TYR A 918 6.10 16.83 -4.36
N LEU A 919 6.60 16.36 -5.51
CA LEU A 919 5.76 15.67 -6.51
C LEU A 919 5.20 14.35 -5.95
N LYS A 920 5.97 13.59 -5.18
CA LYS A 920 5.47 12.43 -4.44
C LYS A 920 4.35 12.81 -3.46
N GLN A 921 4.46 13.94 -2.75
CA GLN A 921 3.39 14.44 -1.88
C GLN A 921 2.12 14.80 -2.66
N GLN A 922 2.24 15.29 -3.91
CA GLN A 922 1.08 15.45 -4.79
C GLN A 922 0.42 14.08 -5.07
N TYR A 923 1.18 13.02 -5.39
CA TYR A 923 0.61 11.68 -5.65
C TYR A 923 0.16 10.92 -4.39
N TYR A 924 0.65 11.25 -3.19
CA TYR A 924 0.08 10.75 -1.93
C TYR A 924 -1.27 11.42 -1.64
N SER A 925 -1.39 12.74 -1.79
CA SER A 925 -2.64 13.50 -1.51
C SER A 925 -3.69 13.39 -2.62
N SER A 926 -3.28 13.40 -3.90
CA SER A 926 -4.11 12.93 -5.03
C SER A 926 -4.25 11.40 -5.05
N GLY A 927 -3.81 10.70 -4.00
CA GLY A 927 -3.85 9.25 -3.90
C GLY A 927 -5.26 8.68 -3.87
N SER A 928 -6.26 9.54 -3.62
CA SER A 928 -7.66 9.32 -3.97
C SER A 928 -7.83 8.72 -5.36
N ILE A 929 -7.20 9.29 -6.39
CA ILE A 929 -7.37 8.83 -7.78
C ILE A 929 -6.83 7.42 -7.97
N ASP A 930 -5.69 7.06 -7.36
CA ASP A 930 -5.10 5.72 -7.51
C ASP A 930 -5.92 4.64 -6.80
N TRP A 931 -6.37 4.88 -5.56
CA TRP A 931 -7.18 3.89 -4.84
C TRP A 931 -8.59 3.80 -5.43
N CYS A 932 -9.23 4.93 -5.75
CA CYS A 932 -10.52 4.93 -6.43
C CYS A 932 -10.45 4.28 -7.82
N LYS A 933 -9.29 4.31 -8.50
CA LYS A 933 -9.08 3.55 -9.75
C LYS A 933 -9.07 2.06 -9.48
N ARG A 934 -8.26 1.60 -8.51
CA ARG A 934 -8.16 0.18 -8.16
C ARG A 934 -9.50 -0.37 -7.67
N ASP A 935 -10.18 0.35 -6.79
CA ASP A 935 -11.52 0.02 -6.30
C ASP A 935 -12.52 -0.04 -7.46
N PHE A 936 -12.53 0.95 -8.36
CA PHE A 936 -13.42 0.91 -9.53
C PHE A 936 -13.12 -0.27 -10.48
N GLU A 937 -11.85 -0.67 -10.61
CA GLU A 937 -11.43 -1.84 -11.38
C GLU A 937 -11.87 -3.15 -10.70
N GLN A 938 -11.71 -3.30 -9.38
CA GLN A 938 -12.21 -4.44 -8.61
C GLN A 938 -13.74 -4.54 -8.65
N LEU A 939 -14.45 -3.42 -8.46
CA LEU A 939 -15.91 -3.37 -8.56
C LEU A 939 -16.38 -3.67 -9.98
N THR A 940 -15.65 -3.21 -11.01
CA THR A 940 -15.92 -3.59 -12.41
C THR A 940 -15.70 -5.08 -12.68
N LEU A 941 -14.74 -5.73 -12.02
CA LEU A 941 -14.57 -7.19 -12.08
C LEU A 941 -15.74 -7.93 -11.40
N GLN A 942 -16.15 -7.50 -10.19
CA GLN A 942 -17.32 -8.06 -9.52
C GLN A 942 -18.59 -7.88 -10.33
N ARG A 943 -18.76 -6.73 -10.99
CA ARG A 943 -19.90 -6.45 -11.86
C ARG A 943 -19.94 -7.35 -13.09
N ARG A 944 -18.79 -7.66 -13.70
CA ARG A 944 -18.70 -8.60 -14.82
C ARG A 944 -19.00 -10.04 -14.42
N GLU A 945 -18.51 -10.50 -13.26
CA GLU A 945 -18.85 -11.83 -12.75
C GLU A 945 -20.33 -11.92 -12.33
N LEU A 946 -20.94 -10.83 -11.84
CA LEU A 946 -22.38 -10.74 -11.61
C LEU A 946 -23.18 -10.80 -12.92
N GLU A 947 -22.85 -9.98 -13.93
CA GLU A 947 -23.49 -9.99 -15.26
C GLU A 947 -23.43 -11.37 -15.94
N LYS A 948 -22.34 -12.10 -15.74
CA LYS A 948 -22.09 -13.45 -16.25
C LYS A 948 -22.88 -14.53 -15.50
N SER A 949 -22.99 -14.42 -14.18
CA SER A 949 -23.60 -15.44 -13.32
C SER A 949 -25.10 -15.27 -13.10
N LEU A 950 -25.61 -14.05 -13.01
CA LEU A 950 -27.02 -13.76 -12.70
C LEU A 950 -27.89 -13.89 -13.96
N ASN A 951 -28.12 -15.13 -14.37
CA ASN A 951 -28.75 -15.52 -15.62
C ASN A 951 -29.88 -16.57 -15.42
N ASP A 952 -30.52 -17.01 -16.51
CA ASP A 952 -31.61 -18.00 -16.46
C ASP A 952 -31.16 -19.40 -15.97
N GLU A 953 -29.89 -19.78 -16.11
CA GLU A 953 -29.35 -21.04 -15.57
C GLU A 953 -29.14 -20.96 -14.05
N PHE A 954 -28.68 -19.81 -13.54
CA PHE A 954 -28.65 -19.53 -12.10
C PHE A 954 -30.06 -19.56 -11.51
N LEU A 955 -31.04 -18.88 -12.13
CA LEU A 955 -32.42 -18.92 -11.63
C LEU A 955 -33.01 -20.34 -11.67
N LYS A 956 -32.70 -21.11 -12.70
CA LYS A 956 -33.07 -22.52 -12.78
C LYS A 956 -32.43 -23.36 -11.68
N TRP A 957 -31.13 -23.19 -11.42
CA TRP A 957 -30.45 -23.82 -10.29
C TRP A 957 -31.10 -23.42 -8.96
N PHE A 958 -31.40 -22.14 -8.77
CA PHE A 958 -31.97 -21.61 -7.54
C PHE A 958 -33.34 -22.26 -7.25
N PHE A 959 -34.28 -22.21 -8.20
CA PHE A 959 -35.62 -22.75 -8.02
C PHE A 959 -35.68 -24.29 -8.08
N GLU A 960 -35.04 -24.94 -9.06
CA GLU A 960 -35.17 -26.40 -9.28
C GLU A 960 -34.20 -27.26 -8.47
N LYS A 961 -33.11 -26.69 -7.92
CA LYS A 961 -32.11 -27.45 -7.14
C LYS A 961 -31.92 -26.90 -5.72
N TYR A 962 -31.71 -25.60 -5.56
CA TYR A 962 -31.36 -25.03 -4.24
C TYR A 962 -32.58 -24.95 -3.31
N MET A 963 -33.65 -24.27 -3.74
CA MET A 963 -34.94 -24.22 -3.03
C MET A 963 -35.57 -25.61 -2.89
N ALA A 964 -35.54 -26.42 -3.95
CA ALA A 964 -36.23 -27.71 -3.98
C ALA A 964 -35.63 -28.79 -3.05
N ASN A 965 -34.36 -28.66 -2.63
CA ASN A 965 -33.69 -29.68 -1.81
C ASN A 965 -33.59 -29.35 -0.31
N SER A 966 -33.64 -28.07 0.13
CA SER A 966 -33.87 -27.79 1.56
C SER A 966 -35.31 -27.38 1.85
N ALA A 967 -36.05 -28.39 2.29
CA ALA A 967 -37.34 -28.23 2.94
C ALA A 967 -37.21 -27.55 4.32
N GLU A 968 -36.12 -27.80 5.05
CA GLU A 968 -36.00 -27.41 6.46
C GLU A 968 -35.40 -26.00 6.64
N ASP A 969 -34.66 -25.51 5.64
CA ASP A 969 -33.98 -24.20 5.64
C ASP A 969 -34.59 -23.23 4.61
N TRP A 970 -35.86 -23.40 4.26
CA TRP A 970 -36.55 -22.68 3.18
C TRP A 970 -36.48 -21.13 3.32
N GLU A 971 -36.55 -20.58 4.54
CA GLU A 971 -36.35 -19.14 4.78
C GLU A 971 -34.89 -18.69 4.56
N GLU A 972 -33.90 -19.49 4.98
CA GLU A 972 -32.48 -19.21 4.73
C GLU A 972 -32.20 -19.21 3.22
N HIS A 973 -32.80 -20.15 2.48
CA HIS A 973 -32.63 -20.26 1.04
C HIS A 973 -33.30 -19.08 0.30
N ILE A 974 -34.47 -18.60 0.75
CA ILE A 974 -35.07 -17.34 0.24
C ILE A 974 -34.13 -16.15 0.44
N SER A 975 -33.40 -16.07 1.55
CA SER A 975 -32.56 -14.90 1.86
C SER A 975 -31.50 -14.63 0.78
N GLY A 976 -30.92 -15.68 0.18
CA GLY A 976 -29.78 -15.55 -0.73
C GLY A 976 -30.07 -14.74 -1.99
N ILE A 977 -31.27 -14.83 -2.55
CA ILE A 977 -31.65 -14.04 -3.74
C ILE A 977 -32.00 -12.58 -3.38
N PHE A 978 -32.39 -12.30 -2.12
CA PHE A 978 -32.49 -10.92 -1.63
C PHE A 978 -31.12 -10.32 -1.35
N GLU A 979 -30.18 -11.06 -0.75
CA GLU A 979 -28.80 -10.59 -0.58
C GLU A 979 -28.10 -10.37 -1.92
N LEU A 980 -28.35 -11.21 -2.93
CA LEU A 980 -27.82 -11.01 -4.28
C LEU A 980 -28.34 -9.71 -4.93
N TYR A 981 -29.64 -9.41 -4.79
CA TYR A 981 -30.20 -8.12 -5.17
C TYR A 981 -29.56 -6.96 -4.39
N TRP A 982 -29.39 -7.09 -3.07
CA TRP A 982 -28.75 -6.06 -2.25
C TRP A 982 -27.27 -5.87 -2.57
N LYS A 983 -26.56 -6.93 -2.99
CA LYS A 983 -25.17 -6.86 -3.42
C LYS A 983 -25.01 -6.06 -4.71
N ASP A 984 -25.96 -6.17 -5.65
CA ASP A 984 -25.95 -5.33 -6.86
C ASP A 984 -26.31 -3.85 -6.56
N VAL A 985 -27.22 -3.62 -5.60
CA VAL A 985 -27.51 -2.27 -5.08
C VAL A 985 -26.26 -1.65 -4.43
N GLU A 986 -25.52 -2.42 -3.63
CA GLU A 986 -24.26 -1.98 -3.05
C GLU A 986 -23.20 -1.72 -4.13
N LEU A 987 -22.97 -2.69 -5.01
CA LEU A 987 -21.99 -2.63 -6.09
C LEU A 987 -22.21 -1.41 -7.00
N SER A 988 -23.45 -1.18 -7.43
CA SER A 988 -23.82 -0.01 -8.24
C SER A 988 -23.56 1.32 -7.53
N LYS A 989 -23.77 1.36 -6.20
CA LYS A 989 -23.51 2.53 -5.35
C LYS A 989 -22.02 2.76 -5.12
N GLU A 990 -21.23 1.71 -4.94
CA GLU A 990 -19.78 1.80 -4.79
C GLU A 990 -19.09 2.17 -6.11
N MET A 991 -19.53 1.60 -7.24
CA MET A 991 -19.08 2.00 -8.57
C MET A 991 -19.37 3.47 -8.85
N ALA A 992 -20.55 3.97 -8.47
CA ALA A 992 -20.87 5.40 -8.54
C ALA A 992 -19.90 6.24 -7.69
N ARG A 993 -19.67 5.88 -6.42
CA ARG A 993 -18.70 6.55 -5.52
C ARG A 993 -17.28 6.59 -6.10
N ALA A 994 -16.81 5.47 -6.64
CA ALA A 994 -15.47 5.38 -7.21
C ALA A 994 -15.35 6.22 -8.50
N ARG A 995 -16.36 6.22 -9.37
CA ARG A 995 -16.42 7.11 -10.55
C ARG A 995 -16.47 8.59 -10.21
N GLU A 996 -17.18 8.97 -9.15
CA GLU A 996 -17.22 10.35 -8.63
C GLU A 996 -15.81 10.80 -8.22
N CYS A 997 -15.12 9.96 -7.44
CA CYS A 997 -13.74 10.20 -7.02
C CYS A 997 -12.76 10.31 -8.20
N LEU A 998 -12.93 9.47 -9.23
CA LEU A 998 -12.18 9.53 -10.48
C LEU A 998 -12.53 10.73 -11.38
N ASN A 999 -13.56 11.51 -11.02
CA ASN A 999 -14.11 12.60 -11.84
C ASN A 999 -14.52 12.15 -13.26
N GLN A 1000 -14.95 10.89 -13.42
CA GLN A 1000 -15.27 10.29 -14.72
C GLN A 1000 -16.74 10.49 -15.09
N GLU A 1001 -17.03 11.53 -15.88
CA GLU A 1001 -18.36 11.82 -16.47
C GLU A 1001 -18.72 10.92 -17.68
N GLY A 1002 -18.10 9.74 -17.82
CA GLY A 1002 -18.44 8.76 -18.86
C GLY A 1002 -19.86 8.20 -18.70
N SER A 1003 -20.42 7.59 -19.75
CA SER A 1003 -21.72 6.92 -19.62
C SER A 1003 -21.56 5.51 -19.04
N LEU A 1004 -22.61 4.97 -18.41
CA LEU A 1004 -22.70 3.55 -18.04
C LEU A 1004 -22.97 2.60 -19.23
N SER A 1005 -22.72 3.05 -20.47
CA SER A 1005 -23.00 2.32 -21.72
C SER A 1005 -22.29 0.98 -21.89
N ASP A 1006 -21.23 0.75 -21.12
CA ASP A 1006 -20.27 -0.34 -21.33
C ASP A 1006 -20.59 -1.58 -20.48
N TYR A 1007 -21.65 -1.51 -19.65
CA TYR A 1007 -22.15 -2.58 -18.80
C TYR A 1007 -23.41 -3.22 -19.40
N ASN A 1008 -23.55 -4.55 -19.27
CA ASN A 1008 -24.75 -5.23 -19.74
C ASN A 1008 -25.84 -5.13 -18.67
N LEU A 1009 -26.93 -4.44 -18.98
CA LEU A 1009 -28.06 -4.35 -18.05
C LEU A 1009 -28.75 -5.72 -17.93
N ILE A 1010 -28.69 -6.30 -16.74
CA ILE A 1010 -29.24 -7.63 -16.45
C ILE A 1010 -30.76 -7.56 -16.55
N LYS A 1011 -31.36 -8.55 -17.21
CA LYS A 1011 -32.81 -8.67 -17.34
C LYS A 1011 -33.23 -10.12 -17.51
N MET A 1012 -33.89 -10.66 -16.49
CA MET A 1012 -34.29 -12.06 -16.41
C MET A 1012 -35.69 -12.20 -15.80
N ASN A 1013 -36.43 -13.21 -16.23
CA ASN A 1013 -37.81 -13.46 -15.77
C ASN A 1013 -38.10 -14.97 -15.79
N TYR A 1014 -38.15 -15.56 -14.60
CA TYR A 1014 -38.33 -16.99 -14.39
C TYR A 1014 -39.66 -17.26 -13.68
N ASP A 1015 -40.36 -18.34 -14.05
CA ASP A 1015 -41.69 -18.69 -13.55
C ASP A 1015 -41.75 -20.21 -13.36
N SER A 1016 -42.00 -20.66 -12.13
CA SER A 1016 -41.91 -22.07 -11.71
C SER A 1016 -43.01 -22.41 -10.69
N GLU A 1017 -43.15 -23.70 -10.36
CA GLU A 1017 -44.10 -24.13 -9.33
C GLU A 1017 -43.73 -23.66 -7.91
N PHE A 1018 -42.44 -23.39 -7.67
CA PHE A 1018 -41.89 -22.86 -6.41
C PHE A 1018 -41.96 -21.33 -6.32
N GLY A 1019 -42.26 -20.63 -7.42
CA GLY A 1019 -42.30 -19.18 -7.45
C GLY A 1019 -41.90 -18.54 -8.78
N LYS A 1020 -41.97 -17.21 -8.79
CA LYS A 1020 -41.66 -16.33 -9.92
C LYS A 1020 -40.72 -15.23 -9.48
N VAL A 1021 -39.71 -14.92 -10.29
CA VAL A 1021 -38.89 -13.70 -10.16
C VAL A 1021 -38.81 -12.96 -11.50
N GLU A 1022 -38.83 -11.64 -11.43
CA GLU A 1022 -38.59 -10.72 -12.54
C GLU A 1022 -37.57 -9.69 -12.03
N PHE A 1023 -36.33 -9.78 -12.51
CA PHE A 1023 -35.22 -8.89 -12.17
C PHE A 1023 -34.84 -8.10 -13.41
N TRP A 1024 -34.67 -6.79 -13.27
CA TRP A 1024 -34.20 -5.93 -14.36
C TRP A 1024 -33.49 -4.69 -13.84
N GLU A 1025 -32.55 -4.19 -14.63
CA GLU A 1025 -31.82 -2.96 -14.34
C GLU A 1025 -32.20 -1.81 -15.27
N GLU A 1026 -32.04 -0.58 -14.78
CA GLU A 1026 -32.21 0.65 -15.55
C GLU A 1026 -31.07 1.63 -15.20
N VAL A 1027 -30.42 2.24 -16.20
CA VAL A 1027 -29.54 3.40 -15.95
C VAL A 1027 -30.40 4.61 -15.62
N GLN A 1028 -30.16 5.23 -14.47
CA GLN A 1028 -30.95 6.35 -13.98
C GLN A 1028 -30.05 7.47 -13.42
N THR A 1029 -30.52 8.71 -13.51
CA THR A 1029 -29.87 9.85 -12.85
C THR A 1029 -30.38 9.97 -11.41
N ALA A 1030 -29.56 9.58 -10.44
CA ALA A 1030 -29.90 9.58 -9.03
C ALA A 1030 -29.15 10.67 -8.25
N ARG A 1031 -29.71 11.09 -7.11
CA ARG A 1031 -29.00 11.90 -6.10
C ARG A 1031 -28.62 11.00 -4.93
N ILE A 1032 -27.34 10.70 -4.81
CA ILE A 1032 -26.82 9.86 -3.72
C ILE A 1032 -26.48 10.78 -2.54
N GLN A 1033 -27.13 10.54 -1.38
CA GLN A 1033 -27.03 11.43 -0.23
C GLN A 1033 -25.60 11.50 0.32
N GLU A 1034 -24.88 10.38 0.30
CA GLU A 1034 -23.48 10.27 0.72
C GLU A 1034 -22.49 10.90 -0.26
N LEU A 1035 -22.95 11.30 -1.46
CA LEU A 1035 -22.17 12.04 -2.46
C LEU A 1035 -22.66 13.50 -2.57
N ASN A 1036 -22.92 14.11 -1.40
CA ASN A 1036 -23.37 15.50 -1.26
C ASN A 1036 -24.66 15.84 -2.05
N ASN A 1037 -25.50 14.85 -2.35
CA ASN A 1037 -26.68 14.95 -3.21
C ASN A 1037 -26.39 15.38 -4.67
N LYS A 1038 -25.18 15.13 -5.18
CA LYS A 1038 -24.85 15.32 -6.60
C LYS A 1038 -25.69 14.37 -7.46
N GLU A 1039 -26.08 14.83 -8.65
CA GLU A 1039 -26.75 14.03 -9.67
C GLU A 1039 -25.73 13.26 -10.51
N MET A 1040 -25.95 11.96 -10.71
CA MET A 1040 -25.06 11.10 -11.51
C MET A 1040 -25.81 9.89 -12.10
N GLU A 1041 -25.28 9.31 -13.17
CA GLU A 1041 -25.75 8.01 -13.69
C GLU A 1041 -25.36 6.89 -12.72
N ILE A 1042 -26.34 6.06 -12.34
CA ILE A 1042 -26.19 4.82 -11.57
C ILE A 1042 -27.02 3.70 -12.23
N ILE A 1043 -26.60 2.45 -12.06
CA ILE A 1043 -27.43 1.28 -12.38
C ILE A 1043 -28.44 1.11 -11.22
N SER A 1044 -29.73 1.21 -11.51
CA SER A 1044 -30.81 0.90 -10.57
C SER A 1044 -31.32 -0.51 -10.84
N PRO A 1045 -30.96 -1.54 -10.04
CA PRO A 1045 -31.58 -2.85 -10.12
C PRO A 1045 -32.96 -2.86 -9.47
N TYR A 1046 -33.86 -3.66 -10.02
CA TYR A 1046 -35.21 -3.87 -9.53
C TYR A 1046 -35.55 -5.35 -9.51
N MET A 1047 -36.32 -5.75 -8.50
CA MET A 1047 -36.79 -7.13 -8.37
C MET A 1047 -38.27 -7.18 -7.99
N LYS A 1048 -39.06 -7.96 -8.73
CA LYS A 1048 -40.35 -8.49 -8.26
C LYS A 1048 -40.13 -9.97 -7.97
N ILE A 1049 -40.39 -10.41 -6.75
CA ILE A 1049 -40.14 -11.80 -6.36
C ILE A 1049 -41.27 -12.37 -5.51
N TRP A 1050 -41.81 -13.49 -5.97
CA TRP A 1050 -42.80 -14.30 -5.27
C TRP A 1050 -42.27 -15.74 -5.21
N ILE A 1051 -41.60 -16.08 -4.11
CA ILE A 1051 -41.29 -17.48 -3.76
C ILE A 1051 -42.40 -17.97 -2.83
N PHE A 1052 -42.92 -19.18 -3.06
CA PHE A 1052 -43.90 -19.78 -2.15
C PHE A 1052 -43.80 -21.33 -2.18
N PRO A 1053 -43.81 -22.01 -1.03
CA PRO A 1053 -43.62 -23.45 -1.02
C PRO A 1053 -44.75 -24.22 -1.74
N PRO A 1054 -44.45 -25.37 -2.37
CA PRO A 1054 -45.45 -26.22 -3.00
C PRO A 1054 -46.39 -26.82 -1.94
N GLU A 1055 -47.62 -27.16 -2.35
CA GLU A 1055 -48.68 -27.59 -1.44
C GLU A 1055 -48.30 -28.81 -0.60
N ASP A 1056 -47.59 -29.78 -1.19
CA ASP A 1056 -47.18 -31.01 -0.51
C ASP A 1056 -46.02 -30.80 0.49
N PHE A 1057 -45.22 -29.74 0.34
CA PHE A 1057 -44.26 -29.33 1.37
C PHE A 1057 -44.99 -28.84 2.62
N ILE A 1058 -45.91 -27.87 2.49
CA ILE A 1058 -46.62 -27.30 3.66
C ILE A 1058 -47.50 -28.38 4.33
N LYS A 1059 -48.06 -29.32 3.55
CA LYS A 1059 -48.70 -30.53 4.10
C LYS A 1059 -47.75 -31.40 4.92
N SER A 1060 -46.47 -31.49 4.57
CA SER A 1060 -45.47 -32.27 5.28
C SER A 1060 -45.02 -31.57 6.57
N GLU A 1061 -44.70 -30.28 6.47
CA GLU A 1061 -44.34 -29.41 7.59
C GLU A 1061 -45.44 -29.44 8.68
N MET A 1062 -46.69 -29.15 8.31
CA MET A 1062 -47.83 -29.19 9.24
C MET A 1062 -48.03 -30.58 9.86
N LYS A 1063 -47.77 -31.67 9.12
CA LYS A 1063 -47.85 -33.03 9.65
C LYS A 1063 -46.71 -33.38 10.59
N ASN A 1064 -45.56 -32.71 10.53
CA ASN A 1064 -44.47 -32.87 11.48
C ASN A 1064 -44.72 -32.03 12.74
N ALA A 1065 -45.03 -30.74 12.57
CA ALA A 1065 -45.45 -29.84 13.64
C ALA A 1065 -46.58 -30.45 14.53
N MET A 1066 -47.59 -31.07 13.90
CA MET A 1066 -48.68 -31.78 14.57
C MET A 1066 -48.26 -33.05 15.37
N LYS A 1067 -47.15 -33.73 15.00
CA LYS A 1067 -46.59 -34.86 15.78
C LYS A 1067 -45.72 -34.39 16.95
N GLU A 1068 -45.15 -33.21 16.83
CA GLU A 1068 -44.17 -32.66 17.78
C GLU A 1068 -44.82 -31.70 18.80
N HIS A 1069 -46.15 -31.50 18.69
CA HIS A 1069 -46.94 -30.52 19.44
C HIS A 1069 -46.47 -29.06 19.28
N LYS A 1070 -45.76 -28.77 18.19
CA LYS A 1070 -45.24 -27.45 17.83
C LYS A 1070 -46.11 -26.77 16.79
N PHE A 1071 -46.09 -25.45 16.75
CA PHE A 1071 -46.66 -24.70 15.63
C PHE A 1071 -45.72 -24.78 14.41
N PRO A 1072 -46.26 -24.87 13.17
CA PRO A 1072 -45.49 -24.64 11.95
C PRO A 1072 -45.00 -23.18 11.87
N GLY A 1073 -44.00 -22.92 11.05
CA GLY A 1073 -43.27 -21.64 10.98
C GLY A 1073 -41.85 -21.71 11.57
N PRO A 1074 -41.09 -20.61 11.48
CA PRO A 1074 -39.66 -20.58 11.80
C PRO A 1074 -39.34 -20.70 13.30
N LYS A 1075 -38.09 -21.05 13.60
CA LYS A 1075 -37.62 -21.45 14.95
C LYS A 1075 -37.72 -20.30 15.98
N ASP A 1076 -37.63 -19.05 15.54
CA ASP A 1076 -37.85 -17.84 16.34
C ASP A 1076 -39.31 -17.69 16.77
N GLU A 1077 -40.26 -17.77 15.82
CA GLU A 1077 -41.69 -17.77 16.14
C GLU A 1077 -42.13 -18.98 16.98
N GLN A 1078 -41.54 -20.15 16.75
CA GLN A 1078 -41.78 -21.33 17.60
C GLN A 1078 -41.37 -21.05 19.06
N ALA A 1079 -40.21 -20.44 19.29
CA ALA A 1079 -39.71 -20.15 20.64
C ALA A 1079 -40.58 -19.12 21.40
N GLU A 1080 -41.13 -18.11 20.71
CA GLU A 1080 -42.13 -17.22 21.32
C GLU A 1080 -43.40 -17.99 21.73
N ARG A 1081 -43.95 -18.78 20.81
CA ARG A 1081 -45.26 -19.44 20.96
C ARG A 1081 -45.24 -20.61 21.94
N GLU A 1082 -44.14 -21.38 22.02
CA GLU A 1082 -43.97 -22.51 22.96
C GLU A 1082 -44.18 -22.10 24.42
N ASN A 1083 -43.80 -20.87 24.78
CA ASN A 1083 -43.92 -20.36 26.14
C ASN A 1083 -45.32 -19.81 26.49
N GLN A 1084 -46.20 -19.64 25.50
CA GLN A 1084 -47.43 -18.84 25.63
C GLN A 1084 -48.72 -19.62 25.36
N GLU A 1085 -48.59 -20.85 24.84
CA GLU A 1085 -49.66 -21.82 24.60
C GLU A 1085 -50.85 -21.29 23.78
N GLY A 1086 -50.67 -20.29 22.92
CA GLY A 1086 -51.78 -19.58 22.26
C GLY A 1086 -51.39 -18.21 21.73
N PRO A 1087 -52.29 -17.21 21.76
CA PRO A 1087 -51.96 -15.81 21.52
C PRO A 1087 -50.99 -15.26 22.58
N THR A 1088 -50.29 -14.18 22.24
CA THR A 1088 -49.39 -13.48 23.17
C THR A 1088 -50.15 -12.84 24.34
N GLU A 1089 -49.46 -12.48 25.43
CA GLU A 1089 -50.13 -11.75 26.53
C GLU A 1089 -50.60 -10.34 26.12
N GLU A 1090 -50.00 -9.73 25.09
CA GLU A 1090 -50.47 -8.47 24.50
C GLU A 1090 -51.77 -8.69 23.70
N GLU A 1091 -51.82 -9.72 22.84
CA GLU A 1091 -53.04 -10.13 22.15
C GLU A 1091 -54.15 -10.51 23.13
N LYS A 1092 -53.81 -11.22 24.22
CA LYS A 1092 -54.75 -11.59 25.28
C LYS A 1092 -55.32 -10.35 25.99
N GLU A 1093 -54.52 -9.32 26.24
CA GLU A 1093 -55.03 -8.06 26.82
C GLU A 1093 -55.94 -7.30 25.83
N GLY A 1094 -55.57 -7.24 24.54
CA GLY A 1094 -56.45 -6.70 23.48
C GLY A 1094 -57.80 -7.43 23.40
N ILE A 1095 -57.79 -8.76 23.56
CA ILE A 1095 -59.02 -9.56 23.64
C ILE A 1095 -59.83 -9.23 24.90
N ARG A 1096 -59.18 -9.05 26.08
CA ARG A 1096 -59.84 -8.65 27.33
C ARG A 1096 -60.51 -7.27 27.21
N GLU A 1097 -59.90 -6.32 26.50
CA GLU A 1097 -60.49 -5.00 26.24
C GLU A 1097 -61.77 -5.09 25.38
N ASP A 1098 -61.83 -5.97 24.39
CA ASP A 1098 -63.04 -6.18 23.59
C ASP A 1098 -64.10 -6.99 24.36
N ASN A 1099 -64.80 -6.27 25.23
CA ASN A 1099 -65.99 -6.68 25.98
C ASN A 1099 -67.03 -7.44 25.12
N SER A 1100 -67.08 -7.20 23.81
CA SER A 1100 -68.02 -7.88 22.91
C SER A 1100 -67.50 -9.21 22.34
N LEU A 1101 -66.18 -9.45 22.41
CA LEU A 1101 -65.52 -10.74 22.19
C LEU A 1101 -65.50 -11.56 23.50
N MET A 1102 -65.10 -10.97 24.63
CA MET A 1102 -65.12 -11.66 25.93
C MET A 1102 -66.51 -12.22 26.28
N ARG A 1103 -67.59 -11.48 26.00
CA ARG A 1103 -68.95 -12.03 26.18
C ARG A 1103 -69.25 -13.24 25.30
N LEU A 1104 -68.64 -13.38 24.12
CA LEU A 1104 -68.80 -14.59 23.28
C LEU A 1104 -68.01 -15.77 23.84
N ILE A 1105 -66.83 -15.50 24.40
CA ILE A 1105 -66.00 -16.48 25.10
C ILE A 1105 -66.76 -17.01 26.34
N GLY A 1106 -67.38 -16.13 27.12
CA GLY A 1106 -68.29 -16.50 28.22
C GLY A 1106 -69.54 -17.26 27.75
N GLU A 1107 -70.30 -16.70 26.79
CA GLU A 1107 -71.51 -17.32 26.19
C GLU A 1107 -71.23 -18.76 25.67
N MET A 1108 -70.03 -19.02 25.15
CA MET A 1108 -69.59 -20.34 24.69
C MET A 1108 -69.07 -21.22 25.84
N SER A 1109 -68.23 -20.67 26.72
CA SER A 1109 -67.63 -21.40 27.85
C SER A 1109 -68.69 -21.94 28.81
N GLU A 1110 -69.68 -21.13 29.21
CA GLU A 1110 -70.79 -21.57 30.07
C GLU A 1110 -71.56 -22.75 29.45
N LYS A 1111 -71.77 -22.73 28.13
CA LYS A 1111 -72.51 -23.73 27.35
C LYS A 1111 -71.87 -25.13 27.43
N HIS A 1112 -70.55 -25.19 27.58
CA HIS A 1112 -69.77 -26.43 27.65
C HIS A 1112 -69.25 -26.77 29.06
N GLY A 1113 -69.64 -26.00 30.09
CA GLY A 1113 -69.35 -26.30 31.50
C GLY A 1113 -68.15 -25.54 32.09
N GLY A 1114 -67.85 -24.36 31.55
CA GLY A 1114 -66.77 -23.47 32.02
C GLY A 1114 -65.44 -23.63 31.26
N ASN A 1115 -65.40 -24.50 30.25
CA ASN A 1115 -64.26 -24.69 29.36
C ASN A 1115 -64.75 -25.35 28.05
N THR A 1116 -64.45 -24.80 26.88
CA THR A 1116 -64.88 -25.37 25.59
C THR A 1116 -63.70 -26.00 24.85
N GLY A 1117 -63.77 -27.32 24.60
CA GLY A 1117 -62.80 -28.02 23.76
C GLY A 1117 -63.15 -27.93 22.28
N VAL A 1118 -62.47 -27.05 21.54
CA VAL A 1118 -62.59 -26.88 20.09
C VAL A 1118 -61.45 -27.62 19.38
N VAL A 1119 -61.71 -28.14 18.19
CA VAL A 1119 -60.68 -28.75 17.33
C VAL A 1119 -60.82 -28.22 15.93
N VAL A 1120 -59.77 -27.58 15.41
CA VAL A 1120 -59.70 -27.14 14.01
C VAL A 1120 -58.91 -28.17 13.21
N GLN A 1121 -59.53 -28.71 12.16
CA GLN A 1121 -58.91 -29.70 11.28
C GLN A 1121 -58.80 -29.13 9.87
N PHE A 1122 -57.59 -29.07 9.33
CA PHE A 1122 -57.38 -28.85 7.90
C PHE A 1122 -57.41 -30.21 7.21
N VAL A 1123 -58.27 -30.36 6.20
CA VAL A 1123 -58.60 -31.66 5.59
C VAL A 1123 -58.47 -31.55 4.07
N ASP A 1124 -57.76 -32.51 3.45
CA ASP A 1124 -57.60 -32.58 1.98
C ASP A 1124 -58.83 -33.20 1.27
N ASP A 1125 -58.84 -33.19 -0.06
CA ASP A 1125 -59.91 -33.80 -0.88
C ASP A 1125 -60.08 -35.31 -0.64
N GLY A 1126 -59.03 -36.00 -0.17
CA GLY A 1126 -59.07 -37.41 0.21
C GLY A 1126 -59.72 -37.66 1.57
N GLY A 1127 -59.99 -36.60 2.35
CA GLY A 1127 -60.48 -36.69 3.72
C GLY A 1127 -59.37 -36.90 4.76
N ASN A 1128 -58.09 -36.81 4.37
CA ASN A 1128 -56.98 -36.94 5.31
C ASN A 1128 -56.80 -35.63 6.08
N VAL A 1129 -56.47 -35.73 7.36
CA VAL A 1129 -56.13 -34.56 8.17
C VAL A 1129 -54.69 -34.13 7.86
N VAL A 1130 -54.55 -32.91 7.38
CA VAL A 1130 -53.25 -32.24 7.12
C VAL A 1130 -52.71 -31.65 8.41
N PHE A 1131 -53.57 -30.97 9.16
CA PHE A 1131 -53.24 -30.33 10.44
C PHE A 1131 -54.42 -30.43 11.40
N ASN A 1132 -54.15 -30.61 12.70
CA ASN A 1132 -55.14 -30.72 13.75
C ASN A 1132 -54.71 -29.88 14.95
N LEU A 1133 -55.41 -28.79 15.17
CA LEU A 1133 -55.17 -27.85 16.27
C LEU A 1133 -56.26 -28.05 17.33
N TYR A 1134 -55.89 -28.47 18.53
CA TYR A 1134 -56.75 -28.39 19.69
C TYR A 1134 -56.75 -26.96 20.22
N ALA A 1135 -57.92 -26.43 20.55
CA ALA A 1135 -58.09 -25.07 21.06
C ALA A 1135 -59.06 -25.06 22.24
N GLN A 1136 -58.61 -24.55 23.38
CA GLN A 1136 -59.34 -24.51 24.63
C GLN A 1136 -59.76 -23.06 24.93
N VAL A 1137 -61.08 -22.83 25.01
CA VAL A 1137 -61.67 -21.49 25.17
C VAL A 1137 -62.37 -21.36 26.52
N ASN A 1138 -61.89 -20.44 27.37
CA ASN A 1138 -62.51 -20.04 28.64
C ASN A 1138 -62.17 -18.58 29.01
N GLU A 1139 -62.80 -18.02 30.05
CA GLU A 1139 -62.67 -16.60 30.38
C GLU A 1139 -61.33 -16.17 31.01
N ASN A 1140 -60.53 -17.09 31.56
CA ASN A 1140 -59.26 -16.77 32.21
C ASN A 1140 -58.11 -16.81 31.19
N ASP A 1141 -57.98 -17.95 30.51
CA ASP A 1141 -56.89 -18.23 29.56
C ASP A 1141 -57.19 -17.69 28.16
N ILE A 1142 -58.45 -17.28 27.93
CA ILE A 1142 -59.02 -16.75 26.67
C ILE A 1142 -59.07 -17.81 25.56
N LEU A 1143 -57.90 -18.22 25.09
CA LEU A 1143 -57.67 -19.13 23.99
C LEU A 1143 -56.30 -19.80 24.17
N LYS A 1144 -56.28 -21.01 24.71
CA LYS A 1144 -55.11 -21.90 24.62
C LYS A 1144 -55.19 -22.70 23.31
N MET A 1145 -54.08 -22.92 22.63
CA MET A 1145 -53.98 -23.64 21.36
C MET A 1145 -52.76 -24.57 21.33
N GLU A 1146 -52.95 -25.80 20.89
CA GLU A 1146 -51.94 -26.86 20.90
C GLU A 1146 -52.13 -27.77 19.67
N PRO A 1147 -51.14 -27.89 18.78
CA PRO A 1147 -51.15 -28.89 17.71
C PRO A 1147 -51.07 -30.30 18.31
N MET A 1148 -51.90 -31.24 17.84
CA MET A 1148 -51.94 -32.61 18.38
C MET A 1148 -52.39 -33.59 17.29
N LEU A 1149 -51.99 -34.87 17.35
CA LEU A 1149 -52.56 -35.87 16.45
C LEU A 1149 -54.07 -36.04 16.74
N PRO A 1150 -54.92 -36.32 15.74
CA PRO A 1150 -56.37 -36.49 15.92
C PRO A 1150 -56.81 -37.56 16.94
N GLU A 1151 -55.89 -38.44 17.32
CA GLU A 1151 -56.05 -39.56 18.26
C GLU A 1151 -55.69 -39.19 19.72
N GLU A 1152 -54.89 -38.15 19.91
CA GLU A 1152 -54.39 -37.68 21.22
C GLU A 1152 -55.29 -36.60 21.82
N VAL A 1153 -56.12 -35.96 20.99
CA VAL A 1153 -56.95 -34.82 21.37
C VAL A 1153 -57.83 -35.14 22.59
N PRO A 1154 -57.87 -34.26 23.62
CA PRO A 1154 -58.79 -34.36 24.75
C PRO A 1154 -60.27 -34.44 24.35
N LYS A 1155 -61.16 -34.60 25.36
CA LYS A 1155 -62.62 -34.61 25.16
C LYS A 1155 -63.11 -33.30 24.53
N LYS A 1156 -63.18 -33.28 23.20
CA LYS A 1156 -63.70 -32.18 22.40
C LYS A 1156 -65.22 -32.06 22.44
N ASP A 1157 -65.70 -30.83 22.40
CA ASP A 1157 -67.10 -30.47 22.27
C ASP A 1157 -67.44 -30.04 20.84
N ILE A 1158 -66.48 -29.42 20.14
CA ILE A 1158 -66.65 -28.85 18.80
C ILE A 1158 -65.52 -29.33 17.88
N THR A 1159 -65.84 -29.77 16.66
CA THR A 1159 -64.85 -29.97 15.58
C THR A 1159 -65.20 -29.10 14.38
N ILE A 1160 -64.22 -28.37 13.86
CA ILE A 1160 -64.31 -27.43 12.74
C ILE A 1160 -63.43 -27.98 11.62
N GLN A 1161 -64.04 -28.58 10.61
CA GLN A 1161 -63.33 -29.10 9.44
C GLN A 1161 -63.27 -28.01 8.36
N ILE A 1162 -62.05 -27.67 7.95
CA ILE A 1162 -61.73 -26.66 6.95
C ILE A 1162 -61.03 -27.35 5.78
N ASP A 1163 -61.45 -26.98 4.58
CA ASP A 1163 -60.89 -27.42 3.30
C ASP A 1163 -59.45 -26.89 3.15
N TRP A 1164 -58.48 -27.79 3.11
CA TRP A 1164 -57.05 -27.47 3.00
C TRP A 1164 -56.74 -26.69 1.73
N ASN A 1165 -57.26 -27.10 0.58
CA ASN A 1165 -56.97 -26.48 -0.70
C ASN A 1165 -57.39 -25.00 -0.72
N LYS A 1166 -58.49 -24.64 -0.02
CA LYS A 1166 -58.87 -23.24 0.17
C LYS A 1166 -57.91 -22.47 1.10
N VAL A 1167 -57.36 -23.12 2.14
CA VAL A 1167 -56.37 -22.52 3.05
C VAL A 1167 -55.05 -22.29 2.32
N TYR A 1168 -54.49 -23.31 1.66
CA TYR A 1168 -53.29 -23.17 0.82
C TYR A 1168 -53.49 -22.10 -0.26
N LYS A 1169 -54.65 -22.08 -0.93
CA LYS A 1169 -54.98 -21.06 -1.92
C LYS A 1169 -55.07 -19.64 -1.33
N LEU A 1170 -55.58 -19.47 -0.12
CA LEU A 1170 -55.56 -18.16 0.56
C LEU A 1170 -54.12 -17.70 0.77
N ILE A 1171 -53.29 -18.54 1.41
CA ILE A 1171 -51.93 -18.15 1.83
C ILE A 1171 -51.07 -17.88 0.59
N SER A 1172 -51.09 -18.77 -0.41
CA SER A 1172 -50.39 -18.57 -1.68
C SER A 1172 -50.85 -17.33 -2.45
N GLU A 1173 -52.17 -17.02 -2.48
CA GLU A 1173 -52.65 -15.78 -3.12
C GLU A 1173 -52.35 -14.51 -2.31
N MET A 1174 -52.17 -14.59 -0.98
CA MET A 1174 -51.73 -13.47 -0.14
C MET A 1174 -50.23 -13.20 -0.33
N ALA A 1175 -49.38 -14.22 -0.19
CA ALA A 1175 -47.95 -14.15 -0.51
C ALA A 1175 -47.70 -13.70 -1.96
N LYS A 1176 -48.56 -14.10 -2.92
CA LYS A 1176 -48.50 -13.62 -4.31
C LYS A 1176 -48.97 -12.18 -4.50
N SER A 1177 -49.69 -11.61 -3.54
CA SER A 1177 -50.07 -10.20 -3.54
C SER A 1177 -48.99 -9.29 -2.93
N GLU A 1178 -48.18 -9.84 -2.02
CA GLU A 1178 -46.99 -9.23 -1.40
C GLU A 1178 -45.78 -9.32 -2.33
N GLY A 1179 -45.45 -10.50 -2.86
CA GLY A 1179 -44.37 -10.74 -3.82
C GLY A 1179 -44.55 -10.11 -5.21
N GLN A 1180 -45.61 -9.31 -5.40
CA GLN A 1180 -45.72 -8.38 -6.53
C GLN A 1180 -45.30 -6.94 -6.16
N ARG A 1181 -44.71 -6.73 -4.97
CA ARG A 1181 -43.92 -5.53 -4.68
C ARG A 1181 -42.75 -5.45 -5.64
N ILE A 1182 -42.33 -4.23 -5.95
CA ILE A 1182 -41.06 -3.97 -6.62
C ILE A 1182 -40.09 -3.57 -5.51
N GLU A 1183 -39.14 -4.44 -5.21
CA GLU A 1183 -37.94 -3.99 -4.50
C GLU A 1183 -37.18 -3.03 -5.42
N SER A 1184 -36.85 -1.88 -4.85
CA SER A 1184 -36.25 -0.73 -5.51
C SER A 1184 -35.14 -0.15 -4.64
N PRO A 1185 -34.06 0.36 -5.26
CA PRO A 1185 -32.86 0.75 -4.54
C PRO A 1185 -33.11 2.02 -3.73
N PRO A 1186 -32.36 2.29 -2.65
CA PRO A 1186 -32.66 3.38 -1.73
C PRO A 1186 -32.85 4.75 -2.37
N TRP A 1187 -32.16 5.03 -3.49
CA TRP A 1187 -32.23 6.29 -4.23
C TRP A 1187 -33.47 6.44 -5.14
N ASP A 1188 -34.17 5.36 -5.51
CA ASP A 1188 -35.48 5.39 -6.22
C ASP A 1188 -36.66 5.00 -5.31
N ARG A 1189 -36.49 5.05 -3.99
CA ARG A 1189 -37.60 4.88 -3.03
C ARG A 1189 -38.49 6.13 -2.95
N THR A 1190 -39.08 6.49 -4.09
CA THR A 1190 -40.19 7.44 -4.18
C THR A 1190 -41.35 6.93 -3.30
N PRO A 1191 -41.88 7.76 -2.37
CA PRO A 1191 -42.94 7.32 -1.47
C PRO A 1191 -44.26 7.16 -2.25
N LYS A 1192 -44.52 5.94 -2.72
CA LYS A 1192 -45.65 5.58 -3.59
C LYS A 1192 -46.94 5.47 -2.75
N PRO A 1193 -47.88 6.46 -2.77
CA PRO A 1193 -49.17 6.31 -2.07
C PRO A 1193 -50.03 5.17 -2.66
N LEU A 1194 -49.67 4.71 -3.86
CA LEU A 1194 -50.25 3.53 -4.51
C LEU A 1194 -49.92 2.22 -3.77
N GLU A 1195 -48.79 2.11 -3.05
CA GLU A 1195 -48.49 0.93 -2.24
C GLU A 1195 -49.48 0.80 -1.08
N LYS A 1196 -49.73 1.89 -0.33
CA LYS A 1196 -50.76 1.89 0.74
C LYS A 1196 -52.18 1.62 0.23
N ILE A 1197 -52.50 2.04 -0.99
CA ILE A 1197 -53.79 1.68 -1.64
C ILE A 1197 -53.82 0.19 -2.02
N ARG A 1198 -52.70 -0.40 -2.43
CA ARG A 1198 -52.56 -1.82 -2.74
C ARG A 1198 -52.61 -2.69 -1.48
N GLU A 1199 -51.94 -2.31 -0.41
CA GLU A 1199 -51.99 -2.94 0.92
C GLU A 1199 -53.44 -3.00 1.43
N ILE A 1200 -54.15 -1.86 1.44
CA ILE A 1200 -55.57 -1.80 1.82
C ILE A 1200 -56.44 -2.69 0.92
N LYS A 1201 -56.19 -2.71 -0.41
CA LYS A 1201 -56.90 -3.58 -1.34
C LYS A 1201 -56.64 -5.08 -1.04
N ASN A 1202 -55.39 -5.46 -0.86
CA ASN A 1202 -54.96 -6.82 -0.58
C ASN A 1202 -55.57 -7.31 0.74
N GLY A 1203 -55.53 -6.50 1.81
CA GLY A 1203 -56.16 -6.81 3.10
C GLY A 1203 -57.68 -6.95 3.02
N ILE A 1204 -58.37 -6.15 2.19
CA ILE A 1204 -59.81 -6.30 1.93
C ILE A 1204 -60.09 -7.61 1.17
N GLU A 1205 -59.31 -7.94 0.14
CA GLU A 1205 -59.47 -9.20 -0.60
C GLU A 1205 -59.17 -10.42 0.28
N GLY A 1206 -58.10 -10.38 1.08
CA GLY A 1206 -57.76 -11.37 2.10
C GLY A 1206 -58.89 -11.58 3.10
N PHE A 1207 -59.42 -10.50 3.69
CA PHE A 1207 -60.57 -10.58 4.60
C PHE A 1207 -61.79 -11.28 3.97
N PHE A 1208 -62.12 -10.99 2.71
CA PHE A 1208 -63.22 -11.68 2.03
C PHE A 1208 -62.92 -13.16 1.74
N LYS A 1209 -61.68 -13.53 1.42
CA LYS A 1209 -61.25 -14.93 1.23
C LYS A 1209 -61.27 -15.71 2.55
N VAL A 1210 -60.68 -15.18 3.63
CA VAL A 1210 -60.74 -15.73 5.00
C VAL A 1210 -62.19 -15.95 5.42
N ARG A 1211 -63.05 -14.96 5.21
CA ARG A 1211 -64.48 -15.06 5.53
C ARG A 1211 -65.21 -16.11 4.69
N SER A 1212 -64.81 -16.31 3.42
CA SER A 1212 -65.33 -17.40 2.58
C SER A 1212 -64.95 -18.77 3.15
N ILE A 1213 -63.70 -18.95 3.60
CA ILE A 1213 -63.21 -20.17 4.24
C ILE A 1213 -64.02 -20.49 5.50
N ILE A 1214 -64.16 -19.53 6.42
CA ILE A 1214 -64.94 -19.66 7.67
C ILE A 1214 -66.41 -20.01 7.40
N ASN A 1215 -67.01 -19.43 6.36
CA ASN A 1215 -68.38 -19.75 5.94
C ASN A 1215 -68.51 -21.16 5.34
N SER A 1216 -67.47 -21.64 4.64
CA SER A 1216 -67.42 -22.99 4.07
C SER A 1216 -67.04 -24.09 5.08
N ALA A 1217 -66.47 -23.72 6.23
CA ALA A 1217 -66.08 -24.65 7.28
C ALA A 1217 -67.28 -25.45 7.82
N LYS A 1218 -67.08 -26.77 7.94
CA LYS A 1218 -68.07 -27.75 8.42
C LYS A 1218 -67.90 -27.94 9.92
N ILE A 1219 -68.91 -27.55 10.69
CA ILE A 1219 -68.85 -27.49 12.16
C ILE A 1219 -69.71 -28.61 12.75
N ILE A 1220 -69.14 -29.39 13.66
CA ILE A 1220 -69.74 -30.58 14.26
C ILE A 1220 -69.71 -30.40 15.79
N PRO A 1221 -70.87 -30.46 16.50
CA PRO A 1221 -72.23 -30.59 15.95
C PRO A 1221 -72.71 -29.28 15.30
N GLU A 1222 -73.62 -29.38 14.32
CA GLU A 1222 -74.10 -28.22 13.54
C GLU A 1222 -74.82 -27.15 14.38
N SER A 1223 -75.33 -27.50 15.58
CA SER A 1223 -75.92 -26.57 16.54
C SER A 1223 -74.98 -25.43 16.92
N GLU A 1224 -73.67 -25.69 16.94
CA GLU A 1224 -72.64 -24.73 17.33
C GLU A 1224 -72.20 -23.84 16.17
N GLY A 1225 -72.56 -24.20 14.94
CA GLY A 1225 -72.08 -23.55 13.73
C GLY A 1225 -72.41 -22.06 13.61
N LYS A 1226 -73.43 -21.58 14.33
CA LYS A 1226 -73.76 -20.14 14.43
C LYS A 1226 -72.85 -19.42 15.41
N ASP A 1227 -72.65 -19.98 16.60
CA ASP A 1227 -71.95 -19.34 17.70
C ASP A 1227 -70.43 -19.37 17.45
N VAL A 1228 -69.92 -20.49 16.94
CA VAL A 1228 -68.55 -20.63 16.42
C VAL A 1228 -68.24 -19.63 15.31
N ARG A 1229 -69.10 -19.51 14.27
CA ARG A 1229 -68.86 -18.52 13.20
C ARG A 1229 -68.94 -17.08 13.71
N LYS A 1230 -69.81 -16.79 14.70
CA LYS A 1230 -69.91 -15.48 15.37
C LYS A 1230 -68.63 -15.14 16.13
N LEU A 1231 -68.07 -16.10 16.88
CA LEU A 1231 -66.78 -15.96 17.58
C LEU A 1231 -65.62 -15.74 16.60
N ILE A 1232 -65.46 -16.61 15.60
CA ILE A 1232 -64.35 -16.56 14.65
C ILE A 1232 -64.38 -15.26 13.81
N ASN A 1233 -65.55 -14.87 13.27
CA ASN A 1233 -65.67 -13.59 12.54
C ASN A 1233 -65.35 -12.38 13.44
N LYS A 1234 -65.63 -12.47 14.75
CA LYS A 1234 -65.31 -11.40 15.72
C LYS A 1234 -63.81 -11.34 16.00
N PHE A 1235 -63.18 -12.49 16.25
CA PHE A 1235 -61.75 -12.64 16.50
C PHE A 1235 -60.90 -12.11 15.32
N PHE A 1236 -61.15 -12.56 14.09
CA PHE A 1236 -60.47 -12.02 12.90
C PHE A 1236 -60.74 -10.52 12.66
N SER A 1237 -61.87 -9.97 13.11
CA SER A 1237 -62.16 -8.52 13.01
C SER A 1237 -61.44 -7.65 14.05
N MET A 1238 -60.74 -8.27 14.99
CA MET A 1238 -59.90 -7.63 16.01
C MET A 1238 -58.45 -7.55 15.50
N ILE A 1239 -57.86 -8.69 15.13
CA ILE A 1239 -56.48 -8.79 14.58
C ILE A 1239 -56.29 -7.82 13.40
N MET A 1240 -57.14 -7.92 12.38
CA MET A 1240 -57.13 -7.04 11.19
C MET A 1240 -57.34 -5.54 11.51
N ARG A 1241 -57.71 -5.18 12.74
CA ARG A 1241 -57.86 -3.79 13.21
C ARG A 1241 -56.62 -3.30 13.96
N GLU A 1242 -55.90 -4.18 14.64
CA GLU A 1242 -54.70 -3.86 15.40
C GLU A 1242 -53.51 -3.64 14.48
N GLU A 1243 -53.34 -4.49 13.46
CA GLU A 1243 -52.43 -4.23 12.32
C GLU A 1243 -52.68 -2.83 11.72
N MET A 1244 -53.94 -2.51 11.37
CA MET A 1244 -54.34 -1.22 10.80
C MET A 1244 -54.30 -0.01 11.79
N LYS A 1245 -53.88 -0.22 13.04
CA LYS A 1245 -53.52 0.85 13.99
C LYS A 1245 -52.02 1.13 13.98
N GLY A 1246 -51.17 0.09 14.06
CA GLY A 1246 -49.73 0.22 14.32
C GLY A 1246 -49.02 1.21 13.40
N ASP A 1247 -49.27 1.09 12.09
CA ASP A 1247 -48.71 1.98 11.04
C ASP A 1247 -48.94 3.47 11.31
N LYS A 1248 -50.04 3.84 11.99
CA LYS A 1248 -50.43 5.24 12.19
C LYS A 1248 -49.69 5.90 13.34
N GLU A 1249 -49.11 5.14 14.26
CA GLU A 1249 -48.36 5.72 15.37
C GLU A 1249 -46.88 5.85 15.00
N GLN A 1250 -46.28 4.83 14.35
CA GLN A 1250 -44.93 4.94 13.80
C GLN A 1250 -44.80 6.02 12.70
N SER A 1251 -45.74 6.10 11.74
CA SER A 1251 -45.61 7.07 10.63
C SER A 1251 -45.86 8.54 11.00
N ASN A 1252 -46.22 8.84 12.25
CA ASN A 1252 -46.22 10.21 12.80
C ASN A 1252 -44.93 10.54 13.59
N GLY A 1253 -44.05 9.57 13.83
CA GLY A 1253 -42.77 9.73 14.53
C GLY A 1253 -41.58 10.11 13.65
N MET A 1254 -41.70 9.99 12.32
CA MET A 1254 -40.74 10.62 11.40
C MET A 1254 -41.03 12.11 11.34
N ASP A 1255 -40.21 12.89 12.06
CA ASP A 1255 -40.20 14.35 11.95
C ASP A 1255 -40.09 14.78 10.49
N LYS A 1256 -40.96 15.71 10.08
CA LYS A 1256 -40.80 16.37 8.78
C LYS A 1256 -39.44 17.07 8.80
N PRO A 1257 -38.56 16.85 7.80
CA PRO A 1257 -37.24 17.47 7.79
C PRO A 1257 -37.41 18.99 7.97
N GLU A 1258 -36.78 19.53 9.02
CA GLU A 1258 -36.89 20.95 9.32
C GLU A 1258 -36.45 21.73 8.08
N LYS A 1259 -37.29 22.67 7.63
CA LYS A 1259 -36.87 23.57 6.56
C LYS A 1259 -35.65 24.34 7.06
N PRO A 1260 -34.49 24.28 6.38
CA PRO A 1260 -33.31 24.99 6.83
C PRO A 1260 -33.62 26.47 6.93
N ASN A 1261 -33.54 27.01 8.15
CA ASN A 1261 -33.84 28.42 8.43
C ASN A 1261 -32.70 29.29 7.87
N SER A 1262 -32.83 29.70 6.60
CA SER A 1262 -31.90 30.62 5.95
C SER A 1262 -31.78 31.93 6.73
N LYS A 1263 -30.57 32.24 7.18
CA LYS A 1263 -30.15 33.52 7.77
C LYS A 1263 -28.73 33.85 7.36
#